data_AF-A0A8T0EYL1-F1
#
_entry.id   AF-A0A8T0EYL1-F1
#
_cell.length_a   1.000
_cell.length_b   1.000
_cell.length_c   1.000
_cell.angle_alpha   90.00
_cell.angle_beta   90.00
_cell.angle_gamma   90.00
#
_symmetry.space_group_name_H-M   'P 1'
#
loop_
_entity.id
_entity.type
_entity.pdbx_description
1 polymer ?
#
loop_
_entity_poly.entity_id
_entity_poly.type
_entity_poly.pdbx_seq_one_letter_code
_entity_poly.pdbx_strand_id
1 'polypeptide(L)'
;MNGHTNGTNGVIGSRGRKGLVDIIASDTRCTWNRKIENTEMDKFRAVINKKYDLKLRNYWDLHAWSVKNYQKFWEEMWNYYGIIHSKPYTEGAKNGKGFIDIDWFSGARLNYAENMLRYRNGDTAIICVDEEENEEYITYAELYEEVERYAAAFRKSGLQMGDRVACYMCNVKEAVYAYLAALSIGALWGGPLPFYGDKAASKIIRPMLPKFLFTVDRFLDLKKEKNLMQNIPTIVKDLDCLEKIVIVPSKKETLSIDIKQLDPRCIFLEDFLKVGRNPDGSVPTLTFEQLPANYPICINFTSGTTGQPKGLVHSCSSLLPLFRDFNLHYNLVKGDVVLTPYPVGWNLWNLFIANIALGVTILLYNGCPFYPEAGFWEVIDKYKVAYTFLATSVVDKMEKNDVVPGPDCKLEHLKMLTVGASPVKLQNFDFLLNRVKSDMFVNCLYGATEVIGVFSGFDWNTPVYSAEIQAPALGVDWKCFDAEGNSVIGQKGELVICTPNPSFPVGVWNDVKGRKLEELYLTKYPGVWCQNDECWIDPNTRGMVIIGRSDDVLNPNGERFGAADIYYASKLKWDYYSGIMPGGSCLTGKSFSNGLHNGTLKVSLGKNGFVDTMGRQTSLVWNKKVPNTEMDKFKKVIEEKYNRRFSSYWDFHKWSVENHITFWEELWHYFGVIALRPYDKVFKRVGSGFLDIEWFSGARFNYAENLLRIRDNRTAIIYADELGNDETVTFAEMYNEVKLYAAAFRKHGLRIGDRVACYMSNRKEAIFAMLATTSIGAIWSGPLPYYGARVSPSNHVNTMAPKFLIAVDHLQDNGHQFHPIENLPAIVDSTPSLEKVIIVPTREETFCRDMSDIRNSVFLEDFLQSGRAPDGSVPEIEFEQLPFNHPICINFTSGTTGLPKGPVHSAGILIPILRDFAFHLNLKCGDIAFNCFPVGWSLWDYPISSLALGIKLFLYNGSPYFNRKGSNIWDIFSQYKVSFAFLATTMVDKLEKEKIKPTPGSNFDNLKIIGIGGSPVKKQNFEYLHSTVKKDLFVGSMYGATEVFGAFSGFDFNTPSFGGEIQAPALGADIHCFDHNGNSVVGQRGELVVATPNPSLPIYLWKDLDNRRLHETYFSKYEGVWSQNDECWINPQTNGIVVIGRSDDTLKQNGERFGSGDIYFAIHQMEELQDYLCVGQDGKDGDTRAVLFVKLKKGYSFTPQLREKIANTINRELWEDYVPQVIVEAPDIPYNLNNKRMESLVRRIVATNKVPDTMNIKNPDCLKYFCNIPELINYK
;
A
#
# COMPACT_ATOMS: atom_id res chain seq x y z
N MET A 1 55.38 6.39 40.60
CA MET A 1 54.96 6.16 42.00
C MET A 1 53.44 6.03 41.98
N ASN A 2 52.92 4.82 42.13
CA ASN A 2 52.22 4.30 43.33
C ASN A 2 50.69 4.51 43.19
N GLY A 3 49.85 3.48 43.21
CA GLY A 3 50.13 2.03 43.28
C GLY A 3 48.90 1.18 42.92
N HIS A 4 49.10 -0.13 42.74
CA HIS A 4 48.02 -1.07 42.38
C HIS A 4 47.13 -1.45 43.56
N THR A 5 45.84 -1.70 43.27
CA THR A 5 45.14 -2.90 43.75
C THR A 5 44.32 -3.47 42.59
N ASN A 6 44.51 -4.74 42.24
CA ASN A 6 43.74 -5.41 41.18
C ASN A 6 42.40 -5.93 41.73
N GLY A 7 41.36 -5.92 40.90
CA GLY A 7 40.07 -6.57 41.17
C GLY A 7 39.48 -7.13 39.87
N THR A 8 39.86 -8.35 39.50
CA THR A 8 39.39 -9.00 38.27
C THR A 8 38.02 -9.62 38.45
N ASN A 9 37.04 -9.16 37.67
CA ASN A 9 35.85 -9.94 37.28
C ASN A 9 35.44 -9.54 35.87
N GLY A 10 35.13 -10.52 35.01
CA GLY A 10 34.86 -10.29 33.59
C GLY A 10 33.46 -9.74 33.35
N VAL A 11 33.37 -8.53 32.76
CA VAL A 11 32.09 -7.97 32.30
C VAL A 11 31.74 -8.59 30.95
N ILE A 12 30.85 -9.59 30.96
CA ILE A 12 30.18 -10.06 29.74
C ILE A 12 29.17 -9.00 29.34
N GLY A 13 29.46 -8.27 28.26
CA GLY A 13 28.66 -7.12 27.82
C GLY A 13 27.22 -7.47 27.44
N SER A 14 26.28 -6.63 27.84
CA SER A 14 24.86 -6.74 27.53
C SER A 14 24.58 -6.65 26.02
N ARG A 15 23.98 -7.69 25.43
CA ARG A 15 23.49 -7.65 24.05
C ARG A 15 22.20 -6.83 23.97
N GLY A 16 22.31 -5.56 23.59
CA GLY A 16 21.16 -4.76 23.20
C GLY A 16 20.50 -5.30 21.92
N ARG A 17 19.21 -4.98 21.73
CA ARG A 17 18.56 -5.18 20.43
C ARG A 17 19.20 -4.24 19.41
N LYS A 18 19.44 -4.76 18.21
CA LYS A 18 20.00 -4.03 17.07
C LYS A 18 18.87 -3.73 16.08
N GLY A 19 18.72 -2.48 15.67
CA GLY A 19 17.90 -2.13 14.51
C GLY A 19 18.59 -2.51 13.20
N LEU A 20 17.94 -2.32 12.04
CA LEU A 20 18.59 -2.54 10.74
C LEU A 20 19.93 -1.81 10.64
N VAL A 21 19.96 -0.56 11.09
CA VAL A 21 21.16 0.29 11.13
C VAL A 21 22.31 -0.39 11.88
N ASP A 22 22.05 -0.97 13.06
CA ASP A 22 23.08 -1.63 13.87
C ASP A 22 23.45 -3.04 13.37
N ILE A 23 22.56 -3.69 12.61
CA ILE A 23 22.80 -4.96 11.91
C ILE A 23 23.72 -4.69 10.70
N ILE A 24 23.38 -3.71 9.87
CA ILE A 24 24.22 -3.28 8.75
C ILE A 24 25.58 -2.84 9.27
N ALA A 25 25.64 -1.93 10.25
CA ALA A 25 26.89 -1.44 10.83
C ALA A 25 27.76 -2.52 11.53
N SER A 26 27.28 -3.77 11.72
CA SER A 26 28.11 -4.88 12.22
C SER A 26 28.33 -6.05 11.27
N ASP A 27 27.41 -6.28 10.35
CA ASP A 27 27.42 -7.43 9.45
C ASP A 27 27.91 -7.03 8.05
N THR A 28 27.88 -5.73 7.75
CA THR A 28 28.63 -5.14 6.65
C THR A 28 30.13 -5.29 6.90
N ARG A 29 30.81 -5.88 5.92
CA ARG A 29 32.25 -6.10 5.95
C ARG A 29 32.91 -5.37 4.79
N CYS A 30 34.18 -5.02 4.98
CA CYS A 30 34.99 -4.52 3.89
C CYS A 30 35.22 -5.65 2.86
N THR A 31 34.72 -5.47 1.64
CA THR A 31 34.85 -6.42 0.52
C THR A 31 36.01 -6.07 -0.40
N TRP A 32 36.40 -4.81 -0.45
CA TRP A 32 37.55 -4.32 -1.19
C TRP A 32 38.36 -3.33 -0.36
N ASN A 33 39.67 -3.55 -0.23
CA ASN A 33 40.62 -2.60 0.36
C ASN A 33 41.99 -2.73 -0.33
N ARG A 34 41.97 -2.94 -1.65
CA ARG A 34 43.19 -2.99 -2.47
C ARG A 34 43.51 -1.58 -2.94
N LYS A 35 44.79 -1.30 -3.18
CA LYS A 35 45.21 -0.08 -3.88
C LYS A 35 45.48 -0.40 -5.34
N ILE A 36 44.99 0.48 -6.22
CA ILE A 36 45.33 0.48 -7.64
C ILE A 36 46.07 1.78 -7.92
N GLU A 37 47.29 1.67 -8.43
CA GLU A 37 48.08 2.85 -8.82
C GLU A 37 47.61 3.39 -10.17
N ASN A 38 47.65 4.71 -10.34
CA ASN A 38 47.36 5.40 -11.60
C ASN A 38 45.95 5.18 -12.15
N THR A 39 44.93 5.17 -11.27
CA THR A 39 43.53 5.24 -11.72
C THR A 39 43.26 6.54 -12.48
N GLU A 40 42.22 6.58 -13.31
CA GLU A 40 41.81 7.82 -13.99
C GLU A 40 41.43 8.92 -12.99
N MET A 41 40.91 8.54 -11.82
CA MET A 41 40.65 9.50 -10.75
C MET A 41 41.93 10.03 -10.08
N ASP A 42 42.99 9.22 -9.95
CA ASP A 42 44.30 9.70 -9.49
C ASP A 42 44.91 10.69 -10.49
N LYS A 43 44.79 10.41 -11.79
CA LYS A 43 45.24 11.31 -12.87
C LYS A 43 44.48 12.63 -12.83
N PHE A 44 43.15 12.59 -12.72
CA PHE A 44 42.34 13.80 -12.56
C PHE A 44 42.70 14.57 -11.28
N ARG A 45 42.84 13.89 -10.13
CA ARG A 45 43.24 14.51 -8.86
C ARG A 45 44.62 15.18 -8.96
N ALA A 46 45.57 14.57 -9.68
CA ALA A 46 46.88 15.16 -9.94
C ALA A 46 46.81 16.42 -10.83
N VAL A 47 45.93 16.43 -11.84
CA VAL A 47 45.67 17.63 -12.67
C VAL A 47 45.05 18.75 -11.84
N ILE A 48 44.03 18.47 -11.02
CA ILE A 48 43.41 19.46 -10.12
C ILE A 48 44.43 20.03 -9.12
N ASN A 49 45.23 19.17 -8.47
CA ASN A 49 46.30 19.59 -7.57
C ASN A 49 47.29 20.53 -8.25
N LYS A 50 47.77 20.17 -9.45
CA LYS A 50 48.73 20.98 -10.22
C LYS A 50 48.14 22.30 -10.72
N LYS A 51 46.87 22.33 -11.13
CA LYS A 51 46.22 23.50 -11.71
C LYS A 51 45.85 24.57 -10.67
N TYR A 52 45.55 24.15 -9.44
CA TYR A 52 45.04 25.03 -8.38
C TYR A 52 45.97 25.16 -7.15
N ASP A 53 47.20 24.64 -7.22
CA ASP A 53 48.15 24.50 -6.09
C ASP A 53 47.53 23.84 -4.84
N LEU A 54 46.79 22.77 -5.08
CA LEU A 54 46.09 22.02 -4.03
C LEU A 54 46.84 20.75 -3.63
N LYS A 55 46.52 20.27 -2.43
CA LYS A 55 47.11 19.08 -1.81
C LYS A 55 46.01 18.06 -1.45
N LEU A 56 45.18 17.74 -2.44
CA LEU A 56 44.11 16.74 -2.35
C LEU A 56 44.76 15.34 -2.39
N ARG A 57 44.71 14.62 -1.27
CA ARG A 57 45.47 13.37 -1.04
C ARG A 57 44.71 12.13 -1.48
N ASN A 58 43.40 12.13 -1.32
CA ASN A 58 42.52 10.96 -1.47
C ASN A 58 41.17 11.34 -2.13
N TYR A 59 40.24 10.38 -2.18
CA TYR A 59 38.87 10.59 -2.65
C TYR A 59 38.17 11.75 -1.95
N TRP A 60 38.10 11.72 -0.63
CA TRP A 60 37.30 12.65 0.16
C TRP A 60 37.79 14.10 0.08
N ASP A 61 39.10 14.33 -0.03
CA ASP A 61 39.64 15.67 -0.33
C ASP A 61 39.14 16.17 -1.70
N LEU A 62 39.16 15.32 -2.74
CA LEU A 62 38.69 15.66 -4.08
C LEU A 62 37.17 15.83 -4.14
N HIS A 63 36.40 14.96 -3.49
CA HIS A 63 34.95 15.07 -3.39
C HIS A 63 34.54 16.39 -2.71
N ALA A 64 35.12 16.70 -1.55
CA ALA A 64 34.84 17.96 -0.84
C ALA A 64 35.23 19.20 -1.66
N TRP A 65 36.32 19.14 -2.44
CA TRP A 65 36.65 20.20 -3.41
C TRP A 65 35.60 20.28 -4.53
N SER A 66 35.18 19.15 -5.09
CA SER A 66 34.23 19.07 -6.21
C SER A 66 32.84 19.58 -5.84
N VAL A 67 32.37 19.33 -4.61
CA VAL A 67 31.12 19.87 -4.07
C VAL A 67 31.23 21.36 -3.80
N LYS A 68 32.26 21.78 -3.03
CA LYS A 68 32.45 23.19 -2.65
C LYS A 68 32.68 24.12 -3.84
N ASN A 69 33.14 23.59 -4.96
CA ASN A 69 33.45 24.33 -6.18
C ASN A 69 32.71 23.74 -7.40
N TYR A 70 31.46 23.26 -7.25
CA TYR A 70 30.75 22.49 -8.29
C TYR A 70 30.82 23.10 -9.70
N GLN A 71 30.65 24.41 -9.84
CA GLN A 71 30.83 25.10 -11.13
C GLN A 71 32.21 24.84 -11.74
N LYS A 72 33.28 25.08 -10.98
CA LYS A 72 34.66 24.85 -11.43
C LYS A 72 34.94 23.37 -11.67
N PHE A 73 34.38 22.47 -10.87
CA PHE A 73 34.50 21.04 -11.11
C PHE A 73 33.91 20.65 -12.47
N TRP A 74 32.71 21.13 -12.81
CA TRP A 74 32.10 20.88 -14.12
C TRP A 74 32.84 21.59 -15.27
N GLU A 75 33.41 22.79 -15.05
CA GLU A 75 34.33 23.46 -15.98
C GLU A 75 35.61 22.62 -16.21
N GLU A 76 36.20 22.03 -15.17
CA GLU A 76 37.35 21.11 -15.31
C GLU A 76 36.97 19.80 -15.99
N MET A 77 35.78 19.24 -15.74
CA MET A 77 35.28 18.07 -16.46
C MET A 77 35.18 18.37 -17.97
N TRP A 78 34.64 19.54 -18.36
CA TRP A 78 34.60 19.96 -19.77
C TRP A 78 35.99 20.07 -20.39
N ASN A 79 36.93 20.64 -19.65
CA ASN A 79 38.31 20.85 -20.12
C ASN A 79 39.12 19.55 -20.19
N TYR A 80 38.97 18.64 -19.21
CA TYR A 80 39.73 17.39 -19.11
C TYR A 80 39.34 16.37 -20.18
N TYR A 81 38.03 16.22 -20.45
CA TYR A 81 37.54 15.37 -21.54
C TYR A 81 37.56 16.06 -22.91
N GLY A 82 37.92 17.35 -22.96
CA GLY A 82 38.03 18.14 -24.19
C GLY A 82 36.75 18.07 -25.03
N ILE A 83 35.63 18.55 -24.49
CA ILE A 83 34.32 18.51 -25.16
C ILE A 83 34.40 19.18 -26.53
N ILE A 84 33.94 18.46 -27.56
CA ILE A 84 33.88 18.97 -28.93
C ILE A 84 32.75 20.00 -29.01
N HIS A 85 33.09 21.21 -29.44
CA HIS A 85 32.17 22.34 -29.54
C HIS A 85 32.57 23.28 -30.68
N SER A 86 31.60 23.79 -31.43
CA SER A 86 31.82 24.90 -32.36
C SER A 86 32.01 26.26 -31.65
N LYS A 87 31.49 26.40 -30.42
CA LYS A 87 31.66 27.61 -29.61
C LYS A 87 31.84 27.25 -28.12
N PRO A 88 32.85 27.81 -27.42
CA PRO A 88 33.03 27.60 -25.99
C PRO A 88 31.96 28.30 -25.16
N TYR A 89 31.84 27.91 -23.89
CA TYR A 89 31.03 28.62 -22.89
C TYR A 89 31.64 29.98 -22.52
N THR A 90 30.81 30.89 -22.05
CA THR A 90 31.23 32.12 -21.35
C THR A 90 31.20 31.97 -19.83
N GLU A 91 30.44 31.01 -19.31
CA GLU A 91 30.23 30.75 -17.88
C GLU A 91 29.82 29.27 -17.71
N GLY A 92 30.49 28.50 -16.84
CA GLY A 92 30.25 27.06 -16.74
C GLY A 92 28.95 26.66 -16.04
N ALA A 93 28.44 27.49 -15.11
CA ALA A 93 27.16 27.29 -14.46
C ALA A 93 26.55 28.65 -14.10
N LYS A 94 25.57 29.10 -14.88
CA LYS A 94 24.92 30.39 -14.65
C LYS A 94 23.65 30.20 -13.80
N ASN A 95 23.65 30.79 -12.61
CA ASN A 95 22.57 30.63 -11.64
C ASN A 95 21.25 31.24 -12.13
N GLY A 96 20.20 30.42 -12.25
CA GLY A 96 18.82 30.84 -12.48
C GLY A 96 18.06 31.14 -11.18
N LYS A 97 16.73 30.93 -11.18
CA LYS A 97 15.87 31.26 -10.03
C LYS A 97 15.77 30.16 -8.96
N GLY A 98 16.31 28.98 -9.21
CA GLY A 98 16.27 27.85 -8.28
C GLY A 98 17.23 26.73 -8.67
N PHE A 99 17.20 25.64 -7.89
CA PHE A 99 18.11 24.49 -7.98
C PHE A 99 18.18 23.84 -9.38
N ILE A 100 17.07 23.90 -10.13
CA ILE A 100 16.91 23.28 -11.46
C ILE A 100 17.12 24.26 -12.63
N ASP A 101 17.14 25.57 -12.39
CA ASP A 101 17.15 26.61 -13.43
C ASP A 101 18.57 26.99 -13.91
N ILE A 102 19.56 26.11 -13.76
CA ILE A 102 20.95 26.45 -14.09
C ILE A 102 21.21 26.31 -15.59
N ASP A 103 21.60 27.41 -16.23
CA ASP A 103 22.12 27.44 -17.61
C ASP A 103 23.59 27.00 -17.59
N TRP A 104 23.80 25.68 -17.72
CA TRP A 104 25.12 25.06 -17.73
C TRP A 104 25.85 25.41 -19.02
N PHE A 105 27.14 25.72 -18.93
CA PHE A 105 28.00 26.07 -20.06
C PHE A 105 27.38 27.16 -20.95
N SER A 106 26.85 28.19 -20.29
CA SER A 106 26.11 29.29 -20.91
C SER A 106 26.86 29.85 -22.11
N GLY A 107 26.14 30.03 -23.21
CA GLY A 107 26.70 30.54 -24.47
C GLY A 107 27.44 29.54 -25.36
N ALA A 108 27.76 28.32 -24.87
CA ALA A 108 28.40 27.27 -25.66
C ALA A 108 27.52 26.73 -26.80
N ARG A 109 28.16 26.11 -27.80
CA ARG A 109 27.48 25.36 -28.87
C ARG A 109 28.23 24.06 -29.16
N LEU A 110 27.56 22.93 -28.93
CA LEU A 110 28.07 21.56 -29.11
C LEU A 110 26.98 20.63 -29.63
N ASN A 111 27.37 19.45 -30.11
CA ASN A 111 26.43 18.36 -30.38
C ASN A 111 26.75 17.12 -29.52
N TYR A 112 25.71 16.46 -28.99
CA TYR A 112 25.90 15.25 -28.18
C TYR A 112 26.45 14.08 -29.01
N ALA A 113 25.85 13.79 -30.18
CA ALA A 113 26.32 12.71 -31.05
C ALA A 113 27.72 12.95 -31.63
N GLU A 114 28.12 14.20 -31.87
CA GLU A 114 29.49 14.54 -32.29
C GLU A 114 30.54 14.13 -31.24
N ASN A 115 30.22 14.32 -29.95
CA ASN A 115 31.08 13.91 -28.85
C ASN A 115 31.08 12.38 -28.64
N MET A 116 29.96 11.72 -28.92
CA MET A 116 29.88 10.25 -28.97
C MET A 116 30.76 9.70 -30.11
N LEU A 117 30.67 10.30 -31.29
CA LEU A 117 31.35 9.90 -32.53
C LEU A 117 32.71 10.59 -32.72
N ARG A 118 33.40 10.83 -31.60
CA ARG A 118 34.75 11.45 -31.58
C ARG A 118 35.86 10.50 -32.03
N TYR A 119 35.64 9.19 -31.89
CA TYR A 119 36.51 8.14 -32.43
C TYR A 119 35.93 7.65 -33.75
N ARG A 120 36.78 7.46 -34.77
CA ARG A 120 36.42 7.12 -36.15
C ARG A 120 37.51 6.25 -36.79
N ASN A 121 37.85 5.15 -36.12
CA ASN A 121 38.98 4.29 -36.46
C ASN A 121 38.56 2.81 -36.50
N GLY A 122 39.49 1.93 -36.84
CA GLY A 122 39.26 0.48 -36.95
C GLY A 122 39.15 -0.28 -35.62
N ASP A 123 39.08 0.41 -34.48
CA ASP A 123 38.83 -0.27 -33.20
C ASP A 123 37.33 -0.63 -33.09
N THR A 124 36.98 -1.71 -32.40
CA THR A 124 35.57 -2.11 -32.22
C THR A 124 34.80 -1.15 -31.32
N ALA A 125 33.72 -0.57 -31.83
CA ALA A 125 32.78 0.26 -31.07
C ALA A 125 31.65 -0.57 -30.48
N ILE A 126 31.09 -1.51 -31.25
CA ILE A 126 29.94 -2.32 -30.86
C ILE A 126 30.21 -3.80 -31.20
N ILE A 127 29.84 -4.69 -30.29
CA ILE A 127 29.68 -6.12 -30.52
C ILE A 127 28.18 -6.43 -30.37
N CYS A 128 27.55 -6.97 -31.39
CA CYS A 128 26.17 -7.43 -31.35
C CYS A 128 26.13 -8.95 -31.17
N VAL A 129 25.27 -9.43 -30.26
CA VAL A 129 25.06 -10.86 -29.99
C VAL A 129 23.56 -11.11 -29.76
N ASP A 130 23.02 -12.21 -30.25
CA ASP A 130 21.62 -12.62 -30.01
C ASP A 130 21.48 -13.99 -29.33
N GLU A 131 20.24 -14.38 -28.99
CA GLU A 131 19.92 -15.69 -28.39
C GLU A 131 20.13 -16.89 -29.35
N GLU A 132 20.45 -16.66 -30.62
CA GLU A 132 20.85 -17.69 -31.61
C GLU A 132 22.39 -17.79 -31.73
N GLU A 133 23.13 -17.06 -30.89
CA GLU A 133 24.60 -16.96 -30.85
C GLU A 133 25.24 -16.37 -32.12
N ASN A 134 24.46 -15.65 -32.94
CA ASN A 134 25.03 -14.85 -34.03
C ASN A 134 25.86 -13.70 -33.44
N GLU A 135 27.07 -13.47 -33.95
CA GLU A 135 27.96 -12.38 -33.53
C GLU A 135 28.34 -11.45 -34.68
N GLU A 136 28.38 -10.15 -34.42
CA GLU A 136 28.79 -9.11 -35.39
C GLU A 136 29.58 -8.02 -34.67
N TYR A 137 30.65 -7.53 -35.32
CA TYR A 137 31.57 -6.54 -34.77
C TYR A 137 31.54 -5.29 -35.66
N ILE A 138 31.27 -4.13 -35.06
CA ILE A 138 31.19 -2.84 -35.75
C ILE A 138 32.31 -1.95 -35.23
N THR A 139 33.14 -1.42 -36.12
CA THR A 139 34.21 -0.47 -35.76
C THR A 139 33.69 0.94 -35.52
N TYR A 140 34.51 1.80 -34.90
CA TYR A 140 34.23 3.23 -34.76
C TYR A 140 34.11 3.95 -36.10
N ALA A 141 34.77 3.47 -37.16
CA ALA A 141 34.59 3.97 -38.52
C ALA A 141 33.23 3.58 -39.10
N GLU A 142 32.86 2.30 -39.06
CA GLU A 142 31.56 1.81 -39.59
C GLU A 142 30.37 2.41 -38.82
N LEU A 143 30.49 2.56 -37.50
CA LEU A 143 29.50 3.27 -36.69
C LEU A 143 29.30 4.73 -37.14
N TYR A 144 30.36 5.43 -37.52
CA TYR A 144 30.27 6.78 -38.07
C TYR A 144 29.58 6.79 -39.44
N GLU A 145 29.96 5.87 -40.34
CA GLU A 145 29.41 5.76 -41.69
C GLU A 145 27.92 5.39 -41.68
N GLU A 146 27.48 4.50 -40.78
CA GLU A 146 26.06 4.20 -40.61
C GLU A 146 25.29 5.38 -40.00
N VAL A 147 25.83 6.09 -39.01
CA VAL A 147 25.18 7.31 -38.50
C VAL A 147 25.08 8.39 -39.60
N GLU A 148 26.07 8.52 -40.48
CA GLU A 148 26.03 9.39 -41.65
C GLU A 148 24.90 8.98 -42.64
N ARG A 149 24.79 7.68 -42.98
CA ARG A 149 23.67 7.13 -43.78
C ARG A 149 22.31 7.45 -43.18
N TYR A 150 22.13 7.21 -41.88
CA TYR A 150 20.86 7.44 -41.18
C TYR A 150 20.53 8.93 -41.09
N ALA A 151 21.51 9.78 -40.79
CA ALA A 151 21.31 11.23 -40.70
C ALA A 151 20.95 11.85 -42.05
N ALA A 152 21.59 11.40 -43.14
CA ALA A 152 21.21 11.81 -44.48
C ALA A 152 19.78 11.39 -44.84
N ALA A 153 19.38 10.15 -44.49
CA ALA A 153 18.04 9.63 -44.71
C ALA A 153 16.96 10.38 -43.89
N PHE A 154 17.26 10.72 -42.64
CA PHE A 154 16.43 11.57 -41.79
C PHE A 154 16.27 12.98 -42.37
N ARG A 155 17.37 13.67 -42.70
CA ARG A 155 17.33 15.04 -43.26
C ARG A 155 16.54 15.10 -44.58
N LYS A 156 16.80 14.20 -45.53
CA LYS A 156 16.04 14.14 -46.80
C LYS A 156 14.62 13.61 -46.64
N SER A 157 14.31 12.95 -45.53
CA SER A 157 12.94 12.61 -45.13
C SER A 157 12.22 13.72 -44.36
N GLY A 158 12.87 14.87 -44.09
CA GLY A 158 12.25 16.02 -43.45
C GLY A 158 12.39 16.11 -41.93
N LEU A 159 13.20 15.27 -41.27
CA LEU A 159 13.51 15.43 -39.84
C LEU A 159 14.31 16.73 -39.61
N GLN A 160 13.90 17.52 -38.62
CA GLN A 160 14.51 18.80 -38.27
C GLN A 160 14.86 18.86 -36.77
N MET A 161 15.68 19.85 -36.40
CA MET A 161 15.99 20.18 -35.01
C MET A 161 14.69 20.40 -34.21
N GLY A 162 14.55 19.66 -33.10
CA GLY A 162 13.39 19.73 -32.21
C GLY A 162 12.26 18.74 -32.53
N ASP A 163 12.31 18.03 -33.66
CA ASP A 163 11.42 16.89 -33.92
C ASP A 163 11.69 15.75 -32.92
N ARG A 164 10.70 14.86 -32.73
CA ARG A 164 10.85 13.67 -31.87
C ARG A 164 10.92 12.40 -32.72
N VAL A 165 11.87 11.53 -32.42
CA VAL A 165 11.96 10.17 -32.94
C VAL A 165 11.61 9.21 -31.81
N ALA A 166 10.55 8.43 -32.00
CA ALA A 166 10.15 7.37 -31.08
C ALA A 166 10.83 6.05 -31.48
N CYS A 167 11.26 5.28 -30.49
CA CYS A 167 11.86 3.95 -30.68
C CYS A 167 11.07 2.88 -29.93
N TYR A 168 10.82 1.76 -30.59
CA TYR A 168 10.15 0.57 -30.04
C TYR A 168 10.92 -0.67 -30.53
N MET A 169 12.14 -0.85 -30.00
CA MET A 169 13.13 -1.80 -30.50
C MET A 169 13.83 -2.53 -29.34
N CYS A 170 14.30 -3.74 -29.63
CA CYS A 170 15.27 -4.46 -28.82
C CYS A 170 16.70 -3.92 -29.05
N ASN A 171 17.69 -4.52 -28.38
CA ASN A 171 19.09 -4.14 -28.48
C ASN A 171 19.70 -4.58 -29.82
N VAL A 172 19.56 -3.74 -30.85
CA VAL A 172 20.19 -3.94 -32.15
C VAL A 172 20.96 -2.68 -32.55
N LYS A 173 22.02 -2.85 -33.36
CA LYS A 173 22.90 -1.76 -33.82
C LYS A 173 22.12 -0.61 -34.47
N GLU A 174 21.06 -0.91 -35.20
CA GLU A 174 20.20 0.05 -35.90
C GLU A 174 19.50 1.03 -34.93
N ALA A 175 19.26 0.63 -33.68
CA ALA A 175 18.73 1.52 -32.65
C ALA A 175 19.80 2.53 -32.17
N VAL A 176 21.07 2.13 -32.10
CA VAL A 176 22.19 3.05 -31.79
C VAL A 176 22.46 3.98 -32.97
N TYR A 177 22.41 3.46 -34.20
CA TYR A 177 22.57 4.27 -35.42
C TYR A 177 21.47 5.33 -35.53
N ALA A 178 20.20 4.94 -35.36
CA ALA A 178 19.06 5.86 -35.39
C ALA A 178 19.09 6.88 -34.23
N TYR A 179 19.50 6.45 -33.02
CA TYR A 179 19.70 7.33 -31.87
C TYR A 179 20.73 8.44 -32.15
N LEU A 180 21.96 8.05 -32.51
CA LEU A 180 23.03 9.01 -32.77
C LEU A 180 22.74 9.88 -33.99
N ALA A 181 22.09 9.35 -35.02
CA ALA A 181 21.67 10.13 -36.19
C ALA A 181 20.60 11.17 -35.83
N ALA A 182 19.59 10.82 -35.03
CA ALA A 182 18.58 11.78 -34.56
C ALA A 182 19.23 12.90 -33.72
N LEU A 183 20.12 12.55 -32.79
CA LEU A 183 20.84 13.53 -31.98
C LEU A 183 21.81 14.40 -32.81
N SER A 184 22.41 13.88 -33.89
CA SER A 184 23.24 14.68 -34.81
C SER A 184 22.45 15.79 -35.52
N ILE A 185 21.12 15.62 -35.66
CA ILE A 185 20.17 16.57 -36.27
C ILE A 185 19.53 17.47 -35.19
N GLY A 186 19.83 17.26 -33.91
CA GLY A 186 19.16 17.96 -32.81
C GLY A 186 17.69 17.58 -32.63
N ALA A 187 17.28 16.42 -33.15
CA ALA A 187 16.01 15.81 -32.82
C ALA A 187 16.11 15.06 -31.48
N LEU A 188 14.98 14.91 -30.80
CA LEU A 188 14.88 14.28 -29.48
C LEU A 188 14.56 12.78 -29.62
N TRP A 189 15.25 11.93 -28.86
CA TRP A 189 15.02 10.48 -28.82
C TRP A 189 14.23 10.04 -27.58
N GLY A 190 13.46 8.95 -27.69
CA GLY A 190 12.83 8.30 -26.54
C GLY A 190 11.92 7.15 -26.97
N GLY A 191 11.33 6.44 -26.01
CA GLY A 191 10.34 5.41 -26.30
C GLY A 191 10.08 4.42 -25.17
N PRO A 192 9.08 3.55 -25.34
CA PRO A 192 8.77 2.46 -24.42
C PRO A 192 9.74 1.29 -24.57
N LEU A 193 9.77 0.42 -23.56
CA LEU A 193 10.44 -0.88 -23.65
C LEU A 193 9.78 -1.74 -24.75
N PRO A 194 10.55 -2.53 -25.54
CA PRO A 194 9.99 -3.38 -26.61
C PRO A 194 9.05 -4.48 -26.09
N PHE A 195 9.14 -4.81 -24.80
CA PHE A 195 8.25 -5.75 -24.13
C PHE A 195 6.84 -5.20 -23.84
N TYR A 196 6.61 -3.89 -23.98
CA TYR A 196 5.30 -3.28 -23.74
C TYR A 196 4.33 -3.62 -24.87
N GLY A 197 3.14 -4.13 -24.52
CA GLY A 197 2.07 -4.35 -25.49
C GLY A 197 1.61 -3.04 -26.15
N ASP A 198 1.02 -3.15 -27.34
CA ASP A 198 0.59 -2.06 -28.22
C ASP A 198 0.02 -0.81 -27.51
N LYS A 199 -0.93 -0.99 -26.60
CA LYS A 199 -1.62 0.07 -25.86
C LYS A 199 -0.75 0.69 -24.75
N ALA A 200 0.18 -0.07 -24.16
CA ALA A 200 1.15 0.45 -23.20
C ALA A 200 2.27 1.23 -23.90
N ALA A 201 2.73 0.74 -25.06
CA ALA A 201 3.64 1.46 -25.93
C ALA A 201 3.01 2.79 -26.43
N SER A 202 1.76 2.76 -26.90
CA SER A 202 1.02 3.96 -27.34
C SER A 202 0.90 5.02 -26.24
N LYS A 203 0.77 4.66 -24.95
CA LYS A 203 0.74 5.62 -23.83
C LYS A 203 2.05 6.39 -23.62
N ILE A 204 3.19 5.88 -24.08
CA ILE A 204 4.49 6.56 -24.03
C ILE A 204 4.76 7.29 -25.37
N ILE A 205 4.51 6.60 -26.48
CA ILE A 205 4.75 7.13 -27.84
C ILE A 205 3.82 8.31 -28.15
N ARG A 206 2.53 8.24 -27.80
CA ARG A 206 1.56 9.30 -28.17
C ARG A 206 1.87 10.66 -27.52
N PRO A 207 2.18 10.76 -26.20
CA PRO A 207 2.59 12.03 -25.60
C PRO A 207 3.86 12.66 -26.17
N MET A 208 4.79 11.89 -26.75
CA MET A 208 6.01 12.45 -27.38
C MET A 208 5.71 13.25 -28.66
N LEU A 209 4.55 13.03 -29.28
CA LEU A 209 4.19 13.54 -30.61
C LEU A 209 5.33 13.30 -31.64
N PRO A 210 5.73 12.05 -31.89
CA PRO A 210 6.87 11.73 -32.76
C PRO A 210 6.53 11.93 -34.24
N LYS A 211 7.55 12.33 -35.00
CA LYS A 211 7.52 12.47 -36.46
C LYS A 211 7.99 11.20 -37.16
N PHE A 212 8.85 10.44 -36.49
CA PHE A 212 9.35 9.14 -36.93
C PHE A 212 9.18 8.11 -35.81
N LEU A 213 8.78 6.89 -36.18
CA LEU A 213 8.74 5.72 -35.29
C LEU A 213 9.66 4.65 -35.86
N PHE A 214 10.66 4.22 -35.10
CA PHE A 214 11.53 3.09 -35.42
C PHE A 214 11.09 1.86 -34.63
N THR A 215 10.95 0.73 -35.31
CA THR A 215 10.60 -0.57 -34.72
C THR A 215 11.33 -1.69 -35.45
N VAL A 216 11.68 -2.75 -34.72
CA VAL A 216 12.00 -4.04 -35.36
C VAL A 216 10.70 -4.69 -35.84
N ASP A 217 10.78 -5.62 -36.78
CA ASP A 217 9.63 -6.43 -37.13
C ASP A 217 9.30 -7.47 -36.03
N ARG A 218 10.36 -8.08 -35.49
CA ARG A 218 10.33 -9.06 -34.39
C ARG A 218 11.68 -9.18 -33.69
N PHE A 219 11.71 -9.84 -32.54
CA PHE A 219 12.94 -10.21 -31.82
C PHE A 219 12.75 -11.46 -30.95
N LEU A 220 13.81 -11.98 -30.33
CA LEU A 220 13.73 -13.12 -29.40
C LEU A 220 13.73 -12.67 -27.93
N ASP A 221 12.93 -13.35 -27.11
CA ASP A 221 12.86 -13.21 -25.66
C ASP A 221 12.63 -14.60 -25.04
N LEU A 222 13.64 -15.17 -24.38
CA LEU A 222 13.60 -16.53 -23.80
C LEU A 222 13.33 -17.62 -24.87
N LYS A 223 14.00 -17.49 -26.02
CA LYS A 223 13.82 -18.21 -27.29
C LYS A 223 12.38 -18.24 -27.81
N LYS A 224 11.60 -17.20 -27.52
CA LYS A 224 10.26 -16.97 -28.09
C LYS A 224 10.27 -15.74 -28.98
N GLU A 225 9.84 -15.91 -30.22
CA GLU A 225 9.75 -14.82 -31.20
C GLU A 225 8.60 -13.85 -30.84
N LYS A 226 8.92 -12.58 -30.70
CA LYS A 226 8.01 -11.48 -30.36
C LYS A 226 7.79 -10.58 -31.58
N ASN A 227 6.71 -10.81 -32.32
CA ASN A 227 6.31 -9.93 -33.42
C ASN A 227 5.87 -8.56 -32.86
N LEU A 228 6.49 -7.48 -33.35
CA LEU A 228 6.14 -6.09 -33.01
C LEU A 228 5.32 -5.39 -34.11
N MET A 229 5.39 -5.85 -35.36
CA MET A 229 4.57 -5.32 -36.47
C MET A 229 3.08 -5.32 -36.17
N GLN A 230 2.58 -6.37 -35.51
CA GLN A 230 1.18 -6.50 -35.09
C GLN A 230 0.70 -5.38 -34.15
N ASN A 231 1.62 -4.71 -33.44
CA ASN A 231 1.31 -3.63 -32.50
C ASN A 231 1.22 -2.27 -33.20
N ILE A 232 1.81 -2.12 -34.40
CA ILE A 232 1.91 -0.84 -35.12
C ILE A 232 0.53 -0.20 -35.32
N PRO A 233 -0.51 -0.88 -35.85
CA PRO A 233 -1.78 -0.23 -36.15
C PRO A 233 -2.48 0.39 -34.94
N THR A 234 -2.30 -0.17 -33.73
CA THR A 234 -2.81 0.46 -32.49
C THR A 234 -1.90 1.58 -32.01
N ILE A 235 -0.57 1.41 -32.11
CA ILE A 235 0.40 2.42 -31.67
C ILE A 235 0.24 3.74 -32.44
N VAL A 236 0.15 3.65 -33.77
CA VAL A 236 0.16 4.80 -34.71
C VAL A 236 -1.23 5.37 -35.01
N LYS A 237 -2.27 4.77 -34.43
CA LYS A 237 -3.63 5.27 -34.47
C LYS A 237 -3.70 6.66 -33.80
N ASP A 238 -4.43 7.59 -34.42
CA ASP A 238 -4.56 8.99 -34.01
C ASP A 238 -3.22 9.73 -33.78
N LEU A 239 -2.14 9.28 -34.42
CA LEU A 239 -0.84 9.96 -34.44
C LEU A 239 -0.62 10.64 -35.81
N ASP A 240 -1.32 11.76 -36.01
CA ASP A 240 -1.29 12.51 -37.28
C ASP A 240 0.04 13.26 -37.49
N CYS A 241 0.82 13.48 -36.43
CA CYS A 241 2.17 14.07 -36.51
C CYS A 241 3.26 13.12 -37.04
N LEU A 242 2.94 11.82 -37.17
CA LEU A 242 3.89 10.78 -37.57
C LEU A 242 3.93 10.68 -39.09
N GLU A 243 5.08 10.97 -39.70
CA GLU A 243 5.28 10.98 -41.15
C GLU A 243 5.77 9.63 -41.69
N LYS A 244 6.66 8.94 -40.96
CA LYS A 244 7.20 7.62 -41.36
C LYS A 244 7.32 6.64 -40.19
N ILE A 245 7.06 5.38 -40.49
CA ILE A 245 7.29 4.23 -39.60
C ILE A 245 8.38 3.38 -40.25
N VAL A 246 9.58 3.35 -39.66
CA VAL A 246 10.73 2.62 -40.21
C VAL A 246 10.81 1.24 -39.58
N ILE A 247 10.65 0.22 -40.42
CA ILE A 247 10.69 -1.20 -40.05
C ILE A 247 12.12 -1.73 -40.27
N VAL A 248 12.76 -2.18 -39.20
CA VAL A 248 14.04 -2.89 -39.23
C VAL A 248 13.76 -4.41 -39.28
N PRO A 249 14.06 -5.10 -40.40
CA PRO A 249 13.76 -6.53 -40.55
C PRO A 249 14.85 -7.40 -39.93
N SER A 250 14.50 -8.23 -38.95
CA SER A 250 15.43 -9.17 -38.29
C SER A 250 15.76 -10.40 -39.15
N LYS A 251 14.89 -10.74 -40.13
CA LYS A 251 15.04 -11.91 -41.02
C LYS A 251 14.70 -11.53 -42.46
N LYS A 252 15.41 -12.13 -43.44
CA LYS A 252 15.25 -11.83 -44.89
C LYS A 252 13.82 -12.04 -45.40
N GLU A 253 13.09 -13.01 -44.84
CA GLU A 253 11.68 -13.29 -45.16
C GLU A 253 10.76 -12.07 -44.93
N THR A 254 11.07 -11.21 -43.96
CA THR A 254 10.23 -10.05 -43.62
C THR A 254 10.13 -9.05 -44.78
N LEU A 255 11.14 -8.99 -45.66
CA LEU A 255 11.15 -8.15 -46.85
C LEU A 255 10.08 -8.54 -47.90
N SER A 256 9.45 -9.72 -47.79
CA SER A 256 8.32 -10.10 -48.65
C SER A 256 6.95 -9.68 -48.11
N ILE A 257 6.89 -9.04 -46.95
CA ILE A 257 5.63 -8.62 -46.31
C ILE A 257 5.22 -7.24 -46.83
N ASP A 258 3.98 -7.10 -47.28
CA ASP A 258 3.40 -5.80 -47.66
C ASP A 258 3.06 -4.96 -46.43
N ILE A 259 4.09 -4.32 -45.86
CA ILE A 259 3.98 -3.44 -44.70
C ILE A 259 3.08 -2.22 -44.93
N LYS A 260 2.71 -1.88 -46.17
CA LYS A 260 1.76 -0.79 -46.45
C LYS A 260 0.33 -1.12 -46.00
N GLN A 261 0.02 -2.40 -45.80
CA GLN A 261 -1.26 -2.85 -45.22
C GLN A 261 -1.33 -2.64 -43.70
N LEU A 262 -0.19 -2.47 -43.02
CA LEU A 262 -0.14 -2.13 -41.59
C LEU A 262 -0.41 -0.63 -41.38
N ASP A 263 0.29 0.21 -42.16
CA ASP A 263 0.05 1.66 -42.27
C ASP A 263 0.72 2.16 -43.58
N PRO A 264 0.12 3.06 -44.37
CA PRO A 264 0.72 3.59 -45.60
C PRO A 264 2.07 4.31 -45.37
N ARG A 265 2.38 4.75 -44.15
CA ARG A 265 3.64 5.39 -43.74
C ARG A 265 4.77 4.40 -43.42
N CYS A 266 4.48 3.10 -43.37
CA CYS A 266 5.50 2.07 -43.17
C CYS A 266 6.51 2.03 -44.33
N ILE A 267 7.79 1.90 -44.00
CA ILE A 267 8.89 1.75 -44.96
C ILE A 267 9.98 0.84 -44.37
N PHE A 268 10.56 -0.05 -45.17
CA PHE A 268 11.70 -0.85 -44.71
C PHE A 268 12.95 0.02 -44.58
N LEU A 269 13.80 -0.31 -43.60
CA LEU A 269 15.02 0.44 -43.28
C LEU A 269 15.87 0.75 -44.52
N GLU A 270 16.20 -0.23 -45.36
CA GLU A 270 17.04 0.01 -46.54
C GLU A 270 16.39 0.93 -47.58
N ASP A 271 15.06 0.92 -47.73
CA ASP A 271 14.38 1.87 -48.61
C ASP A 271 14.32 3.28 -48.01
N PHE A 272 14.24 3.39 -46.68
CA PHE A 272 14.43 4.66 -45.99
C PHE A 272 15.86 5.19 -46.16
N LEU A 273 16.90 4.34 -46.00
CA LEU A 273 18.30 4.74 -46.17
C LEU A 273 18.64 5.15 -47.62
N LYS A 274 18.00 4.55 -48.64
CA LYS A 274 18.12 4.99 -50.04
C LYS A 274 17.67 6.44 -50.24
N VAL A 275 16.67 6.94 -49.50
CA VAL A 275 16.24 8.36 -49.55
C VAL A 275 17.37 9.31 -49.15
N GLY A 276 18.32 8.87 -48.31
CA GLY A 276 19.49 9.66 -47.91
C GLY A 276 20.50 9.91 -49.02
N ARG A 277 20.56 9.05 -50.05
CA ARG A 277 21.60 9.11 -51.10
C ARG A 277 21.42 10.29 -52.06
N ASN A 278 22.53 10.73 -52.64
CA ASN A 278 22.56 11.71 -53.72
C ASN A 278 22.26 11.04 -55.08
N PRO A 279 22.00 11.80 -56.15
CA PRO A 279 21.70 11.23 -57.48
C PRO A 279 22.82 10.36 -58.08
N ASP A 280 24.06 10.52 -57.61
CA ASP A 280 25.23 9.70 -57.96
C ASP A 280 25.39 8.45 -57.07
N GLY A 281 24.50 8.24 -56.10
CA GLY A 281 24.55 7.15 -55.12
C GLY A 281 25.38 7.44 -53.86
N SER A 282 26.10 8.56 -53.79
CA SER A 282 26.90 8.96 -52.62
C SER A 282 26.04 9.32 -51.41
N VAL A 283 26.63 9.30 -50.21
CA VAL A 283 25.99 9.75 -48.98
C VAL A 283 26.46 11.19 -48.68
N PRO A 284 25.56 12.14 -48.36
CA PRO A 284 25.94 13.45 -47.83
C PRO A 284 26.73 13.34 -46.52
N THR A 285 27.87 14.04 -46.43
CA THR A 285 28.71 14.06 -45.23
C THR A 285 27.95 14.54 -44.00
N LEU A 286 28.16 13.87 -42.87
CA LEU A 286 27.48 14.10 -41.61
C LEU A 286 27.83 15.47 -41.01
N THR A 287 26.87 16.39 -41.05
CA THR A 287 26.90 17.64 -40.29
C THR A 287 26.22 17.45 -38.94
N PHE A 288 26.79 18.05 -37.88
CA PHE A 288 26.27 18.00 -36.53
C PHE A 288 25.64 19.35 -36.15
N GLU A 289 24.36 19.37 -35.80
CA GLU A 289 23.69 20.61 -35.37
C GLU A 289 24.27 21.09 -34.03
N GLN A 290 24.70 22.35 -34.00
CA GLN A 290 25.48 22.92 -32.90
C GLN A 290 24.55 23.65 -31.91
N LEU A 291 24.29 23.00 -30.78
CA LEU A 291 23.16 23.28 -29.89
C LEU A 291 23.63 23.87 -28.54
N PRO A 292 22.79 24.65 -27.81
CA PRO A 292 23.06 25.00 -26.42
C PRO A 292 23.32 23.77 -25.53
N ALA A 293 24.10 23.90 -24.45
CA ALA A 293 24.36 22.77 -23.56
C ALA A 293 23.12 22.30 -22.77
N ASN A 294 22.20 23.22 -22.42
CA ASN A 294 20.89 22.89 -21.88
C ASN A 294 19.85 22.43 -22.93
N TYR A 295 20.22 22.25 -24.20
CA TYR A 295 19.27 21.84 -25.24
C TYR A 295 18.80 20.38 -25.05
N PRO A 296 17.47 20.10 -25.09
CA PRO A 296 16.92 18.75 -24.96
C PRO A 296 17.42 17.74 -25.99
N ILE A 297 17.85 16.56 -25.53
CA ILE A 297 18.28 15.44 -26.39
C ILE A 297 17.40 14.18 -26.24
N CYS A 298 16.82 13.92 -25.07
CA CYS A 298 15.99 12.74 -24.87
C CYS A 298 14.84 12.94 -23.89
N ILE A 299 13.82 12.08 -24.04
CA ILE A 299 12.64 12.00 -23.17
C ILE A 299 12.58 10.59 -22.56
N ASN A 300 12.97 10.47 -21.29
CA ASN A 300 12.97 9.22 -20.54
C ASN A 300 11.68 9.10 -19.70
N PHE A 301 11.01 7.94 -19.72
CA PHE A 301 9.72 7.79 -19.01
C PHE A 301 9.83 7.04 -17.69
N THR A 302 9.15 7.54 -16.65
CA THR A 302 9.01 6.85 -15.37
C THR A 302 7.98 5.71 -15.44
N SER A 303 8.06 4.75 -14.52
CA SER A 303 7.29 3.50 -14.53
C SER A 303 5.75 3.63 -14.40
N GLY A 304 5.23 4.80 -13.98
CA GLY A 304 3.79 5.00 -13.81
C GLY A 304 3.16 4.22 -12.65
N THR A 305 3.92 3.94 -11.58
CA THR A 305 3.41 3.33 -10.34
C THR A 305 2.29 4.15 -9.68
N THR A 306 2.45 5.47 -9.66
CA THR A 306 1.57 6.44 -8.99
C THR A 306 0.69 7.26 -9.94
N GLY A 307 0.59 6.88 -11.22
CA GLY A 307 -0.19 7.61 -12.22
C GLY A 307 0.25 7.36 -13.66
N GLN A 308 0.05 8.34 -14.54
CA GLN A 308 0.60 8.26 -15.90
C GLN A 308 2.14 8.41 -15.88
N PRO A 309 2.89 7.69 -16.74
CA PRO A 309 4.33 7.88 -16.93
C PRO A 309 4.72 9.35 -17.10
N LYS A 310 5.69 9.82 -16.31
CA LYS A 310 6.29 11.16 -16.45
C LYS A 310 7.41 11.07 -17.50
N GLY A 311 7.31 11.82 -18.59
CA GLY A 311 8.43 11.98 -19.53
C GLY A 311 9.39 13.06 -19.00
N LEU A 312 10.59 12.69 -18.58
CA LEU A 312 11.61 13.58 -18.06
C LEU A 312 12.60 13.92 -19.18
N VAL A 313 12.94 15.20 -19.32
CA VAL A 313 13.67 15.73 -20.47
C VAL A 313 15.10 16.04 -20.06
N HIS A 314 16.09 15.44 -20.72
CA HIS A 314 17.52 15.67 -20.40
C HIS A 314 18.24 16.36 -21.56
N SER A 315 19.38 17.00 -21.28
CA SER A 315 20.06 17.93 -22.19
C SER A 315 21.46 17.49 -22.62
N CYS A 316 22.06 18.16 -23.61
CA CYS A 316 23.45 17.90 -24.05
C CYS A 316 24.47 17.88 -22.90
N SER A 317 24.29 18.71 -21.86
CA SER A 317 25.19 18.82 -20.70
C SER A 317 25.31 17.52 -19.87
N SER A 318 24.32 16.62 -19.98
CA SER A 318 24.28 15.29 -19.37
C SER A 318 25.51 14.42 -19.64
N LEU A 319 26.21 14.67 -20.75
CA LEU A 319 27.42 13.93 -21.14
C LEU A 319 28.53 13.97 -20.08
N LEU A 320 28.65 15.06 -19.32
CA LEU A 320 29.74 15.25 -18.36
C LEU A 320 29.62 14.34 -17.12
N PRO A 321 28.45 14.21 -16.47
CA PRO A 321 28.17 13.15 -15.49
C PRO A 321 28.50 11.75 -16.01
N LEU A 322 28.21 11.44 -17.27
CA LEU A 322 28.51 10.12 -17.85
C LEU A 322 30.02 9.87 -17.97
N PHE A 323 30.81 10.90 -18.35
CA PHE A 323 32.27 10.80 -18.31
C PHE A 323 32.82 10.65 -16.88
N ARG A 324 32.27 11.39 -15.90
CA ARG A 324 32.61 11.23 -14.48
C ARG A 324 32.35 9.80 -14.01
N ASP A 325 31.18 9.26 -14.34
CA ASP A 325 30.73 7.95 -13.85
C ASP A 325 31.57 6.84 -14.47
N PHE A 326 31.60 6.70 -15.79
CA PHE A 326 32.28 5.58 -16.43
C PHE A 326 33.81 5.68 -16.41
N ASN A 327 34.40 6.88 -16.56
CA ASN A 327 35.86 7.01 -16.61
C ASN A 327 36.48 7.28 -15.22
N LEU A 328 36.00 8.25 -14.43
CA LEU A 328 36.62 8.51 -13.12
C LEU A 328 36.19 7.49 -12.06
N HIS A 329 34.89 7.21 -11.91
CA HIS A 329 34.41 6.29 -10.87
C HIS A 329 34.62 4.82 -11.25
N TYR A 330 34.24 4.40 -12.46
CA TYR A 330 34.30 2.98 -12.83
C TYR A 330 35.67 2.60 -13.43
N ASN A 331 36.56 3.57 -13.66
CA ASN A 331 37.91 3.40 -14.22
C ASN A 331 37.91 2.64 -15.57
N LEU A 332 36.89 2.86 -16.40
CA LEU A 332 36.82 2.30 -17.75
C LEU A 332 37.62 3.16 -18.72
N VAL A 333 38.41 2.49 -19.56
CA VAL A 333 39.30 3.13 -20.53
C VAL A 333 39.15 2.49 -21.92
N LYS A 334 39.65 3.18 -22.95
CA LYS A 334 39.61 2.69 -24.33
C LYS A 334 40.11 1.24 -24.43
N GLY A 335 39.29 0.36 -25.02
CA GLY A 335 39.57 -1.08 -25.15
C GLY A 335 39.00 -1.97 -24.04
N ASP A 336 38.39 -1.40 -22.99
CA ASP A 336 37.46 -2.15 -22.15
C ASP A 336 36.15 -2.45 -22.89
N VAL A 337 35.46 -3.52 -22.49
CA VAL A 337 34.15 -3.92 -23.04
C VAL A 337 33.07 -3.80 -21.96
N VAL A 338 31.90 -3.21 -22.27
CA VAL A 338 30.75 -3.13 -21.36
C VAL A 338 29.54 -3.87 -21.91
N LEU A 339 28.89 -4.70 -21.09
CA LEU A 339 27.65 -5.41 -21.45
C LEU A 339 26.44 -4.58 -21.03
N THR A 340 25.54 -4.28 -21.98
CA THR A 340 24.19 -3.79 -21.66
C THR A 340 23.16 -4.91 -21.85
N PRO A 341 22.71 -5.58 -20.77
CA PRO A 341 21.68 -6.62 -20.84
C PRO A 341 20.25 -6.03 -20.84
N TYR A 342 20.12 -4.71 -21.03
CA TYR A 342 18.86 -3.96 -20.91
C TYR A 342 18.46 -3.32 -22.24
N PRO A 343 17.16 -3.34 -22.61
CA PRO A 343 16.70 -2.89 -23.91
C PRO A 343 16.64 -1.37 -24.03
N VAL A 344 16.50 -0.90 -25.26
CA VAL A 344 16.12 0.48 -25.58
C VAL A 344 14.83 0.87 -24.85
N GLY A 345 14.75 2.13 -24.42
CA GLY A 345 13.59 2.69 -23.70
C GLY A 345 13.74 2.72 -22.17
N TRP A 346 14.76 2.09 -21.58
CA TRP A 346 15.16 2.34 -20.19
C TRP A 346 16.31 3.36 -20.14
N ASN A 347 16.29 4.29 -19.17
CA ASN A 347 17.36 5.27 -18.98
C ASN A 347 18.77 4.64 -18.90
N LEU A 348 18.89 3.45 -18.27
CA LEU A 348 20.16 2.71 -18.21
C LEU A 348 20.77 2.43 -19.58
N TRP A 349 19.97 2.19 -20.62
CA TRP A 349 20.46 2.01 -21.99
C TRP A 349 21.25 3.25 -22.45
N ASN A 350 20.71 4.45 -22.24
CA ASN A 350 21.41 5.71 -22.58
C ASN A 350 22.76 5.83 -21.85
N LEU A 351 22.81 5.42 -20.57
CA LEU A 351 24.05 5.44 -19.78
C LEU A 351 25.08 4.49 -20.39
N PHE A 352 24.70 3.25 -20.68
CA PHE A 352 25.63 2.28 -21.28
C PHE A 352 26.10 2.75 -22.66
N ILE A 353 25.22 3.23 -23.54
CA ILE A 353 25.57 3.76 -24.86
C ILE A 353 26.60 4.91 -24.78
N ALA A 354 26.62 5.71 -23.71
CA ALA A 354 27.59 6.79 -23.50
C ALA A 354 29.07 6.34 -23.50
N ASN A 355 29.35 5.06 -23.27
CA ASN A 355 30.71 4.51 -23.24
C ASN A 355 31.45 4.62 -24.60
N ILE A 356 30.71 4.71 -25.72
CA ILE A 356 31.27 4.99 -27.06
C ILE A 356 32.11 6.30 -27.04
N ALA A 357 31.67 7.32 -26.30
CA ALA A 357 32.37 8.60 -26.18
C ALA A 357 33.71 8.50 -25.44
N LEU A 358 34.00 7.39 -24.75
CA LEU A 358 35.26 7.09 -24.07
C LEU A 358 36.19 6.16 -24.89
N GLY A 359 35.72 5.60 -26.00
CA GLY A 359 36.47 4.60 -26.78
C GLY A 359 36.33 3.18 -26.21
N VAL A 360 35.37 2.97 -25.32
CA VAL A 360 35.01 1.69 -24.68
C VAL A 360 34.05 0.94 -25.62
N THR A 361 34.25 -0.36 -25.80
CA THR A 361 33.42 -1.19 -26.70
C THR A 361 32.12 -1.60 -26.00
N ILE A 362 30.99 -1.57 -26.70
CA ILE A 362 29.68 -1.96 -26.16
C ILE A 362 29.25 -3.32 -26.70
N LEU A 363 29.03 -4.27 -25.79
CA LEU A 363 28.34 -5.53 -26.08
C LEU A 363 26.82 -5.32 -25.95
N LEU A 364 26.15 -5.23 -27.10
CA LEU A 364 24.69 -5.23 -27.24
C LEU A 364 24.18 -6.67 -27.28
N TYR A 365 23.50 -7.11 -26.23
CA TYR A 365 22.82 -8.41 -26.24
C TYR A 365 21.34 -8.27 -26.62
N ASN A 366 20.95 -8.90 -27.73
CA ASN A 366 19.61 -8.90 -28.29
C ASN A 366 18.76 -10.07 -27.76
N GLY A 367 18.04 -9.82 -26.68
CA GLY A 367 17.16 -10.77 -26.02
C GLY A 367 17.46 -10.86 -24.53
N CYS A 368 17.29 -12.03 -23.93
CA CYS A 368 17.55 -12.29 -22.53
C CYS A 368 18.90 -13.03 -22.36
N PRO A 369 19.98 -12.37 -21.92
CA PRO A 369 21.30 -13.01 -21.72
C PRO A 369 21.34 -13.95 -20.51
N PHE A 370 20.21 -14.16 -19.84
CA PHE A 370 20.02 -15.11 -18.74
C PHE A 370 19.35 -16.41 -19.21
N TYR A 371 19.31 -16.67 -20.52
CA TYR A 371 18.74 -17.87 -21.14
C TYR A 371 19.73 -18.53 -22.13
N PRO A 372 19.93 -19.87 -22.07
CA PRO A 372 19.54 -20.76 -20.98
C PRO A 372 20.24 -20.36 -19.66
N GLU A 373 19.81 -20.91 -18.53
CA GLU A 373 20.20 -20.42 -17.19
C GLU A 373 21.68 -20.71 -16.79
N ALA A 374 22.56 -20.98 -17.76
CA ALA A 374 23.99 -21.28 -17.59
C ALA A 374 24.84 -20.73 -18.77
N GLY A 375 24.53 -19.52 -19.25
CA GLY A 375 25.28 -18.85 -20.34
C GLY A 375 25.66 -17.38 -20.11
N PHE A 376 25.22 -16.75 -19.01
CA PHE A 376 25.46 -15.31 -18.78
C PHE A 376 26.93 -14.99 -18.51
N TRP A 377 27.60 -15.81 -17.69
CA TRP A 377 29.00 -15.62 -17.33
C TRP A 377 29.91 -15.98 -18.51
N GLU A 378 29.49 -16.95 -19.30
CA GLU A 378 30.16 -17.46 -20.49
C GLU A 378 30.18 -16.39 -21.59
N VAL A 379 29.09 -15.62 -21.75
CA VAL A 379 29.04 -14.41 -22.58
C VAL A 379 30.01 -13.33 -22.06
N ILE A 380 30.04 -13.08 -20.74
CA ILE A 380 30.97 -12.11 -20.13
C ILE A 380 32.43 -12.50 -20.37
N ASP A 381 32.78 -13.78 -20.23
CA ASP A 381 34.15 -14.28 -20.40
C ASP A 381 34.58 -14.31 -21.88
N LYS A 382 33.72 -14.86 -22.77
CA LYS A 382 33.95 -14.92 -24.23
C LYS A 382 34.26 -13.55 -24.81
N TYR A 383 33.44 -12.54 -24.47
CA TYR A 383 33.57 -11.17 -24.99
C TYR A 383 34.35 -10.23 -24.06
N LYS A 384 35.03 -10.78 -23.04
CA LYS A 384 36.00 -10.06 -22.19
C LYS A 384 35.42 -8.81 -21.51
N VAL A 385 34.18 -8.91 -21.06
CA VAL A 385 33.41 -7.81 -20.46
C VAL A 385 34.06 -7.36 -19.17
N ALA A 386 34.48 -6.09 -19.13
CA ALA A 386 35.11 -5.45 -18.00
C ALA A 386 34.12 -4.93 -16.95
N TYR A 387 32.92 -4.53 -17.39
CA TYR A 387 31.86 -4.00 -16.54
C TYR A 387 30.45 -4.36 -17.03
N THR A 388 29.56 -4.62 -16.06
CA THR A 388 28.11 -4.77 -16.26
C THR A 388 27.34 -4.32 -15.01
N PHE A 389 26.05 -4.04 -15.18
CA PHE A 389 25.10 -3.77 -14.09
C PHE A 389 24.08 -4.90 -14.02
N LEU A 390 23.73 -5.33 -12.80
CA LEU A 390 22.63 -6.25 -12.54
C LEU A 390 21.63 -5.64 -11.55
N ALA A 391 20.36 -5.55 -11.95
CA ALA A 391 19.29 -5.26 -11.00
C ALA A 391 19.26 -6.32 -9.88
N THR A 392 19.02 -5.93 -8.62
CA THR A 392 19.09 -6.83 -7.45
C THR A 392 18.20 -8.07 -7.60
N SER A 393 17.04 -7.93 -8.23
CA SER A 393 16.10 -9.02 -8.51
C SER A 393 16.60 -10.04 -9.56
N VAL A 394 17.59 -9.67 -10.39
CA VAL A 394 18.31 -10.61 -11.27
C VAL A 394 19.34 -11.39 -10.47
N VAL A 395 20.10 -10.72 -9.59
CA VAL A 395 21.07 -11.38 -8.70
C VAL A 395 20.37 -12.35 -7.74
N ASP A 396 19.23 -11.96 -7.17
CA ASP A 396 18.36 -12.84 -6.37
C ASP A 396 17.92 -14.09 -7.14
N LYS A 397 17.65 -13.97 -8.45
CA LYS A 397 17.28 -15.12 -9.29
C LYS A 397 18.50 -15.99 -9.60
N MET A 398 19.66 -15.38 -9.89
CA MET A 398 20.91 -16.10 -10.10
C MET A 398 21.31 -16.91 -8.87
N GLU A 399 21.28 -16.29 -7.69
CA GLU A 399 21.55 -16.91 -6.40
C GLU A 399 20.59 -18.08 -6.13
N LYS A 400 19.28 -17.87 -6.34
CA LYS A 400 18.25 -18.91 -6.13
C LYS A 400 18.35 -20.10 -7.09
N ASN A 401 18.78 -19.88 -8.33
CA ASN A 401 18.94 -20.93 -9.34
C ASN A 401 20.39 -21.46 -9.43
N ASP A 402 21.29 -21.02 -8.56
CA ASP A 402 22.73 -21.31 -8.54
C ASP A 402 23.44 -21.08 -9.90
N VAL A 403 23.10 -19.95 -10.54
CA VAL A 403 23.64 -19.51 -11.84
C VAL A 403 25.07 -18.98 -11.64
N VAL A 404 26.01 -19.90 -11.53
CA VAL A 404 27.46 -19.65 -11.36
C VAL A 404 28.22 -19.87 -12.68
N PRO A 405 29.45 -19.36 -12.82
CA PRO A 405 30.29 -19.62 -13.99
C PRO A 405 30.56 -21.12 -14.20
N GLY A 406 30.55 -21.57 -15.46
CA GLY A 406 30.96 -22.93 -15.82
C GLY A 406 32.45 -23.21 -15.51
N PRO A 407 32.88 -24.48 -15.45
CA PRO A 407 34.25 -24.85 -15.02
C PRO A 407 35.38 -24.17 -15.80
N ASP A 408 35.17 -23.89 -17.08
CA ASP A 408 36.14 -23.25 -17.97
C ASP A 408 36.03 -21.71 -18.01
N CYS A 409 34.94 -21.14 -17.49
CA CYS A 409 34.67 -19.71 -17.43
C CYS A 409 35.50 -19.07 -16.30
N LYS A 410 36.40 -18.13 -16.63
CA LYS A 410 37.39 -17.59 -15.68
C LYS A 410 37.11 -16.16 -15.21
N LEU A 411 36.36 -15.39 -15.99
CA LEU A 411 36.00 -14.00 -15.72
C LEU A 411 37.24 -13.12 -15.47
N GLU A 412 38.37 -13.40 -16.12
CA GLU A 412 39.65 -12.70 -15.89
C GLU A 412 39.54 -11.20 -16.21
N HIS A 413 38.73 -10.87 -17.23
CA HIS A 413 38.51 -9.50 -17.67
C HIS A 413 37.47 -8.75 -16.84
N LEU A 414 36.61 -9.42 -16.06
CA LEU A 414 35.53 -8.79 -15.29
C LEU A 414 36.08 -8.06 -14.05
N LYS A 415 36.38 -6.78 -14.22
CA LYS A 415 36.94 -5.90 -13.18
C LYS A 415 35.87 -5.49 -12.17
N MET A 416 34.68 -5.11 -12.64
CA MET A 416 33.65 -4.44 -11.85
C MET A 416 32.25 -4.96 -12.17
N LEU A 417 31.40 -5.08 -11.15
CA LEU A 417 29.98 -5.37 -11.31
C LEU A 417 29.16 -4.55 -10.32
N THR A 418 28.16 -3.83 -10.82
CA THR A 418 27.28 -3.01 -9.99
C THR A 418 25.92 -3.67 -9.77
N VAL A 419 25.35 -3.50 -8.57
CA VAL A 419 24.04 -4.05 -8.19
C VAL A 419 23.11 -2.96 -7.69
N GLY A 420 21.82 -2.97 -8.05
CA GLY A 420 20.89 -1.91 -7.66
C GLY A 420 19.49 -1.97 -8.28
N ALA A 421 18.87 -0.80 -8.48
CA ALA A 421 17.46 -0.59 -8.86
C ALA A 421 16.39 -1.07 -7.84
N SER A 422 16.80 -1.79 -6.79
CA SER A 422 16.08 -1.96 -5.52
C SER A 422 17.11 -2.18 -4.40
N PRO A 423 16.76 -2.05 -3.10
CA PRO A 423 17.72 -2.22 -2.00
C PRO A 423 18.53 -3.52 -2.11
N VAL A 424 19.85 -3.38 -2.13
CA VAL A 424 20.82 -4.48 -2.29
C VAL A 424 21.07 -5.15 -0.95
N LYS A 425 21.30 -6.46 -0.94
CA LYS A 425 21.46 -7.27 0.28
C LYS A 425 22.90 -7.76 0.43
N LEU A 426 23.30 -8.05 1.67
CA LEU A 426 24.60 -8.68 1.96
C LEU A 426 24.75 -10.03 1.23
N GLN A 427 23.68 -10.80 1.11
CA GLN A 427 23.65 -12.09 0.40
C GLN A 427 24.05 -11.95 -1.08
N ASN A 428 23.65 -10.87 -1.74
CA ASN A 428 24.01 -10.66 -3.14
C ASN A 428 25.53 -10.45 -3.31
N PHE A 429 26.19 -9.76 -2.36
CA PHE A 429 27.65 -9.69 -2.30
C PHE A 429 28.29 -11.03 -1.93
N ASP A 430 27.67 -11.80 -1.02
CA ASP A 430 28.15 -13.14 -0.66
C ASP A 430 28.11 -14.09 -1.86
N PHE A 431 27.04 -14.08 -2.64
CA PHE A 431 26.93 -14.85 -3.88
C PHE A 431 27.98 -14.41 -4.91
N LEU A 432 28.01 -13.13 -5.27
CA LEU A 432 28.93 -12.62 -6.29
C LEU A 432 30.42 -12.86 -5.93
N LEU A 433 30.82 -12.66 -4.68
CA LEU A 433 32.22 -12.81 -4.28
C LEU A 433 32.60 -14.26 -3.96
N ASN A 434 31.70 -15.07 -3.37
CA ASN A 434 32.05 -16.44 -2.97
C ASN A 434 31.71 -17.50 -4.02
N ARG A 435 30.86 -17.19 -5.02
CA ARG A 435 30.35 -18.14 -6.03
C ARG A 435 30.64 -17.74 -7.47
N VAL A 436 30.90 -16.46 -7.76
CA VAL A 436 31.19 -15.97 -9.11
C VAL A 436 32.65 -15.54 -9.25
N LYS A 437 33.10 -14.48 -8.58
CA LYS A 437 34.49 -13.97 -8.67
C LYS A 437 34.90 -13.22 -7.40
N SER A 438 35.85 -13.78 -6.63
CA SER A 438 36.24 -13.28 -5.30
C SER A 438 37.16 -12.05 -5.30
N ASP A 439 37.68 -11.67 -6.46
CA ASP A 439 38.55 -10.51 -6.67
C ASP A 439 37.90 -9.38 -7.48
N MET A 440 36.58 -9.44 -7.69
CA MET A 440 35.78 -8.45 -8.42
C MET A 440 35.44 -7.22 -7.57
N PHE A 441 35.47 -6.03 -8.17
CA PHE A 441 34.99 -4.80 -7.55
C PHE A 441 33.46 -4.74 -7.61
N VAL A 442 32.79 -5.31 -6.61
CA VAL A 442 31.32 -5.29 -6.48
C VAL A 442 30.89 -4.04 -5.71
N ASN A 443 29.93 -3.27 -6.22
CA ASN A 443 29.48 -2.02 -5.58
C ASN A 443 27.97 -1.76 -5.78
N CYS A 444 27.35 -1.00 -4.87
CA CYS A 444 25.92 -0.66 -4.96
C CYS A 444 25.69 0.57 -5.85
N LEU A 445 24.76 0.47 -6.80
CA LEU A 445 24.44 1.53 -7.74
C LEU A 445 23.06 2.14 -7.45
N TYR A 446 23.07 3.44 -7.18
CA TYR A 446 21.89 4.25 -7.00
C TYR A 446 21.89 5.49 -7.91
N GLY A 447 20.80 5.58 -8.67
CA GLY A 447 20.38 6.66 -9.55
C GLY A 447 18.96 6.34 -10.04
N ALA A 448 18.21 7.35 -10.47
CA ALA A 448 16.79 7.24 -10.85
C ALA A 448 16.56 7.77 -12.27
N THR A 449 15.36 7.60 -12.84
CA THR A 449 15.04 8.12 -14.19
C THR A 449 15.16 9.65 -14.26
N GLU A 450 15.00 10.31 -13.13
CA GLU A 450 15.25 11.72 -12.87
C GLU A 450 16.67 12.18 -13.23
N VAL A 451 17.66 11.27 -13.26
CA VAL A 451 19.06 11.60 -13.53
C VAL A 451 19.62 10.69 -14.62
N ILE A 452 20.14 11.29 -15.69
CA ILE A 452 20.86 10.55 -16.74
C ILE A 452 22.35 10.44 -16.36
N GLY A 453 22.58 9.64 -15.31
CA GLY A 453 23.84 9.45 -14.59
C GLY A 453 23.53 8.87 -13.21
N VAL A 454 24.49 8.84 -12.29
CA VAL A 454 24.23 8.38 -10.90
C VAL A 454 24.61 9.39 -9.82
N PHE A 455 24.03 9.20 -8.63
CA PHE A 455 24.46 9.89 -7.41
C PHE A 455 25.58 9.13 -6.69
N SER A 456 25.76 7.86 -7.03
CA SER A 456 26.76 6.95 -6.45
C SER A 456 28.14 7.22 -7.03
N GLY A 457 29.11 7.48 -6.15
CA GLY A 457 30.52 7.60 -6.46
C GLY A 457 31.27 6.36 -6.02
N PHE A 458 32.19 5.90 -6.87
CA PHE A 458 33.08 4.78 -6.57
C PHE A 458 34.54 5.22 -6.65
N ASP A 459 35.40 4.68 -5.80
CA ASP A 459 36.85 4.86 -5.86
C ASP A 459 37.56 3.54 -5.53
N TRP A 460 38.43 3.12 -6.45
CA TRP A 460 39.20 1.88 -6.35
C TRP A 460 40.25 1.91 -5.25
N ASN A 461 40.62 3.10 -4.75
CA ASN A 461 41.58 3.30 -3.65
C ASN A 461 40.92 3.60 -2.29
N THR A 462 39.59 3.69 -2.22
CA THR A 462 38.81 3.77 -0.99
C THR A 462 38.23 2.39 -0.68
N PRO A 463 38.06 1.99 0.60
CA PRO A 463 37.43 0.73 0.91
C PRO A 463 36.00 0.63 0.34
N VAL A 464 35.58 -0.56 -0.10
CA VAL A 464 34.17 -0.87 -0.38
C VAL A 464 33.63 -1.74 0.75
N TYR A 465 32.40 -1.47 1.14
CA TYR A 465 31.69 -2.13 2.21
C TYR A 465 30.45 -2.83 1.65
N SER A 466 30.24 -4.10 2.02
CA SER A 466 29.19 -4.95 1.43
C SER A 466 27.80 -4.34 1.59
N ALA A 467 27.10 -4.15 0.47
CA ALA A 467 25.74 -3.62 0.38
C ALA A 467 25.54 -2.14 0.81
N GLU A 468 26.62 -1.42 1.10
CA GLU A 468 26.64 0.05 1.11
C GLU A 468 26.96 0.59 -0.29
N ILE A 469 26.38 1.74 -0.63
CA ILE A 469 26.88 2.59 -1.72
C ILE A 469 28.12 3.29 -1.19
N GLN A 470 29.27 3.02 -1.80
CA GLN A 470 30.58 3.38 -1.26
C GLN A 470 30.75 4.87 -0.90
N ALA A 471 30.31 5.78 -1.77
CA ALA A 471 30.48 7.22 -1.59
C ALA A 471 29.47 8.03 -2.44
N PRO A 472 29.30 9.34 -2.18
CA PRO A 472 28.66 10.26 -3.12
C PRO A 472 29.55 10.50 -4.34
N ALA A 473 28.97 10.65 -5.54
CA ALA A 473 29.70 10.97 -6.77
C ALA A 473 30.37 12.36 -6.73
N LEU A 474 31.42 12.57 -7.53
CA LEU A 474 32.06 13.89 -7.65
C LEU A 474 31.04 14.93 -8.16
N GLY A 475 31.03 16.11 -7.52
CA GLY A 475 30.04 17.17 -7.75
C GLY A 475 28.66 16.93 -7.09
N VAL A 476 28.43 15.79 -6.42
CA VAL A 476 27.16 15.46 -5.74
C VAL A 476 27.33 15.56 -4.22
N ASP A 477 26.59 16.48 -3.62
CA ASP A 477 26.50 16.67 -2.16
C ASP A 477 25.22 15.99 -1.65
N TRP A 478 25.25 14.65 -1.56
CA TRP A 478 24.13 13.91 -0.95
C TRP A 478 24.07 14.18 0.55
N LYS A 479 22.87 14.17 1.14
CA LYS A 479 22.67 14.19 2.59
C LYS A 479 21.45 13.36 2.98
N CYS A 480 21.48 12.85 4.20
CA CYS A 480 20.33 12.29 4.88
C CYS A 480 19.71 13.41 5.73
N PHE A 481 18.43 13.76 5.49
CA PHE A 481 17.71 14.82 6.20
C PHE A 481 16.68 14.24 7.18
N ASP A 482 16.61 14.80 8.40
CA ASP A 482 15.53 14.51 9.35
C ASP A 482 14.19 15.16 8.93
N ALA A 483 13.16 15.06 9.77
CA ALA A 483 11.84 15.63 9.46
C ALA A 483 11.87 17.17 9.41
N GLU A 484 12.79 17.77 10.16
CA GLU A 484 13.01 19.21 10.31
C GLU A 484 13.90 19.80 9.19
N GLY A 485 14.63 18.96 8.45
CA GLY A 485 15.51 19.34 7.34
C GLY A 485 16.98 19.56 7.72
N ASN A 486 17.44 19.07 8.88
CA ASN A 486 18.84 19.07 9.25
C ASN A 486 19.56 17.84 8.66
N SER A 487 20.84 18.00 8.31
CA SER A 487 21.68 16.88 7.91
C SER A 487 22.04 15.99 9.09
N VAL A 488 21.68 14.70 9.01
CA VAL A 488 22.03 13.67 9.99
C VAL A 488 23.01 12.65 9.42
N ILE A 489 23.75 11.98 10.30
CA ILE A 489 24.64 10.84 10.02
C ILE A 489 24.41 9.82 11.14
N GLY A 490 24.43 8.52 10.83
CA GLY A 490 24.11 7.44 11.77
C GLY A 490 22.61 7.27 12.05
N GLN A 491 21.74 8.11 11.47
CA GLN A 491 20.28 8.08 11.64
C GLN A 491 19.60 7.90 10.27
N LYS A 492 18.36 7.38 10.25
CA LYS A 492 17.54 7.26 9.04
C LYS A 492 16.89 8.60 8.69
N GLY A 493 16.68 8.87 7.41
CA GLY A 493 16.09 10.13 6.93
C GLY A 493 15.98 10.22 5.42
N GLU A 494 15.45 11.33 4.93
CA GLU A 494 15.24 11.56 3.49
C GLU A 494 16.58 11.70 2.75
N LEU A 495 16.72 11.03 1.61
CA LEU A 495 17.80 11.33 0.67
C LEU A 495 17.52 12.67 -0.04
N VAL A 496 18.37 13.65 0.24
CA VAL A 496 18.40 14.93 -0.48
C VAL A 496 19.74 15.13 -1.18
N ILE A 497 19.73 15.90 -2.27
CA ILE A 497 20.94 16.36 -2.96
C ILE A 497 21.03 17.88 -2.83
N CYS A 498 22.13 18.37 -2.28
CA CYS A 498 22.34 19.79 -1.98
C CYS A 498 23.15 20.56 -3.05
N THR A 499 23.77 19.87 -4.01
CA THR A 499 24.40 20.52 -5.18
C THR A 499 23.65 20.24 -6.48
N PRO A 500 23.49 21.26 -7.35
CA PRO A 500 22.92 21.07 -8.67
C PRO A 500 23.93 20.38 -9.60
N ASN A 501 23.42 19.64 -10.59
CA ASN A 501 24.21 18.76 -11.47
C ASN A 501 23.62 18.78 -12.91
N PRO A 502 24.44 18.91 -13.97
CA PRO A 502 23.96 18.90 -15.37
C PRO A 502 23.23 17.62 -15.85
N SER A 503 23.22 16.51 -15.09
CA SER A 503 22.38 15.33 -15.41
C SER A 503 20.93 15.40 -14.90
N PHE A 504 20.56 16.42 -14.10
CA PHE A 504 19.16 16.68 -13.76
C PHE A 504 18.34 17.06 -15.02
N PRO A 505 17.01 16.86 -15.02
CA PRO A 505 16.22 17.06 -16.21
C PRO A 505 15.87 18.55 -16.37
N VAL A 506 15.97 19.06 -17.60
CA VAL A 506 15.62 20.46 -17.95
C VAL A 506 14.11 20.71 -18.03
N GLY A 507 13.29 19.71 -17.68
CA GLY A 507 11.84 19.84 -17.56
C GLY A 507 11.10 18.51 -17.59
N VAL A 508 9.78 18.59 -17.47
CA VAL A 508 8.85 17.46 -17.67
C VAL A 508 8.10 17.68 -18.98
N TRP A 509 8.11 16.68 -19.86
CA TRP A 509 7.46 16.74 -21.17
C TRP A 509 5.94 16.93 -21.02
N ASN A 510 5.37 17.80 -21.86
CA ASN A 510 3.98 18.28 -21.80
C ASN A 510 3.58 18.97 -20.48
N ASP A 511 4.52 19.46 -19.67
CA ASP A 511 4.19 20.35 -18.55
C ASP A 511 3.88 21.78 -19.04
N VAL A 512 2.61 22.02 -19.34
CA VAL A 512 2.07 23.32 -19.77
C VAL A 512 2.27 24.44 -18.73
N LYS A 513 2.52 24.11 -17.45
CA LYS A 513 2.75 25.09 -16.38
C LYS A 513 4.22 25.38 -16.10
N GLY A 514 5.14 24.51 -16.54
CA GLY A 514 6.58 24.66 -16.34
C GLY A 514 7.06 24.59 -14.87
N ARG A 515 6.29 23.95 -13.97
CA ARG A 515 6.60 23.84 -12.53
C ARG A 515 6.59 22.43 -11.97
N LYS A 516 6.19 21.43 -12.76
CA LYS A 516 5.98 20.06 -12.29
C LYS A 516 7.24 19.41 -11.72
N LEU A 517 8.42 19.90 -12.08
CA LEU A 517 9.69 19.45 -11.49
C LEU A 517 9.92 20.05 -10.09
N GLU A 518 9.64 21.34 -9.90
CA GLU A 518 9.65 22.01 -8.60
C GLU A 518 8.62 21.37 -7.66
N GLU A 519 7.37 21.22 -8.14
CA GLU A 519 6.24 20.64 -7.41
C GLU A 519 6.52 19.20 -6.90
N LEU A 520 7.34 18.41 -7.62
CA LEU A 520 7.65 17.01 -7.29
C LEU A 520 8.90 16.80 -6.41
N TYR A 521 9.93 17.64 -6.53
CA TYR A 521 11.26 17.37 -5.94
C TYR A 521 11.85 18.53 -5.12
N LEU A 522 11.29 19.76 -5.17
CA LEU A 522 11.82 20.92 -4.45
C LEU A 522 10.88 21.48 -3.36
N THR A 523 9.64 20.97 -3.29
CA THR A 523 8.59 21.43 -2.36
C THR A 523 8.81 21.01 -0.92
N LYS A 524 9.29 19.77 -0.68
CA LYS A 524 9.42 19.22 0.68
C LYS A 524 10.52 19.90 1.51
N TYR A 525 11.67 20.17 0.89
CA TYR A 525 12.81 20.85 1.52
C TYR A 525 13.29 21.97 0.58
N PRO A 526 12.87 23.24 0.80
CA PRO A 526 13.15 24.33 -0.12
C PRO A 526 14.64 24.53 -0.39
N GLY A 527 15.02 24.54 -1.67
CA GLY A 527 16.39 24.81 -2.11
C GLY A 527 17.30 23.57 -2.21
N VAL A 528 16.81 22.36 -1.92
CA VAL A 528 17.52 21.09 -2.18
C VAL A 528 16.64 20.12 -2.96
N TRP A 529 17.23 19.17 -3.66
CA TRP A 529 16.49 18.14 -4.38
C TRP A 529 16.11 16.99 -3.44
N CYS A 530 14.84 16.86 -3.11
CA CYS A 530 14.26 15.77 -2.35
C CYS A 530 13.96 14.58 -3.29
N GLN A 531 14.67 13.47 -3.09
CA GLN A 531 14.55 12.31 -3.97
C GLN A 531 13.31 11.43 -3.65
N ASN A 532 12.72 11.60 -2.47
CA ASN A 532 11.59 10.82 -1.95
C ASN A 532 11.95 9.34 -1.66
N ASP A 533 13.21 9.07 -1.34
CA ASP A 533 13.75 7.77 -0.94
C ASP A 533 14.39 7.90 0.46
N GLU A 534 14.13 6.94 1.36
CA GLU A 534 14.72 6.93 2.70
C GLU A 534 16.12 6.30 2.64
N CYS A 535 17.08 6.93 3.29
CA CYS A 535 18.46 6.50 3.37
C CYS A 535 19.01 6.54 4.81
N TRP A 536 20.19 5.96 4.98
CA TRP A 536 21.04 6.11 6.16
C TRP A 536 22.51 6.19 5.72
N ILE A 537 23.29 7.02 6.39
CA ILE A 537 24.73 7.20 6.14
C ILE A 537 25.50 6.67 7.36
N ASP A 538 26.40 5.71 7.14
CA ASP A 538 27.19 5.11 8.22
C ASP A 538 28.23 6.11 8.78
N PRO A 539 28.34 6.27 10.11
CA PRO A 539 29.24 7.25 10.72
C PRO A 539 30.74 6.87 10.66
N ASN A 540 31.06 5.60 10.37
CA ASN A 540 32.40 5.03 10.34
C ASN A 540 32.95 4.97 8.90
N THR A 541 32.17 4.43 7.96
CA THR A 541 32.55 4.22 6.55
C THR A 541 32.26 5.45 5.68
N ARG A 542 31.19 6.20 6.02
CA ARG A 542 30.55 7.24 5.19
C ARG A 542 29.87 6.73 3.91
N GLY A 543 29.71 5.41 3.78
CA GLY A 543 28.83 4.80 2.81
C GLY A 543 27.36 5.08 3.13
N MET A 544 26.48 4.87 2.15
CA MET A 544 25.05 5.10 2.28
C MET A 544 24.25 3.86 1.90
N VAL A 545 23.22 3.53 2.68
CA VAL A 545 22.23 2.50 2.35
C VAL A 545 20.91 3.16 1.99
N ILE A 546 20.32 2.73 0.87
CA ILE A 546 18.94 3.05 0.51
C ILE A 546 18.02 2.05 1.21
N ILE A 547 17.15 2.57 2.06
CA ILE A 547 16.27 1.79 2.93
C ILE A 547 14.95 1.51 2.21
N GLY A 548 14.44 2.47 1.44
CA GLY A 548 13.25 2.29 0.63
C GLY A 548 12.73 3.60 0.04
N ARG A 549 11.48 3.57 -0.41
CA ARG A 549 10.70 4.75 -0.81
C ARG A 549 10.20 5.49 0.44
N SER A 550 10.41 6.81 0.54
CA SER A 550 9.98 7.63 1.70
C SER A 550 8.46 7.73 1.86
N ASP A 551 7.71 7.37 0.83
CA ASP A 551 6.26 7.22 0.79
C ASP A 551 5.77 5.77 1.06
N ASP A 552 6.62 4.74 0.95
CA ASP A 552 6.31 3.36 1.35
C ASP A 552 6.93 2.94 2.72
N VAL A 553 7.42 3.90 3.52
CA VAL A 553 8.01 3.62 4.85
C VAL A 553 6.93 3.14 5.83
N LEU A 554 7.12 1.94 6.37
CA LEU A 554 6.37 1.44 7.52
C LEU A 554 6.94 2.09 8.80
N ASN A 555 6.09 2.65 9.67
CA ASN A 555 6.55 3.30 10.91
C ASN A 555 6.01 2.62 12.22
N PRO A 556 6.10 1.28 12.38
CA PRO A 556 5.74 0.64 13.64
C PRO A 556 6.65 1.10 14.79
N ASN A 557 6.03 1.66 15.83
CA ASN A 557 6.67 2.09 17.09
C ASN A 557 7.51 3.40 17.02
N GLY A 558 7.45 4.15 15.92
CA GLY A 558 8.21 5.40 15.77
C GLY A 558 9.62 5.20 15.20
N GLU A 559 10.05 3.95 15.02
CA GLU A 559 11.16 3.60 14.14
C GLU A 559 10.64 3.47 12.70
N ARG A 560 11.32 4.13 11.75
CA ARG A 560 11.02 4.04 10.32
C ARG A 560 11.67 2.79 9.73
N PHE A 561 10.92 2.01 8.96
CA PHE A 561 11.37 0.78 8.28
C PHE A 561 10.96 0.83 6.81
N GLY A 562 11.92 0.70 5.90
CA GLY A 562 11.68 0.56 4.47
C GLY A 562 11.80 -0.90 4.02
N ALA A 563 11.76 -1.13 2.70
CA ALA A 563 11.88 -2.47 2.14
C ALA A 563 13.20 -3.19 2.49
N ALA A 564 14.30 -2.43 2.69
CA ALA A 564 15.59 -2.98 3.11
C ALA A 564 15.51 -3.68 4.48
N ASP A 565 14.75 -3.13 5.45
CA ASP A 565 14.61 -3.73 6.77
C ASP A 565 14.06 -5.16 6.67
N ILE A 566 13.08 -5.37 5.79
CA ILE A 566 12.45 -6.67 5.51
C ILE A 566 13.42 -7.61 4.78
N TYR A 567 14.28 -7.10 3.89
CA TYR A 567 15.23 -7.93 3.16
C TYR A 567 16.42 -8.39 3.99
N TYR A 568 16.98 -7.53 4.86
CA TYR A 568 18.14 -7.89 5.69
C TYR A 568 17.76 -8.80 6.86
N ALA A 569 16.54 -8.66 7.38
CA ALA A 569 15.93 -9.59 8.32
C ALA A 569 16.08 -11.07 7.93
N SER A 570 16.03 -11.38 6.62
CA SER A 570 16.16 -12.74 6.09
C SER A 570 17.52 -13.41 6.29
N LYS A 571 18.57 -12.67 6.70
CA LYS A 571 19.90 -13.23 6.98
C LYS A 571 20.04 -13.76 8.40
N LEU A 572 19.17 -13.30 9.31
CA LEU A 572 19.02 -13.88 10.64
C LEU A 572 18.31 -15.25 10.50
N LYS A 573 18.62 -16.18 11.41
CA LYS A 573 17.71 -17.33 11.60
C LYS A 573 16.32 -16.79 11.98
N TRP A 574 15.27 -17.54 11.60
CA TRP A 574 13.87 -17.10 11.66
C TRP A 574 13.32 -16.86 13.09
N ASP A 575 14.18 -16.96 14.11
CA ASP A 575 13.94 -16.57 15.51
C ASP A 575 13.79 -15.04 15.71
N TYR A 576 13.94 -14.22 14.67
CA TYR A 576 14.01 -12.74 14.78
C TYR A 576 12.95 -11.95 13.98
N TYR A 577 12.29 -12.54 12.96
CA TYR A 577 11.38 -11.81 12.03
C TYR A 577 10.20 -12.64 11.48
N SER A 578 9.59 -13.49 12.31
CA SER A 578 8.59 -14.47 11.88
C SER A 578 7.12 -13.97 11.84
N GLY A 579 6.60 -13.54 10.67
CA GLY A 579 5.14 -13.60 10.37
C GLY A 579 4.54 -12.59 9.38
N ILE A 580 4.28 -12.98 8.10
CA ILE A 580 3.59 -12.18 7.03
C ILE A 580 2.91 -13.08 5.94
N MET A 581 1.58 -12.92 5.63
CA MET A 581 0.72 -13.23 4.40
C MET A 581 0.89 -14.59 3.62
N PRO A 582 -0.11 -15.47 3.18
CA PRO A 582 -0.92 -15.48 1.90
C PRO A 582 -1.93 -16.72 1.39
N GLY A 583 -3.22 -17.03 1.73
CA GLY A 583 -4.23 -17.69 0.79
C GLY A 583 -5.60 -18.40 1.24
N GLY A 584 -6.61 -18.55 0.32
CA GLY A 584 -8.11 -18.78 0.47
C GLY A 584 -8.84 -20.05 -0.14
N SER A 585 -10.16 -20.08 -0.54
CA SER A 585 -10.71 -19.87 -1.94
C SER A 585 -12.23 -20.10 -2.34
N CYS A 586 -12.82 -19.27 -3.23
CA CYS A 586 -13.92 -19.38 -4.29
C CYS A 586 -15.38 -19.80 -3.96
N LEU A 587 -16.36 -20.04 -4.87
CA LEU A 587 -16.95 -19.40 -6.08
C LEU A 587 -18.23 -20.15 -6.53
N THR A 588 -18.92 -19.61 -7.57
CA THR A 588 -19.77 -20.22 -8.66
C THR A 588 -20.82 -19.13 -9.12
N GLY A 589 -21.24 -18.89 -10.40
CA GLY A 589 -21.99 -17.68 -10.97
C GLY A 589 -23.31 -17.87 -11.84
N LYS A 590 -23.87 -16.87 -12.59
CA LYS A 590 -25.03 -16.95 -13.60
C LYS A 590 -26.44 -17.44 -13.10
N SER A 591 -27.66 -17.27 -13.66
CA SER A 591 -28.42 -16.52 -14.73
C SER A 591 -29.95 -16.80 -14.49
N PHE A 592 -31.02 -16.55 -15.28
CA PHE A 592 -31.31 -16.13 -16.68
C PHE A 592 -32.85 -15.79 -16.83
N SER A 593 -33.25 -14.90 -17.76
CA SER A 593 -34.54 -14.80 -18.55
C SER A 593 -35.95 -14.91 -17.89
N ASN A 594 -37.02 -14.17 -18.26
CA ASN A 594 -37.38 -13.11 -19.24
C ASN A 594 -38.79 -12.53 -18.83
N GLY A 595 -39.46 -11.52 -19.44
CA GLY A 595 -39.20 -10.57 -20.55
C GLY A 595 -40.51 -10.08 -21.25
N LEU A 596 -40.54 -8.86 -21.82
CA LEU A 596 -41.66 -8.17 -22.55
C LEU A 596 -42.84 -7.70 -21.65
N HIS A 597 -43.51 -6.53 -21.78
CA HIS A 597 -43.50 -5.28 -22.60
C HIS A 597 -44.35 -4.24 -21.78
N ASN A 598 -44.48 -2.91 -21.97
CA ASN A 598 -43.88 -1.79 -22.74
C ASN A 598 -44.33 -0.47 -22.04
N GLY A 599 -43.90 0.77 -22.35
CA GLY A 599 -42.86 1.25 -23.28
C GLY A 599 -42.87 2.80 -23.43
N THR A 600 -41.70 3.38 -23.75
CA THR A 600 -41.44 4.77 -24.25
C THR A 600 -41.91 6.01 -23.46
N LEU A 601 -40.95 6.62 -22.74
CA LEU A 601 -40.64 8.06 -22.81
C LEU A 601 -39.12 8.18 -23.06
N LYS A 602 -38.64 9.12 -23.88
CA LYS A 602 -37.23 9.16 -24.32
C LYS A 602 -36.36 10.02 -23.40
N VAL A 603 -35.52 9.35 -22.59
CA VAL A 603 -34.32 9.91 -21.95
C VAL A 603 -33.09 9.17 -22.51
N SER A 604 -31.92 9.81 -22.52
CA SER A 604 -30.67 9.18 -22.97
C SER A 604 -30.25 8.03 -22.04
N LEU A 605 -30.19 6.80 -22.56
CA LEU A 605 -29.98 5.59 -21.77
C LEU A 605 -28.49 5.36 -21.43
N GLY A 606 -28.06 5.85 -20.28
CA GLY A 606 -26.82 5.42 -19.61
C GLY A 606 -26.92 3.99 -19.06
N LYS A 607 -25.86 3.19 -19.16
CA LYS A 607 -25.87 1.74 -18.91
C LYS A 607 -25.79 1.33 -17.41
N ASN A 608 -26.72 1.78 -16.56
CA ASN A 608 -26.67 1.58 -15.10
C ASN A 608 -27.74 0.61 -14.54
N GLY A 609 -27.74 -0.63 -15.01
CA GLY A 609 -28.85 -1.60 -14.84
C GLY A 609 -29.24 -2.08 -13.43
N PHE A 610 -28.55 -1.66 -12.36
CA PHE A 610 -28.90 -2.03 -10.97
C PHE A 610 -29.77 -0.97 -10.27
N VAL A 611 -29.72 0.29 -10.71
CA VAL A 611 -30.47 1.40 -10.08
C VAL A 611 -31.90 1.48 -10.61
N ASP A 612 -32.06 1.22 -11.92
CA ASP A 612 -33.34 1.20 -12.64
C ASP A 612 -34.35 0.18 -12.08
N THR A 613 -33.89 -0.82 -11.33
CA THR A 613 -34.71 -1.86 -10.68
C THR A 613 -35.15 -1.45 -9.28
N MET A 614 -34.26 -0.91 -8.44
CA MET A 614 -34.63 -0.44 -7.09
C MET A 614 -35.60 0.74 -7.14
N GLY A 615 -35.35 1.73 -8.00
CA GLY A 615 -36.18 2.93 -8.16
C GLY A 615 -37.60 2.70 -8.68
N ARG A 616 -38.06 1.45 -8.79
CA ARG A 616 -39.41 1.06 -9.22
C ARG A 616 -40.15 0.16 -8.21
N GLN A 617 -39.55 -0.20 -7.07
CA GLN A 617 -40.12 -1.17 -6.13
C GLN A 617 -39.93 -0.86 -4.62
N THR A 618 -39.80 0.42 -4.24
CA THR A 618 -39.77 0.84 -2.83
C THR A 618 -41.06 0.45 -2.09
N SER A 619 -41.02 -0.62 -1.32
CA SER A 619 -42.14 -1.07 -0.48
C SER A 619 -42.08 -0.41 0.89
N LEU A 620 -43.14 0.30 1.25
CA LEU A 620 -43.37 0.85 2.59
C LEU A 620 -43.47 -0.31 3.61
N VAL A 621 -42.55 -0.35 4.58
CA VAL A 621 -42.50 -1.38 5.64
C VAL A 621 -42.96 -0.83 6.99
N TRP A 622 -42.82 0.48 7.23
CA TRP A 622 -43.31 1.15 8.43
C TRP A 622 -43.92 2.51 8.11
N ASN A 623 -45.05 2.83 8.73
CA ASN A 623 -45.70 4.15 8.64
C ASN A 623 -46.51 4.53 9.90
N LYS A 624 -46.36 3.76 10.99
CA LYS A 624 -47.11 3.99 12.23
C LYS A 624 -46.60 5.23 12.93
N LYS A 625 -47.44 5.81 13.80
CA LYS A 625 -47.03 6.89 14.70
C LYS A 625 -46.80 6.34 16.09
N VAL A 626 -45.63 6.62 16.65
CA VAL A 626 -45.27 6.28 18.03
C VAL A 626 -45.30 7.59 18.83
N PRO A 627 -46.31 7.81 19.69
CA PRO A 627 -46.39 9.04 20.46
C PRO A 627 -45.37 9.05 21.60
N ASN A 628 -44.84 10.23 21.91
CA ASN A 628 -43.91 10.43 23.03
C ASN A 628 -42.65 9.54 22.94
N THR A 629 -42.01 9.53 21.77
CA THR A 629 -40.62 9.07 21.65
C THR A 629 -39.71 9.98 22.49
N GLU A 630 -38.52 9.51 22.83
CA GLU A 630 -37.54 10.38 23.51
C GLU A 630 -37.07 11.53 22.60
N MET A 631 -37.01 11.28 21.29
CA MET A 631 -36.73 12.31 20.27
C MET A 631 -37.80 13.41 20.24
N ASP A 632 -39.10 13.07 20.37
CA ASP A 632 -40.19 14.05 20.44
C ASP A 632 -40.05 14.98 21.66
N LYS A 633 -39.54 14.47 22.79
CA LYS A 633 -39.29 15.29 23.98
C LYS A 633 -38.11 16.23 23.78
N PHE A 634 -36.97 15.70 23.32
CA PHE A 634 -35.78 16.50 23.05
C PHE A 634 -36.08 17.60 22.02
N LYS A 635 -36.78 17.26 20.94
CA LYS A 635 -37.29 18.21 19.94
C LYS A 635 -38.12 19.33 20.57
N LYS A 636 -39.08 19.03 21.46
CA LYS A 636 -39.86 20.06 22.16
C LYS A 636 -38.98 20.97 23.02
N VAL A 637 -38.00 20.43 23.73
CA VAL A 637 -37.03 21.24 24.51
C VAL A 637 -36.28 22.21 23.58
N ILE A 638 -35.87 21.79 22.38
CA ILE A 638 -35.27 22.69 21.38
C ILE A 638 -36.27 23.73 20.85
N GLU A 639 -37.49 23.31 20.49
CA GLU A 639 -38.55 24.19 19.99
C GLU A 639 -38.90 25.30 20.99
N GLU A 640 -39.02 24.95 22.27
CA GLU A 640 -39.27 25.88 23.38
C GLU A 640 -38.06 26.78 23.67
N LYS A 641 -36.85 26.21 23.82
CA LYS A 641 -35.63 26.95 24.17
C LYS A 641 -35.18 27.95 23.10
N TYR A 642 -35.37 27.62 21.82
CA TYR A 642 -34.93 28.44 20.69
C TYR A 642 -36.08 29.17 19.95
N ASN A 643 -37.32 29.06 20.45
CA ASN A 643 -38.53 29.59 19.81
C ASN A 643 -38.63 29.18 18.31
N ARG A 644 -38.46 27.88 18.06
CA ARG A 644 -38.51 27.25 16.73
C ARG A 644 -39.66 26.24 16.67
N ARG A 645 -40.00 25.80 15.46
CA ARG A 645 -40.86 24.65 15.19
C ARG A 645 -40.32 23.89 13.99
N PHE A 646 -40.30 22.56 14.06
CA PHE A 646 -39.83 21.70 12.99
C PHE A 646 -41.00 20.83 12.50
N SER A 647 -41.42 21.00 11.25
CA SER A 647 -42.59 20.30 10.68
C SER A 647 -42.39 18.79 10.50
N SER A 648 -41.14 18.35 10.32
CA SER A 648 -40.76 16.96 10.03
C SER A 648 -39.54 16.51 10.83
N TYR A 649 -39.06 15.28 10.59
CA TYR A 649 -37.72 14.84 10.98
C TYR A 649 -36.65 15.63 10.23
N TRP A 650 -36.78 15.77 8.91
CA TRP A 650 -35.80 16.43 8.04
C TRP A 650 -35.53 17.89 8.43
N ASP A 651 -36.54 18.63 8.88
CA ASP A 651 -36.38 20.00 9.40
C ASP A 651 -35.52 20.05 10.68
N PHE A 652 -35.63 19.01 11.53
CA PHE A 652 -34.91 18.91 12.80
C PHE A 652 -33.50 18.34 12.61
N HIS A 653 -33.33 17.36 11.71
CA HIS A 653 -32.03 16.88 11.24
C HIS A 653 -31.23 18.03 10.61
N LYS A 654 -31.84 18.78 9.68
CA LYS A 654 -31.21 19.96 9.08
C LYS A 654 -30.77 20.98 10.14
N TRP A 655 -31.62 21.27 11.12
CA TRP A 655 -31.23 22.14 12.25
C TRP A 655 -30.04 21.58 13.03
N SER A 656 -30.02 20.27 13.32
CA SER A 656 -28.90 19.61 14.04
C SER A 656 -27.57 19.64 13.28
N VAL A 657 -27.60 19.73 11.95
CA VAL A 657 -26.43 19.89 11.08
C VAL A 657 -25.99 21.36 11.02
N GLU A 658 -26.89 22.26 10.64
CA GLU A 658 -26.60 23.70 10.51
C GLU A 658 -26.16 24.34 11.83
N ASN A 659 -26.59 23.77 12.97
CA ASN A 659 -26.32 24.28 14.32
C ASN A 659 -25.52 23.26 15.16
N HIS A 660 -24.68 22.42 14.52
CA HIS A 660 -24.00 21.27 15.15
C HIS A 660 -23.35 21.56 16.51
N ILE A 661 -22.66 22.70 16.68
CA ILE A 661 -22.03 23.07 17.97
C ILE A 661 -23.09 23.12 19.08
N THR A 662 -24.18 23.85 18.86
CA THR A 662 -25.31 23.95 19.79
C THR A 662 -26.04 22.62 19.94
N PHE A 663 -26.22 21.84 18.87
CA PHE A 663 -26.82 20.52 18.95
C PHE A 663 -26.06 19.60 19.92
N TRP A 664 -24.73 19.49 19.80
CA TRP A 664 -23.91 18.70 20.72
C TRP A 664 -23.92 19.27 22.16
N GLU A 665 -23.99 20.60 22.32
CA GLU A 665 -24.17 21.26 23.62
C GLU A 665 -25.47 20.83 24.32
N GLU A 666 -26.60 20.82 23.60
CA GLU A 666 -27.89 20.39 24.14
C GLU A 666 -27.90 18.89 24.49
N LEU A 667 -27.18 18.04 23.75
CA LEU A 667 -27.04 16.63 24.11
C LEU A 667 -26.25 16.43 25.42
N TRP A 668 -25.16 17.18 25.63
CA TRP A 668 -24.41 17.17 26.89
C TRP A 668 -25.34 17.48 28.08
N HIS A 669 -26.20 18.49 27.93
CA HIS A 669 -27.17 18.87 28.95
C HIS A 669 -28.32 17.87 29.11
N TYR A 670 -28.89 17.37 28.01
CA TYR A 670 -30.04 16.46 28.04
C TYR A 670 -29.71 15.11 28.69
N PHE A 671 -28.54 14.55 28.41
CA PHE A 671 -28.07 13.32 29.05
C PHE A 671 -27.39 13.55 30.42
N GLY A 672 -27.20 14.82 30.81
CA GLY A 672 -26.60 15.22 32.09
C GLY A 672 -25.25 14.55 32.31
N VAL A 673 -24.30 14.75 31.39
CA VAL A 673 -22.96 14.12 31.43
C VAL A 673 -22.24 14.46 32.74
N ILE A 674 -21.72 13.44 33.42
CA ILE A 674 -20.93 13.60 34.64
C ILE A 674 -19.50 13.99 34.26
N ALA A 675 -19.03 15.09 34.85
CA ALA A 675 -17.68 15.63 34.70
C ALA A 675 -17.29 16.41 35.97
N LEU A 676 -16.07 16.21 36.49
CA LEU A 676 -15.53 17.02 37.58
C LEU A 676 -15.41 18.50 37.21
N ARG A 677 -15.15 18.80 35.93
CA ARG A 677 -15.15 20.16 35.39
C ARG A 677 -15.94 20.21 34.07
N PRO A 678 -16.88 21.15 33.88
CA PRO A 678 -17.53 21.37 32.59
C PRO A 678 -16.55 21.90 31.54
N TYR A 679 -16.99 21.92 30.28
CA TYR A 679 -16.24 22.50 29.17
C TYR A 679 -16.12 24.02 29.28
N ASP A 680 -15.04 24.56 28.71
CA ASP A 680 -14.88 25.99 28.42
C ASP A 680 -15.47 26.34 27.04
N LYS A 681 -15.43 25.40 26.08
CA LYS A 681 -16.04 25.50 24.74
C LYS A 681 -16.45 24.11 24.22
N VAL A 682 -17.66 23.98 23.68
CA VAL A 682 -18.12 22.74 23.02
C VAL A 682 -17.32 22.39 21.78
N PHE A 683 -16.85 23.40 21.03
CA PHE A 683 -16.08 23.22 19.80
C PHE A 683 -14.88 24.18 19.80
N LYS A 684 -13.66 23.63 19.83
CA LYS A 684 -12.42 24.38 19.67
C LYS A 684 -11.61 23.78 18.53
N ARG A 685 -11.62 24.44 17.38
CA ARG A 685 -10.71 24.14 16.27
C ARG A 685 -9.26 24.40 16.72
N VAL A 686 -8.39 23.41 16.53
CA VAL A 686 -6.94 23.46 16.86
C VAL A 686 -6.04 23.46 15.62
N GLY A 687 -6.60 23.21 14.44
CA GLY A 687 -5.89 23.22 13.15
C GLY A 687 -6.83 23.37 11.95
N SER A 688 -6.29 23.25 10.74
CA SER A 688 -7.04 23.44 9.48
C SER A 688 -7.80 22.20 9.01
N GLY A 689 -7.41 21.00 9.46
CA GLY A 689 -8.02 19.73 9.05
C GLY A 689 -9.47 19.56 9.53
N PHE A 690 -10.14 18.54 8.98
CA PHE A 690 -11.52 18.20 9.32
C PHE A 690 -11.66 17.66 10.76
N LEU A 691 -10.64 16.95 11.25
CA LEU A 691 -10.60 16.34 12.58
C LEU A 691 -9.84 17.17 13.64
N ASP A 692 -9.29 18.33 13.26
CA ASP A 692 -8.46 19.18 14.13
C ASP A 692 -9.34 19.96 15.14
N ILE A 693 -10.06 19.23 15.99
CA ILE A 693 -11.14 19.71 16.84
C ILE A 693 -11.01 19.09 18.23
N GLU A 694 -10.80 19.94 19.24
CA GLU A 694 -11.11 19.58 20.62
C GLU A 694 -12.62 19.78 20.84
N TRP A 695 -13.34 18.67 20.99
CA TRP A 695 -14.72 18.67 21.44
C TRP A 695 -14.76 18.88 22.95
N PHE A 696 -15.70 19.68 23.45
CA PHE A 696 -15.88 19.99 24.87
C PHE A 696 -14.56 20.40 25.58
N SER A 697 -13.72 21.15 24.87
CA SER A 697 -12.43 21.66 25.34
C SER A 697 -12.57 22.34 26.71
N GLY A 698 -11.65 21.99 27.63
CA GLY A 698 -11.70 22.41 29.04
C GLY A 698 -12.30 21.37 29.99
N ALA A 699 -13.20 20.51 29.51
CA ALA A 699 -13.87 19.50 30.35
C ALA A 699 -12.87 18.50 30.96
N ARG A 700 -13.23 17.98 32.14
CA ARG A 700 -12.54 16.86 32.80
C ARG A 700 -13.59 15.88 33.28
N PHE A 701 -13.60 14.69 32.67
CA PHE A 701 -14.66 13.69 32.80
C PHE A 701 -14.10 12.27 32.63
N ASN A 702 -14.86 11.26 33.05
CA ASN A 702 -14.50 9.86 32.84
C ASN A 702 -15.63 9.07 32.14
N TYR A 703 -15.25 8.21 31.19
CA TYR A 703 -16.17 7.37 30.43
C TYR A 703 -16.86 6.32 31.34
N ALA A 704 -16.09 5.53 32.07
CA ALA A 704 -16.61 4.49 32.95
C ALA A 704 -17.49 5.06 34.07
N GLU A 705 -17.16 6.23 34.61
CA GLU A 705 -17.98 6.92 35.62
C GLU A 705 -19.42 7.19 35.14
N ASN A 706 -19.58 7.58 33.87
CA ASN A 706 -20.89 7.84 33.29
C ASN A 706 -21.70 6.55 33.07
N LEU A 707 -21.05 5.45 32.69
CA LEU A 707 -21.70 4.13 32.57
C LEU A 707 -22.02 3.54 33.95
N LEU A 708 -21.20 3.82 34.97
CA LEU A 708 -21.32 3.40 36.36
C LEU A 708 -22.05 4.42 37.26
N ARG A 709 -22.86 5.30 36.65
CA ARG A 709 -23.67 6.29 37.39
C ARG A 709 -24.86 5.66 38.11
N ILE A 710 -25.31 4.49 37.67
CA ILE A 710 -26.35 3.69 38.32
C ILE A 710 -25.64 2.61 39.16
N ARG A 711 -26.02 2.47 40.43
CA ARG A 711 -25.38 1.58 41.42
C ARG A 711 -26.40 0.94 42.35
N ASP A 712 -27.51 0.48 41.79
CA ASP A 712 -28.63 -0.12 42.54
C ASP A 712 -28.95 -1.55 42.06
N ASN A 713 -29.90 -2.19 42.73
CA ASN A 713 -30.21 -3.62 42.55
C ASN A 713 -31.06 -3.93 41.29
N ARG A 714 -31.18 -2.99 40.34
CA ARG A 714 -31.72 -3.30 39.00
C ARG A 714 -30.70 -4.11 38.21
N THR A 715 -31.16 -5.10 37.44
CA THR A 715 -30.33 -5.85 36.49
C THR A 715 -29.68 -4.91 35.46
N ALA A 716 -28.37 -4.99 35.30
CA ALA A 716 -27.56 -4.31 34.28
C ALA A 716 -27.18 -5.25 33.14
N ILE A 717 -26.74 -6.46 33.47
CA ILE A 717 -26.29 -7.49 32.53
C ILE A 717 -27.13 -8.76 32.71
N ILE A 718 -27.50 -9.37 31.58
CA ILE A 718 -27.98 -10.74 31.45
C ILE A 718 -26.92 -11.49 30.64
N TYR A 719 -26.55 -12.71 31.03
CA TYR A 719 -25.62 -13.55 30.28
C TYR A 719 -26.23 -14.94 30.06
N ALA A 720 -26.05 -15.50 28.86
CA ALA A 720 -26.36 -16.89 28.56
C ALA A 720 -25.44 -17.45 27.46
N ASP A 721 -25.19 -18.76 27.48
CA ASP A 721 -24.36 -19.46 26.48
C ASP A 721 -24.96 -20.78 25.99
N GLU A 722 -24.35 -21.36 24.95
CA GLU A 722 -24.75 -22.63 24.34
C GLU A 722 -24.64 -23.84 25.27
N LEU A 723 -23.64 -23.84 26.17
CA LEU A 723 -23.48 -24.84 27.22
C LEU A 723 -24.66 -24.86 28.19
N GLY A 724 -25.40 -23.76 28.24
CA GLY A 724 -26.66 -23.65 28.94
C GLY A 724 -26.52 -23.03 30.33
N ASN A 725 -25.45 -22.28 30.58
CA ASN A 725 -25.32 -21.39 31.73
C ASN A 725 -26.22 -20.16 31.55
N ASP A 726 -26.74 -19.64 32.65
CA ASP A 726 -27.61 -18.46 32.72
C ASP A 726 -27.22 -17.63 33.94
N GLU A 727 -26.98 -16.33 33.77
CA GLU A 727 -26.60 -15.42 34.85
C GLU A 727 -27.24 -14.03 34.69
N THR A 728 -27.38 -13.31 35.80
CA THR A 728 -27.76 -11.89 35.80
C THR A 728 -26.91 -11.11 36.80
N VAL A 729 -26.50 -9.90 36.45
CA VAL A 729 -25.70 -8.99 37.29
C VAL A 729 -26.44 -7.66 37.41
N THR A 730 -26.59 -7.14 38.63
CA THR A 730 -27.17 -5.81 38.91
C THR A 730 -26.17 -4.68 38.67
N PHE A 731 -26.67 -3.44 38.60
CA PHE A 731 -25.80 -2.26 38.53
C PHE A 731 -24.91 -2.12 39.78
N ALA A 732 -25.41 -2.49 40.96
CA ALA A 732 -24.62 -2.54 42.19
C ALA A 732 -23.51 -3.59 42.15
N GLU A 733 -23.80 -4.82 41.70
CA GLU A 733 -22.80 -5.89 41.56
C GLU A 733 -21.76 -5.54 40.49
N MET A 734 -22.18 -5.05 39.32
CA MET A 734 -21.28 -4.59 38.26
C MET A 734 -20.34 -3.48 38.74
N TYR A 735 -20.81 -2.53 39.57
CA TYR A 735 -19.93 -1.53 40.18
C TYR A 735 -18.88 -2.16 41.10
N ASN A 736 -19.28 -3.11 41.95
CA ASN A 736 -18.37 -3.78 42.90
C ASN A 736 -17.34 -4.68 42.19
N GLU A 737 -17.73 -5.35 41.11
CA GLU A 737 -16.80 -6.11 40.25
C GLU A 737 -15.79 -5.18 39.58
N VAL A 738 -16.24 -4.13 38.86
CA VAL A 738 -15.34 -3.17 38.23
C VAL A 738 -14.39 -2.52 39.25
N LYS A 739 -14.88 -2.25 40.46
CA LYS A 739 -14.07 -1.74 41.57
C LYS A 739 -12.94 -2.69 41.98
N LEU A 740 -13.20 -4.00 42.03
CA LEU A 740 -12.17 -5.02 42.32
C LEU A 740 -11.16 -5.16 41.18
N TYR A 741 -11.63 -5.19 39.92
CA TYR A 741 -10.75 -5.19 38.74
C TYR A 741 -9.85 -3.95 38.71
N ALA A 742 -10.41 -2.75 38.97
CA ALA A 742 -9.66 -1.50 38.97
C ALA A 742 -8.60 -1.46 40.10
N ALA A 743 -8.93 -1.94 41.30
CA ALA A 743 -7.98 -2.06 42.41
C ALA A 743 -6.83 -3.04 42.07
N ALA A 744 -7.13 -4.18 41.45
CA ALA A 744 -6.12 -5.13 40.99
C ALA A 744 -5.23 -4.53 39.90
N PHE A 745 -5.80 -3.92 38.86
CA PHE A 745 -5.04 -3.26 37.79
C PHE A 745 -4.13 -2.13 38.32
N ARG A 746 -4.61 -1.24 39.21
CA ARG A 746 -3.76 -0.21 39.85
C ARG A 746 -2.63 -0.84 40.67
N LYS A 747 -2.88 -1.94 41.40
CA LYS A 747 -1.86 -2.63 42.22
C LYS A 747 -0.76 -3.30 41.39
N HIS A 748 -1.10 -3.86 40.23
CA HIS A 748 -0.12 -4.35 39.24
C HIS A 748 0.41 -3.23 38.31
N GLY A 749 0.11 -1.96 38.62
CA GLY A 749 0.76 -0.80 38.02
C GLY A 749 0.24 -0.39 36.64
N LEU A 750 -1.02 -0.67 36.31
CA LEU A 750 -1.71 -0.04 35.17
C LEU A 750 -1.89 1.46 35.40
N ARG A 751 -1.64 2.27 34.37
CA ARG A 751 -1.70 3.74 34.39
C ARG A 751 -2.47 4.31 33.19
N ILE A 752 -2.77 5.62 33.25
CA ILE A 752 -3.33 6.39 32.13
C ILE A 752 -2.46 6.18 30.88
N GLY A 753 -3.08 5.80 29.76
CA GLY A 753 -2.38 5.54 28.49
C GLY A 753 -1.67 4.18 28.36
N ASP A 754 -1.65 3.34 29.40
CA ASP A 754 -1.31 1.92 29.23
C ASP A 754 -2.36 1.21 28.36
N ARG A 755 -2.01 0.05 27.82
CA ARG A 755 -2.87 -0.76 26.95
C ARG A 755 -3.23 -2.10 27.61
N VAL A 756 -4.52 -2.45 27.59
CA VAL A 756 -5.06 -3.73 28.05
C VAL A 756 -5.70 -4.44 26.85
N ALA A 757 -5.09 -5.54 26.42
CA ALA A 757 -5.63 -6.40 25.37
C ALA A 757 -6.60 -7.43 25.95
N CYS A 758 -7.63 -7.79 25.19
CA CYS A 758 -8.62 -8.79 25.56
C CYS A 758 -8.82 -9.81 24.43
N TYR A 759 -8.72 -11.10 24.74
CA TYR A 759 -8.84 -12.22 23.80
C TYR A 759 -9.94 -13.15 24.33
N MET A 760 -11.19 -12.71 24.15
CA MET A 760 -12.35 -13.24 24.87
C MET A 760 -13.62 -13.18 24.00
N SER A 761 -14.53 -14.14 24.22
CA SER A 761 -15.88 -14.08 23.66
C SER A 761 -16.80 -13.12 24.43
N ASN A 762 -18.08 -13.08 24.08
CA ASN A 762 -19.02 -12.10 24.59
C ASN A 762 -19.46 -12.37 26.05
N ARG A 763 -18.62 -12.01 27.03
CA ARG A 763 -18.83 -12.32 28.45
C ARG A 763 -18.78 -11.10 29.39
N LYS A 764 -19.29 -11.28 30.62
CA LYS A 764 -19.29 -10.27 31.69
C LYS A 764 -17.89 -9.80 32.09
N GLU A 765 -16.90 -10.70 32.09
CA GLU A 765 -15.54 -10.41 32.56
C GLU A 765 -14.84 -9.41 31.63
N ALA A 766 -15.12 -9.45 30.31
CA ALA A 766 -14.66 -8.45 29.36
C ALA A 766 -15.26 -7.06 29.62
N ILE A 767 -16.56 -6.98 29.97
CA ILE A 767 -17.21 -5.71 30.35
C ILE A 767 -16.57 -5.14 31.61
N PHE A 768 -16.36 -5.97 32.64
CA PHE A 768 -15.75 -5.54 33.90
C PHE A 768 -14.31 -5.05 33.70
N ALA A 769 -13.51 -5.79 32.93
CA ALA A 769 -12.15 -5.39 32.59
C ALA A 769 -12.08 -4.12 31.74
N MET A 770 -12.99 -3.93 30.76
CA MET A 770 -13.06 -2.72 29.94
C MET A 770 -13.43 -1.48 30.78
N LEU A 771 -14.45 -1.58 31.64
CA LEU A 771 -14.86 -0.49 32.52
C LEU A 771 -13.77 -0.17 33.56
N ALA A 772 -13.06 -1.16 34.09
CA ALA A 772 -11.92 -0.95 34.98
C ALA A 772 -10.76 -0.24 34.25
N THR A 773 -10.38 -0.73 33.07
CA THR A 773 -9.35 -0.14 32.19
C THR A 773 -9.64 1.34 31.92
N THR A 774 -10.87 1.65 31.49
CA THR A 774 -11.26 3.02 31.14
C THR A 774 -11.51 3.92 32.36
N SER A 775 -11.82 3.37 33.55
CA SER A 775 -11.83 4.14 34.80
C SER A 775 -10.44 4.67 35.20
N ILE A 776 -9.39 3.93 34.83
CA ILE A 776 -7.96 4.28 35.07
C ILE A 776 -7.40 5.12 33.89
N GLY A 777 -8.20 5.43 32.87
CA GLY A 777 -7.73 6.15 31.67
C GLY A 777 -6.77 5.34 30.80
N ALA A 778 -6.69 4.02 31.00
CA ALA A 778 -5.99 3.10 30.12
C ALA A 778 -6.85 2.78 28.88
N ILE A 779 -6.22 2.20 27.85
CA ILE A 779 -6.80 1.99 26.51
C ILE A 779 -7.10 0.51 26.30
N TRP A 780 -8.32 0.20 25.87
CA TRP A 780 -8.83 -1.15 25.59
C TRP A 780 -8.72 -1.55 24.11
N SER A 781 -8.54 -2.84 23.84
CA SER A 781 -8.64 -3.44 22.49
C SER A 781 -8.66 -4.97 22.61
N GLY A 782 -8.90 -5.68 21.50
CA GLY A 782 -8.79 -7.13 21.43
C GLY A 782 -8.83 -7.69 19.99
N PRO A 783 -8.15 -8.82 19.70
CA PRO A 783 -8.49 -9.67 18.56
C PRO A 783 -9.79 -10.44 18.82
N LEU A 784 -10.46 -10.88 17.74
CA LEU A 784 -11.52 -11.89 17.85
C LEU A 784 -10.97 -13.17 18.53
N PRO A 785 -11.72 -13.79 19.45
CA PRO A 785 -11.24 -14.95 20.22
C PRO A 785 -11.03 -16.21 19.37
N TYR A 786 -11.64 -16.27 18.19
CA TYR A 786 -11.57 -17.40 17.27
C TYR A 786 -10.21 -17.49 16.53
N TYR A 787 -9.54 -16.36 16.31
CA TYR A 787 -8.31 -16.29 15.52
C TYR A 787 -7.15 -17.08 16.17
N GLY A 788 -6.48 -17.92 15.39
CA GLY A 788 -5.43 -18.83 15.84
C GLY A 788 -4.10 -18.15 16.21
N ALA A 789 -3.19 -18.96 16.79
CA ALA A 789 -1.91 -18.54 17.36
C ALA A 789 -1.00 -17.68 16.47
N ARG A 790 -1.13 -17.71 15.14
CA ARG A 790 -0.31 -16.84 14.26
C ARG A 790 -1.00 -15.51 13.94
N VAL A 791 -2.33 -15.47 13.82
CA VAL A 791 -3.08 -14.23 13.47
C VAL A 791 -3.25 -13.32 14.68
N SER A 792 -3.68 -13.86 15.81
CA SER A 792 -3.95 -13.08 17.03
C SER A 792 -2.78 -12.20 17.51
N PRO A 793 -1.53 -12.70 17.62
CA PRO A 793 -0.43 -11.84 18.04
C PRO A 793 0.09 -10.90 16.97
N SER A 794 0.23 -11.37 15.72
CA SER A 794 0.87 -10.59 14.65
C SER A 794 0.03 -9.38 14.21
N ASN A 795 -1.29 -9.56 14.07
CA ASN A 795 -2.18 -8.49 13.62
C ASN A 795 -2.57 -7.54 14.75
N HIS A 796 -2.86 -8.07 15.96
CA HIS A 796 -3.56 -7.31 17.00
C HIS A 796 -2.75 -7.11 18.28
N VAL A 797 -2.37 -8.19 18.99
CA VAL A 797 -1.81 -8.07 20.35
C VAL A 797 -0.43 -7.37 20.31
N ASN A 798 0.50 -7.82 19.45
CA ASN A 798 1.81 -7.16 19.33
C ASN A 798 1.69 -5.75 18.72
N THR A 799 0.74 -5.55 17.80
CA THR A 799 0.44 -4.21 17.23
C THR A 799 -0.05 -3.21 18.28
N MET A 800 -0.87 -3.65 19.25
CA MET A 800 -1.29 -2.81 20.38
C MET A 800 -0.15 -2.51 21.36
N ALA A 801 0.83 -3.40 21.49
CA ALA A 801 1.87 -3.41 22.52
C ALA A 801 1.29 -3.21 23.95
N PRO A 802 0.42 -4.14 24.40
CA PRO A 802 -0.25 -4.09 25.70
C PRO A 802 0.68 -4.43 26.85
N LYS A 803 0.33 -3.91 28.03
CA LYS A 803 0.94 -4.24 29.32
C LYS A 803 0.26 -5.44 29.97
N PHE A 804 -1.06 -5.56 29.78
CA PHE A 804 -1.89 -6.66 30.25
C PHE A 804 -2.61 -7.33 29.08
N LEU A 805 -2.68 -8.65 29.09
CA LEU A 805 -3.61 -9.44 28.27
C LEU A 805 -4.59 -10.14 29.21
N ILE A 806 -5.90 -9.99 28.99
CA ILE A 806 -6.91 -10.88 29.58
C ILE A 806 -7.41 -11.84 28.49
N ALA A 807 -7.48 -13.14 28.78
CA ALA A 807 -7.88 -14.17 27.82
C ALA A 807 -8.80 -15.20 28.48
N VAL A 808 -9.73 -15.77 27.72
CA VAL A 808 -10.52 -16.93 28.16
C VAL A 808 -9.76 -18.23 27.87
N ASP A 809 -9.99 -19.27 28.66
CA ASP A 809 -9.39 -20.58 28.41
C ASP A 809 -10.02 -21.34 27.23
N HIS A 810 -11.34 -21.29 27.16
CA HIS A 810 -12.21 -22.04 26.26
C HIS A 810 -13.49 -21.24 25.94
N LEU A 811 -14.06 -21.48 24.75
CA LEU A 811 -15.42 -21.07 24.40
C LEU A 811 -16.04 -22.05 23.41
N GLN A 812 -17.37 -21.97 23.27
CA GLN A 812 -18.13 -22.72 22.28
C GLN A 812 -18.92 -21.76 21.38
N ASP A 813 -18.95 -22.05 20.08
CA ASP A 813 -19.80 -21.37 19.10
C ASP A 813 -20.28 -22.35 18.03
N ASN A 814 -21.60 -22.40 17.82
CA ASN A 814 -22.29 -23.33 16.92
C ASN A 814 -22.00 -24.81 17.25
N GLY A 815 -21.79 -25.13 18.53
CA GLY A 815 -21.34 -26.44 19.01
C GLY A 815 -19.82 -26.70 18.88
N HIS A 816 -19.10 -25.94 18.06
CA HIS A 816 -17.65 -26.09 17.90
C HIS A 816 -16.90 -25.55 19.12
N GLN A 817 -15.83 -26.25 19.51
CA GLN A 817 -15.03 -25.94 20.70
C GLN A 817 -13.75 -25.20 20.27
N PHE A 818 -13.42 -24.10 20.95
CA PHE A 818 -12.19 -23.34 20.72
C PHE A 818 -11.44 -23.17 22.03
N HIS A 819 -10.10 -23.27 21.98
CA HIS A 819 -9.24 -23.29 23.16
C HIS A 819 -8.19 -22.16 23.09
N PRO A 820 -8.57 -20.88 23.28
CA PRO A 820 -7.63 -19.75 23.15
C PRO A 820 -6.39 -19.86 24.05
N ILE A 821 -6.47 -20.61 25.16
CA ILE A 821 -5.32 -20.92 26.03
C ILE A 821 -4.16 -21.61 25.29
N GLU A 822 -4.43 -22.43 24.27
CA GLU A 822 -3.40 -23.11 23.48
C GLU A 822 -2.63 -22.14 22.58
N ASN A 823 -3.24 -21.00 22.24
CA ASN A 823 -2.59 -19.94 21.47
C ASN A 823 -1.73 -19.00 22.34
N LEU A 824 -1.90 -19.02 23.67
CA LEU A 824 -1.25 -18.05 24.57
C LEU A 824 0.29 -18.12 24.64
N PRO A 825 0.98 -19.28 24.63
CA PRO A 825 2.45 -19.31 24.65
C PRO A 825 3.04 -18.50 23.49
N ALA A 826 2.57 -18.77 22.27
CA ALA A 826 2.97 -18.05 21.07
C ALA A 826 2.61 -16.55 21.11
N ILE A 827 1.45 -16.18 21.67
CA ILE A 827 1.05 -14.77 21.83
C ILE A 827 1.97 -14.04 22.81
N VAL A 828 2.37 -14.70 23.89
CA VAL A 828 3.15 -14.10 24.98
C VAL A 828 4.63 -14.02 24.64
N ASP A 829 5.20 -15.01 23.96
CA ASP A 829 6.59 -14.96 23.47
C ASP A 829 6.77 -13.88 22.41
N SER A 830 5.79 -13.73 21.50
CA SER A 830 5.80 -12.69 20.47
C SER A 830 5.43 -11.29 20.98
N THR A 831 4.94 -11.15 22.22
CA THR A 831 4.56 -9.85 22.83
C THR A 831 5.36 -9.55 24.11
N PRO A 832 6.62 -9.07 24.00
CA PRO A 832 7.47 -8.78 25.16
C PRO A 832 6.95 -7.72 26.14
N SER A 833 6.01 -6.86 25.72
CA SER A 833 5.43 -5.80 26.58
C SER A 833 4.48 -6.32 27.66
N LEU A 834 4.06 -7.59 27.60
CA LEU A 834 3.15 -8.18 28.57
C LEU A 834 3.84 -8.38 29.93
N GLU A 835 3.50 -7.51 30.89
CA GLU A 835 3.85 -7.62 32.30
C GLU A 835 2.93 -8.62 33.03
N LYS A 836 1.67 -8.77 32.57
CA LYS A 836 0.72 -9.77 33.09
C LYS A 836 -0.19 -10.38 32.01
N VAL A 837 -0.49 -11.66 32.19
CA VAL A 837 -1.45 -12.43 31.40
C VAL A 837 -2.50 -13.01 32.36
N ILE A 838 -3.72 -12.53 32.27
CA ILE A 838 -4.83 -12.87 33.16
C ILE A 838 -5.72 -13.88 32.44
N ILE A 839 -5.85 -15.08 32.98
CA ILE A 839 -6.61 -16.17 32.37
C ILE A 839 -7.94 -16.32 33.10
N VAL A 840 -9.03 -16.31 32.35
CA VAL A 840 -10.38 -16.58 32.83
C VAL A 840 -10.71 -18.05 32.58
N PRO A 841 -10.62 -18.93 33.61
CA PRO A 841 -10.98 -20.33 33.47
C PRO A 841 -12.51 -20.49 33.40
N THR A 842 -12.99 -21.33 32.48
CA THR A 842 -14.40 -21.70 32.32
C THR A 842 -14.63 -23.20 32.55
N ARG A 843 -13.55 -23.98 32.69
CA ARG A 843 -13.58 -25.44 32.94
C ARG A 843 -12.76 -25.82 34.18
N GLU A 844 -13.20 -26.84 34.91
CA GLU A 844 -12.45 -27.42 36.05
C GLU A 844 -11.04 -27.90 35.65
N GLU A 845 -10.94 -28.45 34.43
CA GLU A 845 -9.69 -28.90 33.80
C GLU A 845 -8.58 -27.84 33.86
N THR A 846 -8.94 -26.58 33.59
CA THR A 846 -8.01 -25.45 33.44
C THR A 846 -7.35 -25.06 34.76
N PHE A 847 -8.04 -25.17 35.89
CA PHE A 847 -7.47 -24.87 37.21
C PHE A 847 -6.34 -25.84 37.59
N CYS A 848 -6.27 -27.01 36.94
CA CYS A 848 -5.22 -28.03 37.16
C CYS A 848 -4.12 -28.01 36.07
N ARG A 849 -4.19 -27.11 35.09
CA ARG A 849 -3.19 -26.99 34.03
C ARG A 849 -1.88 -26.42 34.58
N ASP A 850 -0.74 -26.97 34.17
CA ASP A 850 0.55 -26.28 34.35
C ASP A 850 0.61 -25.07 33.41
N MET A 851 0.87 -23.90 34.01
CA MET A 851 0.92 -22.61 33.34
C MET A 851 2.36 -22.12 33.12
N SER A 852 3.37 -22.97 33.37
CA SER A 852 4.80 -22.65 33.22
C SER A 852 5.21 -22.29 31.78
N ASP A 853 4.41 -22.69 30.78
CA ASP A 853 4.54 -22.38 29.36
C ASP A 853 4.06 -20.96 28.99
N ILE A 854 3.28 -20.30 29.85
CA ILE A 854 2.67 -18.99 29.59
C ILE A 854 3.29 -17.96 30.57
N ARG A 855 4.38 -17.33 30.12
CA ARG A 855 5.12 -16.30 30.87
C ARG A 855 4.18 -15.22 31.45
N ASN A 856 4.39 -14.86 32.71
CA ASN A 856 3.61 -13.86 33.45
C ASN A 856 2.12 -14.16 33.62
N SER A 857 1.70 -15.42 33.46
CA SER A 857 0.34 -15.91 33.74
C SER A 857 -0.10 -15.68 35.20
N VAL A 858 -1.42 -15.61 35.37
CA VAL A 858 -2.16 -15.66 36.64
C VAL A 858 -3.62 -15.96 36.33
N PHE A 859 -4.32 -16.74 37.17
CA PHE A 859 -5.77 -16.91 37.01
C PHE A 859 -6.52 -15.64 37.47
N LEU A 860 -7.71 -15.42 36.93
CA LEU A 860 -8.52 -14.24 37.21
C LEU A 860 -8.73 -14.02 38.72
N GLU A 861 -9.11 -15.05 39.46
CA GLU A 861 -9.41 -14.89 40.89
C GLU A 861 -8.16 -14.52 41.70
N ASP A 862 -6.99 -15.11 41.43
CA ASP A 862 -5.72 -14.72 42.08
C ASP A 862 -5.35 -13.26 41.77
N PHE A 863 -5.62 -12.81 40.54
CA PHE A 863 -5.42 -11.42 40.13
C PHE A 863 -6.39 -10.48 40.87
N LEU A 864 -7.67 -10.79 40.92
CA LEU A 864 -8.70 -9.98 41.60
C LEU A 864 -8.50 -9.97 43.11
N GLN A 865 -8.24 -11.12 43.72
CA GLN A 865 -7.92 -11.26 45.15
C GLN A 865 -6.68 -10.43 45.52
N SER A 866 -5.70 -10.31 44.63
CA SER A 866 -4.58 -9.41 44.85
C SER A 866 -5.01 -7.94 44.98
N GLY A 867 -6.09 -7.50 44.34
CA GLY A 867 -6.64 -6.16 44.44
C GLY A 867 -7.24 -5.79 45.81
N ARG A 868 -7.47 -6.77 46.71
CA ARG A 868 -7.97 -6.53 48.06
C ARG A 868 -6.88 -5.98 49.00
N ALA A 869 -7.34 -5.26 50.02
CA ALA A 869 -6.54 -4.92 51.20
C ALA A 869 -6.45 -6.12 52.18
N PRO A 870 -5.51 -6.11 53.16
CA PRO A 870 -5.33 -7.23 54.09
C PRO A 870 -6.52 -7.55 55.00
N ASP A 871 -7.48 -6.63 55.14
CA ASP A 871 -8.74 -6.81 55.86
C ASP A 871 -9.89 -7.35 54.97
N GLY A 872 -9.60 -7.65 53.70
CA GLY A 872 -10.57 -8.10 52.69
C GLY A 872 -11.34 -6.98 52.00
N SER A 873 -11.15 -5.72 52.42
CA SER A 873 -11.80 -4.57 51.79
C SER A 873 -11.24 -4.27 50.40
N VAL A 874 -11.98 -3.48 49.62
CA VAL A 874 -11.62 -3.06 48.26
C VAL A 874 -11.66 -1.53 48.20
N PRO A 875 -10.58 -0.84 47.77
CA PRO A 875 -10.56 0.61 47.59
C PRO A 875 -11.68 1.07 46.63
N GLU A 876 -12.25 2.25 46.88
CA GLU A 876 -13.21 2.87 45.94
C GLU A 876 -12.57 3.24 44.60
N ILE A 877 -13.39 3.32 43.56
CA ILE A 877 -12.91 3.67 42.21
C ILE A 877 -12.53 5.15 42.18
N GLU A 878 -11.23 5.41 42.09
CA GLU A 878 -10.70 6.68 41.59
C GLU A 878 -10.87 6.72 40.07
N PHE A 879 -11.85 7.50 39.61
CA PHE A 879 -12.12 7.73 38.19
C PHE A 879 -11.22 8.85 37.65
N GLU A 880 -10.29 8.52 36.76
CA GLU A 880 -9.38 9.52 36.18
C GLU A 880 -10.14 10.55 35.35
N GLN A 881 -10.12 11.81 35.79
CA GLN A 881 -10.87 12.92 35.20
C GLN A 881 -10.09 13.56 34.06
N LEU A 882 -10.34 13.11 32.83
CA LEU A 882 -9.48 13.33 31.66
C LEU A 882 -10.13 14.24 30.61
N PRO A 883 -9.36 14.79 29.65
CA PRO A 883 -9.91 15.58 28.55
C PRO A 883 -10.91 14.79 27.72
N PHE A 884 -11.90 15.46 27.11
CA PHE A 884 -12.96 14.77 26.36
C PHE A 884 -12.43 13.93 25.18
N ASN A 885 -11.40 14.43 24.48
CA ASN A 885 -10.71 13.72 23.40
C ASN A 885 -9.73 12.60 23.91
N HIS A 886 -9.70 12.23 25.19
CA HIS A 886 -8.79 11.20 25.71
C HIS A 886 -9.09 9.81 25.11
N PRO A 887 -8.09 9.08 24.56
CA PRO A 887 -8.29 7.74 23.97
C PRO A 887 -8.74 6.71 25.00
N ILE A 888 -9.78 5.93 24.68
CA ILE A 888 -10.26 4.83 25.53
C ILE A 888 -10.21 3.46 24.85
N CYS A 889 -10.24 3.40 23.51
CA CYS A 889 -10.16 2.15 22.77
C CYS A 889 -9.47 2.28 21.41
N ILE A 890 -8.93 1.16 20.93
CA ILE A 890 -8.38 0.97 19.59
C ILE A 890 -9.16 -0.17 18.94
N ASN A 891 -9.92 0.08 17.88
CA ASN A 891 -10.65 -0.98 17.19
C ASN A 891 -10.04 -1.25 15.82
N PHE A 892 -9.43 -2.42 15.66
CA PHE A 892 -8.69 -2.78 14.46
C PHE A 892 -9.60 -3.25 13.32
N THR A 893 -9.30 -2.83 12.09
CA THR A 893 -10.00 -3.24 10.86
C THR A 893 -9.26 -4.37 10.15
N SER A 894 -9.98 -5.31 9.53
CA SER A 894 -9.41 -6.32 8.62
C SER A 894 -8.55 -5.68 7.52
N GLY A 895 -7.31 -6.16 7.38
CA GLY A 895 -6.23 -5.44 6.69
C GLY A 895 -6.19 -5.70 5.17
N THR A 896 -6.83 -4.86 4.37
CA THR A 896 -6.87 -5.04 2.89
C THR A 896 -5.56 -4.75 2.15
N THR A 897 -4.63 -4.01 2.76
CA THR A 897 -3.39 -3.56 2.10
C THR A 897 -2.10 -3.73 2.90
N GLY A 898 -2.16 -4.31 4.11
CA GLY A 898 -1.02 -4.44 5.01
C GLY A 898 -1.45 -4.73 6.45
N LEU A 899 -0.70 -4.22 7.43
CA LEU A 899 -1.09 -4.28 8.86
C LEU A 899 -2.49 -3.66 9.08
N PRO A 900 -3.30 -4.21 10.01
CA PRO A 900 -4.59 -3.64 10.39
C PRO A 900 -4.53 -2.14 10.65
N LYS A 901 -5.54 -1.39 10.18
CA LYS A 901 -5.74 0.00 10.63
C LYS A 901 -6.33 -0.08 12.03
N GLY A 902 -5.83 0.70 12.97
CA GLY A 902 -6.39 0.76 14.33
C GLY A 902 -7.01 2.12 14.64
N PRO A 903 -8.19 2.47 14.10
CA PRO A 903 -9.02 3.58 14.58
C PRO A 903 -8.99 3.72 16.11
N VAL A 904 -8.54 4.89 16.59
CA VAL A 904 -8.46 5.23 18.00
C VAL A 904 -9.61 6.15 18.35
N HIS A 905 -10.42 5.77 19.33
CA HIS A 905 -11.61 6.54 19.70
C HIS A 905 -11.47 7.13 21.09
N SER A 906 -12.00 8.34 21.23
CA SER A 906 -11.98 9.08 22.48
C SER A 906 -13.16 8.73 23.38
N ALA A 907 -13.09 9.10 24.66
CA ALA A 907 -14.23 9.05 25.58
C ALA A 907 -15.48 9.77 25.03
N GLY A 908 -15.31 10.69 24.07
CA GLY A 908 -16.37 11.42 23.39
C GLY A 908 -17.39 10.58 22.60
N ILE A 909 -17.12 9.29 22.32
CA ILE A 909 -18.11 8.34 21.74
C ILE A 909 -19.41 8.25 22.56
N LEU A 910 -19.36 8.60 23.85
CA LEU A 910 -20.49 8.50 24.77
C LEU A 910 -21.73 9.23 24.21
N ILE A 911 -21.60 10.51 23.84
CA ILE A 911 -22.75 11.35 23.48
C ILE A 911 -23.42 10.89 22.17
N PRO A 912 -22.67 10.56 21.08
CA PRO A 912 -23.23 9.91 19.89
C PRO A 912 -23.99 8.60 20.17
N ILE A 913 -23.47 7.72 21.03
CA ILE A 913 -24.17 6.46 21.34
C ILE A 913 -25.42 6.71 22.20
N LEU A 914 -25.39 7.66 23.13
CA LEU A 914 -26.57 8.04 23.92
C LEU A 914 -27.67 8.63 23.02
N ARG A 915 -27.31 9.46 22.03
CA ARG A 915 -28.21 9.91 20.95
C ARG A 915 -28.84 8.71 20.23
N ASP A 916 -28.03 7.73 19.82
CA ASP A 916 -28.50 6.59 19.03
C ASP A 916 -29.47 5.71 19.83
N PHE A 917 -29.10 5.31 21.05
CA PHE A 917 -29.94 4.44 21.87
C PHE A 917 -31.20 5.16 22.40
N ALA A 918 -31.09 6.41 22.84
CA ALA A 918 -32.23 7.15 23.37
C ALA A 918 -33.19 7.64 22.26
N PHE A 919 -32.69 8.17 21.14
CA PHE A 919 -33.53 8.82 20.13
C PHE A 919 -33.82 7.92 18.93
N HIS A 920 -32.78 7.40 18.26
CA HIS A 920 -32.94 6.62 17.04
C HIS A 920 -33.44 5.19 17.29
N LEU A 921 -33.09 4.59 18.44
CA LEU A 921 -33.65 3.32 18.89
C LEU A 921 -34.82 3.51 19.90
N ASN A 922 -35.07 4.73 20.39
CA ASN A 922 -36.16 5.06 21.33
C ASN A 922 -36.22 4.12 22.56
N LEU A 923 -35.05 3.62 22.99
CA LEU A 923 -34.90 2.71 24.11
C LEU A 923 -34.84 3.47 25.43
N LYS A 924 -35.38 2.85 26.47
CA LYS A 924 -35.66 3.48 27.76
C LYS A 924 -35.08 2.63 28.89
N CYS A 925 -34.83 3.27 30.04
CA CYS A 925 -34.39 2.60 31.25
C CYS A 925 -35.22 1.32 31.53
N GLY A 926 -34.55 0.16 31.60
CA GLY A 926 -35.17 -1.15 31.80
C GLY A 926 -35.40 -1.97 30.53
N ASP A 927 -35.30 -1.39 29.33
CA ASP A 927 -35.27 -2.13 28.07
C ASP A 927 -34.01 -3.00 27.95
N ILE A 928 -34.04 -4.00 27.08
CA ILE A 928 -32.96 -4.99 26.90
C ILE A 928 -32.40 -4.89 25.48
N ALA A 929 -31.10 -4.57 25.38
CA ALA A 929 -30.33 -4.59 24.15
C ALA A 929 -29.54 -5.91 24.05
N PHE A 930 -29.83 -6.70 23.03
CA PHE A 930 -29.14 -7.95 22.74
C PHE A 930 -27.82 -7.73 21.99
N ASN A 931 -26.79 -8.45 22.41
CA ASN A 931 -25.50 -8.55 21.75
C ASN A 931 -25.06 -10.04 21.70
N CYS A 932 -24.55 -10.50 20.55
CA CYS A 932 -23.84 -11.79 20.42
C CYS A 932 -22.41 -11.66 19.87
N PHE A 933 -21.95 -10.46 19.51
CA PHE A 933 -20.64 -10.25 18.91
C PHE A 933 -19.54 -10.36 19.98
N PRO A 934 -18.41 -11.02 19.71
CA PRO A 934 -17.30 -11.14 20.67
C PRO A 934 -16.45 -9.86 20.75
N VAL A 935 -15.52 -9.82 21.69
CA VAL A 935 -14.54 -8.73 21.79
C VAL A 935 -13.68 -8.67 20.52
N GLY A 936 -13.32 -7.45 20.11
CA GLY A 936 -12.55 -7.18 18.89
C GLY A 936 -13.38 -6.79 17.67
N TRP A 937 -14.71 -6.91 17.73
CA TRP A 937 -15.62 -6.29 16.77
C TRP A 937 -16.31 -5.07 17.40
N SER A 938 -16.30 -3.92 16.73
CA SER A 938 -16.93 -2.66 17.21
C SER A 938 -18.43 -2.74 17.50
N LEU A 939 -19.10 -3.83 17.08
CA LEU A 939 -20.50 -4.11 17.45
C LEU A 939 -20.64 -4.63 18.90
N TRP A 940 -19.59 -5.17 19.50
CA TRP A 940 -19.54 -5.50 20.93
C TRP A 940 -19.46 -4.24 21.80
N ASP A 941 -18.67 -3.24 21.39
CA ASP A 941 -18.54 -1.97 22.13
C ASP A 941 -19.80 -1.11 22.06
N TYR A 942 -20.43 -1.04 20.88
CA TYR A 942 -21.53 -0.13 20.57
C TYR A 942 -22.67 -0.11 21.61
N PRO A 943 -23.22 -1.24 22.09
CA PRO A 943 -24.27 -1.22 23.10
C PRO A 943 -23.80 -0.84 24.50
N ILE A 944 -22.51 -0.90 24.84
CA ILE A 944 -22.03 -0.79 26.24
C ILE A 944 -22.32 0.58 26.84
N SER A 945 -22.18 1.68 26.07
CA SER A 945 -22.54 3.03 26.53
C SER A 945 -24.03 3.19 26.90
N SER A 946 -24.92 2.30 26.44
CA SER A 946 -26.35 2.36 26.79
C SER A 946 -26.64 2.08 28.27
N LEU A 947 -25.69 1.48 29.00
CA LEU A 947 -25.74 1.31 30.46
C LEU A 947 -26.00 2.64 31.20
N ALA A 948 -25.46 3.75 30.71
CA ALA A 948 -25.68 5.09 31.31
C ALA A 948 -27.14 5.58 31.21
N LEU A 949 -27.96 4.98 30.35
CA LEU A 949 -29.42 5.22 30.24
C LEU A 949 -30.24 4.24 31.10
N GLY A 950 -29.59 3.30 31.80
CA GLY A 950 -30.26 2.19 32.49
C GLY A 950 -30.85 1.14 31.55
N ILE A 951 -30.38 1.09 30.29
CA ILE A 951 -30.67 -0.02 29.37
C ILE A 951 -29.83 -1.22 29.80
N LYS A 952 -30.40 -2.42 29.70
CA LYS A 952 -29.72 -3.67 30.07
C LYS A 952 -29.00 -4.27 28.88
N LEU A 953 -27.81 -4.80 29.10
CA LEU A 953 -27.10 -5.62 28.12
C LEU A 953 -27.54 -7.09 28.28
N PHE A 954 -27.93 -7.74 27.19
CA PHE A 954 -27.99 -9.21 27.14
C PHE A 954 -26.82 -9.70 26.28
N LEU A 955 -25.82 -10.26 26.95
CA LEU A 955 -24.65 -10.88 26.35
C LEU A 955 -24.95 -12.35 26.08
N TYR A 956 -25.16 -12.70 24.82
CA TYR A 956 -25.23 -14.09 24.39
C TYR A 956 -23.86 -14.54 23.89
N ASN A 957 -23.35 -15.64 24.45
CA ASN A 957 -22.04 -16.20 24.14
C ASN A 957 -22.21 -17.48 23.31
N GLY A 958 -22.15 -17.32 21.98
CA GLY A 958 -22.30 -18.37 20.98
C GLY A 958 -23.15 -17.93 19.78
N SER A 959 -23.47 -18.87 18.91
CA SER A 959 -24.08 -18.63 17.60
C SER A 959 -25.59 -18.43 17.65
N PRO A 960 -26.16 -17.44 16.91
CA PRO A 960 -27.61 -17.25 16.81
C PRO A 960 -28.33 -18.39 16.04
N TYR A 961 -27.58 -19.32 15.45
CA TYR A 961 -28.10 -20.51 14.77
C TYR A 961 -28.23 -21.72 15.69
N PHE A 962 -27.51 -21.73 16.83
CA PHE A 962 -27.45 -22.88 17.72
C PHE A 962 -28.78 -23.08 18.46
N ASN A 963 -29.20 -24.33 18.59
CA ASN A 963 -30.40 -24.69 19.33
C ASN A 963 -30.06 -25.02 20.80
N ARG A 964 -30.21 -24.02 21.68
CA ARG A 964 -29.92 -24.10 23.11
C ARG A 964 -31.04 -24.85 23.83
N LYS A 965 -30.81 -26.12 24.18
CA LYS A 965 -31.73 -26.96 24.99
C LYS A 965 -33.16 -27.08 24.41
N GLY A 966 -33.33 -26.98 23.09
CA GLY A 966 -34.63 -26.95 22.39
C GLY A 966 -34.99 -25.57 21.83
N SER A 967 -34.48 -24.49 22.43
CA SER A 967 -34.79 -23.11 22.07
C SER A 967 -33.85 -22.55 21.00
N ASN A 968 -34.41 -21.85 20.01
CA ASN A 968 -33.64 -21.06 19.04
C ASN A 968 -33.59 -19.58 19.42
N ILE A 969 -32.86 -18.76 18.65
CA ILE A 969 -32.65 -17.34 18.95
C ILE A 969 -33.95 -16.52 19.12
N TRP A 970 -35.02 -16.87 18.40
CA TRP A 970 -36.31 -16.20 18.56
C TRP A 970 -37.01 -16.58 19.88
N ASP A 971 -36.87 -17.84 20.30
CA ASP A 971 -37.39 -18.32 21.59
C ASP A 971 -36.63 -17.64 22.74
N ILE A 972 -35.32 -17.46 22.59
CA ILE A 972 -34.46 -16.69 23.49
C ILE A 972 -34.92 -15.21 23.54
N PHE A 973 -35.16 -14.56 22.40
CA PHE A 973 -35.66 -13.17 22.38
C PHE A 973 -37.00 -13.02 23.13
N SER A 974 -37.89 -14.02 23.01
CA SER A 974 -39.14 -14.11 23.77
C SER A 974 -38.90 -14.34 25.27
N GLN A 975 -38.08 -15.32 25.64
CA GLN A 975 -37.79 -15.70 27.03
C GLN A 975 -37.19 -14.54 27.84
N TYR A 976 -36.13 -13.92 27.32
CA TYR A 976 -35.42 -12.83 28.02
C TYR A 976 -35.98 -11.44 27.67
N LYS A 977 -37.10 -11.36 26.91
CA LYS A 977 -37.85 -10.12 26.61
C LYS A 977 -37.00 -9.04 25.92
N VAL A 978 -36.17 -9.46 24.95
CA VAL A 978 -35.30 -8.59 24.17
C VAL A 978 -36.11 -7.45 23.55
N SER A 979 -35.63 -6.21 23.70
CA SER A 979 -36.30 -5.00 23.22
C SER A 979 -35.72 -4.50 21.90
N PHE A 980 -34.40 -4.62 21.76
CA PHE A 980 -33.63 -4.32 20.56
C PHE A 980 -32.59 -5.41 20.33
N ALA A 981 -32.39 -5.79 19.08
CA ALA A 981 -31.23 -6.55 18.63
C ALA A 981 -30.67 -5.88 17.36
N PHE A 982 -29.35 -5.83 17.25
CA PHE A 982 -28.69 -5.71 15.95
C PHE A 982 -28.32 -7.10 15.45
N LEU A 983 -28.63 -7.40 14.20
CA LEU A 983 -28.21 -8.63 13.51
C LEU A 983 -27.50 -8.25 12.21
N ALA A 984 -26.39 -8.91 11.89
CA ALA A 984 -25.79 -8.75 10.56
C ALA A 984 -26.80 -9.22 9.49
N THR A 985 -26.88 -8.55 8.33
CA THR A 985 -27.89 -8.89 7.30
C THR A 985 -27.86 -10.37 6.90
N THR A 986 -26.68 -10.97 6.85
CA THR A 986 -26.48 -12.38 6.51
C THR A 986 -26.83 -13.34 7.65
N MET A 987 -26.83 -12.90 8.91
CA MET A 987 -27.42 -13.68 10.01
C MET A 987 -28.92 -13.86 9.73
N VAL A 988 -29.59 -12.82 9.25
CA VAL A 988 -31.00 -12.90 8.82
C VAL A 988 -31.15 -13.77 7.57
N ASP A 989 -30.28 -13.64 6.56
CA ASP A 989 -30.28 -14.53 5.38
C ASP A 989 -30.11 -16.03 5.78
N LYS A 990 -29.22 -16.34 6.74
CA LYS A 990 -28.97 -17.71 7.22
C LYS A 990 -30.12 -18.24 8.08
N LEU A 991 -30.68 -17.43 8.98
CA LEU A 991 -31.89 -17.77 9.76
C LEU A 991 -33.11 -18.05 8.86
N GLU A 992 -33.29 -17.29 7.77
CA GLU A 992 -34.31 -17.54 6.75
C GLU A 992 -34.05 -18.85 5.99
N LYS A 993 -32.83 -19.04 5.50
CA LYS A 993 -32.38 -20.23 4.73
C LYS A 993 -32.52 -21.53 5.51
N GLU A 994 -32.13 -21.53 6.78
CA GLU A 994 -32.25 -22.65 7.72
C GLU A 994 -33.68 -22.82 8.25
N LYS A 995 -34.58 -21.88 7.91
CA LYS A 995 -36.00 -21.85 8.30
C LYS A 995 -36.20 -21.84 9.81
N ILE A 996 -35.29 -21.18 10.53
CA ILE A 996 -35.39 -20.96 11.97
C ILE A 996 -36.54 -19.97 12.21
N LYS A 997 -37.48 -20.35 13.08
CA LYS A 997 -38.74 -19.60 13.36
C LYS A 997 -39.04 -19.63 14.86
N PRO A 998 -39.79 -18.65 15.38
CA PRO A 998 -40.31 -18.72 16.74
C PRO A 998 -41.11 -20.00 16.99
N THR A 999 -40.89 -20.65 18.14
CA THR A 999 -41.70 -21.77 18.61
C THR A 999 -43.13 -21.27 18.92
N PRO A 1000 -44.19 -22.04 18.58
CA PRO A 1000 -45.57 -21.64 18.86
C PRO A 1000 -45.80 -21.29 20.33
N GLY A 1001 -46.28 -20.06 20.58
CA GLY A 1001 -46.46 -19.51 21.93
C GLY A 1001 -45.43 -18.45 22.34
N SER A 1002 -44.39 -18.21 21.53
CA SER A 1002 -43.43 -17.11 21.74
C SER A 1002 -44.11 -15.73 21.83
N ASN A 1003 -43.65 -14.87 22.73
CA ASN A 1003 -44.15 -13.51 22.93
C ASN A 1003 -43.10 -12.46 22.51
N PHE A 1004 -43.49 -11.55 21.61
CA PHE A 1004 -42.63 -10.48 21.11
C PHE A 1004 -43.18 -9.07 21.42
N ASP A 1005 -44.01 -8.92 22.45
CA ASP A 1005 -44.56 -7.62 22.88
C ASP A 1005 -43.45 -6.63 23.25
N ASN A 1006 -42.39 -7.14 23.90
CA ASN A 1006 -41.23 -6.36 24.32
C ASN A 1006 -40.28 -6.02 23.15
N LEU A 1007 -40.28 -6.82 22.07
CA LEU A 1007 -39.39 -6.65 20.92
C LEU A 1007 -39.89 -5.50 20.03
N LYS A 1008 -39.22 -4.35 20.13
CA LYS A 1008 -39.60 -3.10 19.45
C LYS A 1008 -38.90 -2.97 18.10
N ILE A 1009 -37.60 -3.26 18.06
CA ILE A 1009 -36.73 -3.02 16.91
C ILE A 1009 -35.84 -4.22 16.62
N ILE A 1010 -35.63 -4.53 15.33
CA ILE A 1010 -34.42 -5.22 14.86
C ILE A 1010 -33.68 -4.29 13.90
N GLY A 1011 -32.45 -3.93 14.27
CA GLY A 1011 -31.50 -3.29 13.37
C GLY A 1011 -30.81 -4.34 12.51
N ILE A 1012 -30.71 -4.11 11.20
CA ILE A 1012 -29.99 -4.99 10.28
C ILE A 1012 -28.94 -4.20 9.50
N GLY A 1013 -27.71 -4.71 9.42
CA GLY A 1013 -26.60 -3.96 8.82
C GLY A 1013 -25.32 -4.77 8.66
N GLY A 1014 -24.19 -4.06 8.57
CA GLY A 1014 -22.86 -4.66 8.26
C GLY A 1014 -22.70 -5.11 6.80
N SER A 1015 -23.79 -5.17 6.04
CA SER A 1015 -23.89 -5.60 4.65
C SER A 1015 -24.92 -4.73 3.92
N PRO A 1016 -24.87 -4.61 2.57
CA PRO A 1016 -26.02 -4.14 1.81
C PRO A 1016 -27.28 -4.91 2.22
N VAL A 1017 -28.34 -4.19 2.54
CA VAL A 1017 -29.58 -4.73 3.11
C VAL A 1017 -30.60 -4.98 2.01
N LYS A 1018 -31.24 -6.17 2.03
CA LYS A 1018 -32.22 -6.57 1.02
C LYS A 1018 -33.64 -6.34 1.55
N LYS A 1019 -34.57 -5.98 0.66
CA LYS A 1019 -36.01 -5.92 0.96
C LYS A 1019 -36.52 -7.23 1.57
N GLN A 1020 -36.06 -8.37 1.08
CA GLN A 1020 -36.44 -9.70 1.58
C GLN A 1020 -36.17 -9.86 3.09
N ASN A 1021 -35.10 -9.27 3.64
CA ASN A 1021 -34.80 -9.38 5.07
C ASN A 1021 -35.91 -8.75 5.95
N PHE A 1022 -36.50 -7.64 5.49
CA PHE A 1022 -37.68 -7.05 6.14
C PHE A 1022 -38.89 -7.98 6.01
N GLU A 1023 -39.16 -8.50 4.81
CA GLU A 1023 -40.31 -9.36 4.53
C GLU A 1023 -40.26 -10.68 5.32
N TYR A 1024 -39.08 -11.29 5.50
CA TYR A 1024 -38.87 -12.43 6.39
C TYR A 1024 -39.17 -12.07 7.85
N LEU A 1025 -38.59 -11.00 8.41
CA LEU A 1025 -38.79 -10.61 9.80
C LEU A 1025 -40.26 -10.27 10.11
N HIS A 1026 -40.94 -9.53 9.22
CA HIS A 1026 -42.36 -9.21 9.37
C HIS A 1026 -43.28 -10.43 9.22
N SER A 1027 -42.95 -11.39 8.35
CA SER A 1027 -43.79 -12.58 8.08
C SER A 1027 -43.56 -13.73 9.06
N THR A 1028 -42.33 -13.87 9.59
CA THR A 1028 -41.91 -15.02 10.41
C THR A 1028 -41.73 -14.67 11.89
N VAL A 1029 -41.26 -13.47 12.24
CA VAL A 1029 -41.00 -13.09 13.65
C VAL A 1029 -42.15 -12.27 14.22
N LYS A 1030 -42.39 -11.06 13.68
CA LYS A 1030 -43.42 -10.16 14.21
C LYS A 1030 -43.85 -9.14 13.15
N LYS A 1031 -45.14 -9.15 12.79
CA LYS A 1031 -45.72 -8.17 11.84
C LYS A 1031 -45.58 -6.73 12.31
N ASP A 1032 -45.72 -6.48 13.61
CA ASP A 1032 -45.63 -5.15 14.22
C ASP A 1032 -44.28 -4.90 14.89
N LEU A 1033 -43.24 -4.82 14.04
CA LEU A 1033 -41.85 -4.66 14.41
C LEU A 1033 -41.27 -3.49 13.62
N PHE A 1034 -40.47 -2.63 14.25
CA PHE A 1034 -39.64 -1.70 13.47
C PHE A 1034 -38.40 -2.45 12.99
N VAL A 1035 -38.28 -2.68 11.68
CA VAL A 1035 -37.04 -3.16 11.07
C VAL A 1035 -36.33 -1.97 10.45
N GLY A 1036 -35.05 -1.79 10.74
CA GLY A 1036 -34.27 -0.64 10.31
C GLY A 1036 -32.93 -1.04 9.70
N SER A 1037 -32.63 -0.53 8.49
CA SER A 1037 -31.31 -0.65 7.87
C SER A 1037 -30.33 0.26 8.61
N MET A 1038 -29.40 -0.32 9.36
CA MET A 1038 -28.38 0.40 10.14
C MET A 1038 -27.06 0.44 9.36
N TYR A 1039 -26.45 1.62 9.33
CA TYR A 1039 -25.16 1.87 8.68
C TYR A 1039 -24.20 2.63 9.58
N GLY A 1040 -22.97 2.16 9.57
CA GLY A 1040 -21.83 2.60 10.35
C GLY A 1040 -20.61 1.75 10.00
N ALA A 1041 -19.46 2.13 10.53
CA ALA A 1041 -18.19 1.44 10.32
C ALA A 1041 -17.35 1.49 11.60
N THR A 1042 -16.23 0.76 11.63
CA THR A 1042 -15.31 0.75 12.78
C THR A 1042 -14.84 2.16 13.12
N GLU A 1043 -14.51 2.95 12.10
CA GLU A 1043 -14.10 4.36 12.21
C GLU A 1043 -15.20 5.30 12.73
N VAL A 1044 -16.46 4.88 12.72
CA VAL A 1044 -17.62 5.69 13.12
C VAL A 1044 -18.03 5.42 14.57
N PHE A 1045 -17.58 4.30 15.15
CA PHE A 1045 -17.91 3.84 16.51
C PHE A 1045 -19.41 3.89 16.84
N GLY A 1046 -20.24 3.42 15.92
CA GLY A 1046 -21.70 3.43 16.06
C GLY A 1046 -22.38 3.67 14.72
N ALA A 1047 -23.50 4.39 14.74
CA ALA A 1047 -24.33 4.60 13.56
C ALA A 1047 -24.23 6.03 12.99
N PHE A 1048 -24.13 6.10 11.65
CA PHE A 1048 -24.48 7.29 10.89
C PHE A 1048 -25.91 7.21 10.31
N SER A 1049 -26.51 6.02 10.25
CA SER A 1049 -27.96 5.86 10.05
C SER A 1049 -28.76 6.34 11.26
N GLY A 1050 -29.76 7.18 11.03
CA GLY A 1050 -30.78 7.54 12.02
C GLY A 1050 -32.13 6.94 11.68
N PHE A 1051 -32.93 6.69 12.71
CA PHE A 1051 -34.35 6.36 12.55
C PHE A 1051 -35.24 7.41 13.23
N ASP A 1052 -36.43 7.61 12.66
CA ASP A 1052 -37.56 8.23 13.32
C ASP A 1052 -38.79 7.31 13.14
N PHE A 1053 -39.31 6.83 14.27
CA PHE A 1053 -40.49 5.98 14.34
C PHE A 1053 -41.76 6.66 13.81
N ASN A 1054 -41.78 7.98 13.71
CA ASN A 1054 -42.88 8.77 13.15
C ASN A 1054 -42.70 9.10 11.66
N THR A 1055 -41.56 8.79 11.05
CA THR A 1055 -41.32 8.94 9.61
C THR A 1055 -41.56 7.59 8.90
N PRO A 1056 -42.02 7.57 7.63
CA PRO A 1056 -42.09 6.33 6.85
C PRO A 1056 -40.74 5.61 6.74
N SER A 1057 -40.73 4.28 6.66
CA SER A 1057 -39.53 3.49 6.36
C SER A 1057 -39.81 2.52 5.21
N PHE A 1058 -38.79 2.26 4.39
CA PHE A 1058 -38.89 1.52 3.13
C PHE A 1058 -37.90 0.35 3.09
N GLY A 1059 -38.38 -0.82 2.64
CA GLY A 1059 -37.61 -2.05 2.68
C GLY A 1059 -36.40 -2.01 1.73
N GLY A 1060 -35.20 -2.09 2.31
CA GLY A 1060 -33.91 -2.00 1.60
C GLY A 1060 -33.21 -0.64 1.71
N GLU A 1061 -33.83 0.36 2.34
CA GLU A 1061 -33.26 1.71 2.50
C GLU A 1061 -32.86 1.98 3.96
N ILE A 1062 -31.78 2.74 4.16
CA ILE A 1062 -31.51 3.47 5.40
C ILE A 1062 -32.51 4.62 5.45
N GLN A 1063 -33.29 4.72 6.53
CA GLN A 1063 -34.41 5.64 6.62
C GLN A 1063 -33.98 7.12 6.49
N ALA A 1064 -32.94 7.53 7.22
CA ALA A 1064 -32.37 8.86 7.18
C ALA A 1064 -30.93 8.87 7.77
N PRO A 1065 -30.17 9.97 7.62
CA PRO A 1065 -28.99 10.25 8.46
C PRO A 1065 -29.36 10.44 9.93
N ALA A 1066 -28.43 10.15 10.84
CA ALA A 1066 -28.55 10.44 12.27
C ALA A 1066 -28.46 11.94 12.57
N LEU A 1067 -29.06 12.39 13.68
CA LEU A 1067 -28.99 13.80 14.10
C LEU A 1067 -27.52 14.22 14.35
N GLY A 1068 -27.12 15.35 13.79
CA GLY A 1068 -25.73 15.84 13.80
C GLY A 1068 -24.78 15.15 12.82
N ALA A 1069 -25.25 14.26 11.94
CA ALA A 1069 -24.46 13.67 10.84
C ALA A 1069 -24.99 14.15 9.48
N ASP A 1070 -24.15 14.84 8.72
CA ASP A 1070 -24.49 15.39 7.40
C ASP A 1070 -23.92 14.49 6.30
N ILE A 1071 -24.78 13.71 5.63
CA ILE A 1071 -24.39 12.60 4.74
C ILE A 1071 -24.82 12.91 3.31
N HIS A 1072 -23.86 12.83 2.39
CA HIS A 1072 -24.09 13.05 0.96
C HIS A 1072 -23.65 11.86 0.11
N CYS A 1073 -24.17 11.81 -1.12
CA CYS A 1073 -23.67 10.99 -2.22
C CYS A 1073 -22.91 11.92 -3.17
N PHE A 1074 -21.60 11.76 -3.34
CA PHE A 1074 -20.75 12.63 -4.16
C PHE A 1074 -20.41 12.04 -5.52
N ASP A 1075 -20.52 12.84 -6.58
CA ASP A 1075 -20.09 12.46 -7.93
C ASP A 1075 -18.55 12.47 -8.07
N HIS A 1076 -18.04 12.10 -9.25
CA HIS A 1076 -16.61 12.07 -9.55
C HIS A 1076 -15.92 13.45 -9.55
N ASN A 1077 -16.66 14.54 -9.39
CA ASN A 1077 -16.16 15.91 -9.30
C ASN A 1077 -16.36 16.50 -7.88
N GLY A 1078 -16.93 15.75 -6.93
CA GLY A 1078 -17.20 16.20 -5.57
C GLY A 1078 -18.54 16.93 -5.38
N ASN A 1079 -19.48 16.83 -6.33
CA ASN A 1079 -20.81 17.42 -6.18
C ASN A 1079 -21.77 16.44 -5.47
N SER A 1080 -22.55 16.94 -4.50
CA SER A 1080 -23.66 16.19 -3.92
C SER A 1080 -24.74 15.92 -4.97
N VAL A 1081 -25.11 14.65 -5.17
CA VAL A 1081 -26.12 14.19 -6.13
C VAL A 1081 -27.22 13.35 -5.47
N VAL A 1082 -28.42 13.41 -6.04
CA VAL A 1082 -29.60 12.61 -5.65
C VAL A 1082 -30.13 11.90 -6.88
N GLY A 1083 -30.63 10.68 -6.74
CA GLY A 1083 -31.05 9.82 -7.85
C GLY A 1083 -29.88 9.23 -8.68
N GLN A 1084 -28.64 9.53 -8.32
CA GLN A 1084 -27.41 9.07 -9.00
C GLN A 1084 -26.50 8.31 -8.03
N ARG A 1085 -25.65 7.43 -8.57
CA ARG A 1085 -24.62 6.70 -7.81
C ARG A 1085 -23.42 7.62 -7.55
N GLY A 1086 -22.78 7.44 -6.40
CA GLY A 1086 -21.63 8.23 -5.99
C GLY A 1086 -21.05 7.72 -4.67
N GLU A 1087 -20.07 8.44 -4.14
CA GLU A 1087 -19.40 8.10 -2.88
C GLU A 1087 -20.22 8.55 -1.67
N LEU A 1088 -20.32 7.72 -0.63
CA LEU A 1088 -20.83 8.17 0.65
C LEU A 1088 -19.78 9.03 1.36
N VAL A 1089 -20.12 10.31 1.57
CA VAL A 1089 -19.27 11.26 2.30
C VAL A 1089 -20.02 11.87 3.47
N VAL A 1090 -19.28 12.30 4.49
CA VAL A 1090 -19.80 13.00 5.67
C VAL A 1090 -19.17 14.39 5.75
N ALA A 1091 -20.02 15.42 5.71
CA ALA A 1091 -19.63 16.82 5.60
C ALA A 1091 -19.50 17.54 6.95
N THR A 1092 -20.05 16.99 8.04
CA THR A 1092 -19.89 17.51 9.41
C THR A 1092 -18.95 16.66 10.26
N PRO A 1093 -18.08 17.26 11.09
CA PRO A 1093 -17.31 16.54 12.07
C PRO A 1093 -18.22 16.00 13.20
N ASN A 1094 -17.87 14.84 13.75
CA ASN A 1094 -18.66 14.14 14.77
C ASN A 1094 -17.75 13.65 15.92
N PRO A 1095 -18.16 13.73 17.20
CA PRO A 1095 -17.38 13.22 18.33
C PRO A 1095 -17.02 11.73 18.31
N SER A 1096 -17.68 10.88 17.49
CA SER A 1096 -17.37 9.44 17.41
C SER A 1096 -16.29 9.06 16.38
N LEU A 1097 -15.95 9.97 15.46
CA LEU A 1097 -14.86 9.78 14.48
C LEU A 1097 -13.51 9.56 15.20
N PRO A 1098 -12.54 8.89 14.56
CA PRO A 1098 -11.32 8.51 15.24
C PRO A 1098 -10.42 9.73 15.39
N ILE A 1099 -9.79 9.89 16.55
CA ILE A 1099 -8.89 11.01 16.82
C ILE A 1099 -7.54 10.88 16.09
N TYR A 1100 -7.13 9.65 15.79
CA TYR A 1100 -6.02 9.27 14.91
C TYR A 1100 -6.12 7.77 14.59
N LEU A 1101 -5.26 7.25 13.71
CA LEU A 1101 -5.05 5.79 13.55
C LEU A 1101 -3.85 5.35 14.40
N TRP A 1102 -3.94 4.19 15.06
CA TRP A 1102 -2.88 3.70 15.95
C TRP A 1102 -1.55 3.53 15.18
N LYS A 1103 -0.49 4.14 15.71
CA LYS A 1103 0.85 4.28 15.10
C LYS A 1103 0.90 5.09 13.78
N ASP A 1104 -0.10 5.94 13.52
CA ASP A 1104 -0.12 6.92 12.43
C ASP A 1104 0.25 8.32 12.97
N LEU A 1105 1.52 8.50 13.36
CA LEU A 1105 1.98 9.62 14.19
C LEU A 1105 1.83 11.01 13.55
N ASP A 1106 1.73 11.08 12.22
CA ASP A 1106 1.50 12.29 11.42
C ASP A 1106 0.08 12.37 10.82
N ASN A 1107 -0.82 11.45 11.20
CA ASN A 1107 -2.16 11.26 10.61
C ASN A 1107 -2.15 11.04 9.07
N ARG A 1108 -1.01 10.66 8.47
CA ARG A 1108 -0.89 10.48 7.01
C ARG A 1108 -1.82 9.39 6.50
N ARG A 1109 -1.81 8.18 7.08
CA ARG A 1109 -2.64 7.05 6.59
C ARG A 1109 -4.13 7.35 6.76
N LEU A 1110 -4.49 8.12 7.79
CA LEU A 1110 -5.83 8.64 7.99
C LEU A 1110 -6.20 9.60 6.85
N HIS A 1111 -5.39 10.63 6.60
CA HIS A 1111 -5.63 11.60 5.53
C HIS A 1111 -5.72 10.93 4.14
N GLU A 1112 -4.76 10.04 3.83
CA GLU A 1112 -4.72 9.27 2.60
C GLU A 1112 -5.94 8.36 2.41
N THR A 1113 -6.49 7.79 3.49
CA THR A 1113 -7.68 6.92 3.39
C THR A 1113 -8.97 7.72 3.22
N TYR A 1114 -9.20 8.76 4.02
CA TYR A 1114 -10.53 9.37 4.17
C TYR A 1114 -10.66 10.78 3.58
N PHE A 1115 -9.56 11.47 3.25
CA PHE A 1115 -9.57 12.87 2.78
C PHE A 1115 -8.88 13.10 1.43
N SER A 1116 -8.13 12.12 0.91
CA SER A 1116 -7.43 12.22 -0.39
C SER A 1116 -8.35 12.32 -1.61
N LYS A 1117 -9.57 11.79 -1.51
CA LYS A 1117 -10.53 11.71 -2.63
C LYS A 1117 -11.36 12.98 -2.81
N TYR A 1118 -11.74 13.62 -1.70
CA TYR A 1118 -12.50 14.86 -1.68
C TYR A 1118 -12.00 15.73 -0.53
N GLU A 1119 -11.47 16.91 -0.85
CA GLU A 1119 -10.92 17.82 0.15
C GLU A 1119 -12.02 18.35 1.10
N GLY A 1120 -11.73 18.39 2.39
CA GLY A 1120 -12.62 18.99 3.39
C GLY A 1120 -13.85 18.18 3.82
N VAL A 1121 -14.03 16.95 3.34
CA VAL A 1121 -15.11 16.03 3.78
C VAL A 1121 -14.58 14.63 4.05
N TRP A 1122 -15.18 13.90 4.99
CA TRP A 1122 -14.80 12.51 5.28
C TRP A 1122 -15.40 11.57 4.22
N SER A 1123 -14.56 10.95 3.40
CA SER A 1123 -14.94 9.95 2.38
C SER A 1123 -14.89 8.54 2.97
N GLN A 1124 -16.04 7.85 3.03
CA GLN A 1124 -16.16 6.58 3.75
C GLN A 1124 -15.63 5.36 2.97
N ASN A 1125 -15.39 5.49 1.66
CA ASN A 1125 -15.01 4.41 0.73
C ASN A 1125 -16.12 3.35 0.54
N ASP A 1126 -17.38 3.79 0.61
CA ASP A 1126 -18.59 3.02 0.28
C ASP A 1126 -19.40 3.77 -0.78
N GLU A 1127 -19.81 3.08 -1.85
CA GLU A 1127 -20.66 3.63 -2.89
C GLU A 1127 -22.14 3.61 -2.46
N CYS A 1128 -22.85 4.71 -2.65
CA CYS A 1128 -24.26 4.84 -2.28
C CYS A 1128 -25.13 5.47 -3.38
N TRP A 1129 -26.43 5.52 -3.10
CA TRP A 1129 -27.47 6.17 -3.89
C TRP A 1129 -28.52 6.76 -2.94
N ILE A 1130 -28.88 8.04 -3.13
CA ILE A 1130 -29.94 8.70 -2.36
C ILE A 1130 -31.21 8.70 -3.22
N ASN A 1131 -32.31 8.20 -2.67
CA ASN A 1131 -33.58 8.08 -3.37
C ASN A 1131 -34.29 9.44 -3.52
N PRO A 1132 -34.62 9.90 -4.74
CA PRO A 1132 -35.28 11.19 -4.97
C PRO A 1132 -36.77 11.26 -4.55
N GLN A 1133 -37.36 10.16 -4.11
CA GLN A 1133 -38.76 10.08 -3.64
C GLN A 1133 -38.88 9.93 -2.13
N THR A 1134 -37.98 9.18 -1.48
CA THR A 1134 -38.03 8.86 -0.05
C THR A 1134 -36.99 9.62 0.78
N ASN A 1135 -35.95 10.18 0.12
CA ASN A 1135 -34.69 10.63 0.72
C ASN A 1135 -33.90 9.53 1.48
N GLY A 1136 -34.33 8.26 1.38
CA GLY A 1136 -33.62 7.12 1.93
C GLY A 1136 -32.29 6.87 1.23
N ILE A 1137 -31.32 6.31 1.95
CA ILE A 1137 -29.97 6.02 1.46
C ILE A 1137 -29.82 4.51 1.23
N VAL A 1138 -29.40 4.13 0.02
CA VAL A 1138 -28.99 2.75 -0.28
C VAL A 1138 -27.46 2.72 -0.36
N VAL A 1139 -26.81 1.98 0.55
CA VAL A 1139 -25.39 1.63 0.42
C VAL A 1139 -25.28 0.40 -0.48
N ILE A 1140 -24.59 0.56 -1.60
CA ILE A 1140 -24.50 -0.43 -2.68
C ILE A 1140 -23.39 -1.45 -2.35
N GLY A 1141 -22.27 -0.97 -1.81
CA GLY A 1141 -21.11 -1.76 -1.43
C GLY A 1141 -19.86 -0.89 -1.30
N ARG A 1142 -18.73 -1.50 -0.98
CA ARG A 1142 -17.45 -0.80 -0.88
C ARG A 1142 -16.96 -0.32 -2.24
N SER A 1143 -16.24 0.80 -2.24
CA SER A 1143 -15.51 1.29 -3.42
C SER A 1143 -14.10 0.68 -3.57
N ASP A 1144 -13.75 -0.29 -2.71
CA ASP A 1144 -12.47 -1.01 -2.70
C ASP A 1144 -12.61 -2.54 -2.87
N ASP A 1145 -11.48 -3.23 -3.00
CA ASP A 1145 -11.39 -4.68 -3.24
C ASP A 1145 -11.61 -5.54 -1.97
N THR A 1146 -12.39 -5.06 -0.99
CA THR A 1146 -12.77 -5.83 0.21
C THR A 1146 -13.53 -7.12 -0.16
N LEU A 1147 -13.32 -8.16 0.65
CA LEU A 1147 -14.06 -9.43 0.57
C LEU A 1147 -15.20 -9.42 1.58
N LYS A 1148 -16.25 -10.16 1.24
CA LYS A 1148 -17.39 -10.43 2.13
C LYS A 1148 -17.82 -11.88 1.91
N GLN A 1149 -18.03 -12.64 2.99
CA GLN A 1149 -18.57 -14.01 2.92
C GLN A 1149 -19.34 -14.34 4.19
N ASN A 1150 -20.54 -14.94 4.06
CA ASN A 1150 -21.44 -15.40 5.14
C ASN A 1150 -21.86 -14.33 6.19
N GLY A 1151 -21.25 -13.14 6.18
CA GLY A 1151 -21.47 -12.00 7.08
C GLY A 1151 -20.21 -11.22 7.34
N GLU A 1152 -19.11 -11.96 7.42
CA GLU A 1152 -17.77 -11.45 7.67
C GLU A 1152 -17.28 -10.58 6.51
N ARG A 1153 -16.60 -9.48 6.87
CA ARG A 1153 -15.86 -8.63 5.94
C ARG A 1153 -14.37 -8.73 6.26
N PHE A 1154 -13.60 -9.19 5.28
CA PHE A 1154 -12.17 -9.42 5.44
C PHE A 1154 -11.38 -8.96 4.21
N GLY A 1155 -10.08 -8.74 4.38
CA GLY A 1155 -9.20 -8.53 3.25
C GLY A 1155 -8.88 -9.85 2.55
N SER A 1156 -8.47 -9.76 1.28
CA SER A 1156 -7.60 -10.82 0.74
C SER A 1156 -6.42 -11.05 1.70
N GLY A 1157 -5.90 -9.97 2.31
CA GLY A 1157 -4.92 -9.91 3.40
C GLY A 1157 -5.08 -10.87 4.60
N ASP A 1158 -6.30 -11.16 5.05
CA ASP A 1158 -6.49 -11.98 6.27
C ASP A 1158 -6.42 -13.47 5.93
N ILE A 1159 -7.23 -13.91 4.96
CA ILE A 1159 -7.10 -15.25 4.39
C ILE A 1159 -5.73 -15.39 3.75
N TYR A 1160 -5.11 -14.29 3.33
CA TYR A 1160 -3.68 -14.21 3.08
C TYR A 1160 -2.91 -14.79 4.28
N PHE A 1161 -2.75 -14.07 5.39
CA PHE A 1161 -1.91 -14.50 6.51
C PHE A 1161 -1.90 -16.02 6.85
N ALA A 1162 -3.05 -16.70 6.83
CA ALA A 1162 -3.19 -18.13 7.13
C ALA A 1162 -2.14 -19.09 6.52
N ILE A 1163 -1.93 -19.14 5.19
CA ILE A 1163 -1.38 -20.35 4.52
C ILE A 1163 0.05 -20.30 3.91
N HIS A 1164 0.93 -19.34 4.26
CA HIS A 1164 2.29 -19.21 3.62
C HIS A 1164 3.13 -20.45 3.81
N GLN A 1165 2.98 -21.03 4.99
CA GLN A 1165 3.82 -22.08 5.52
C GLN A 1165 3.35 -23.46 5.02
N MET A 1166 2.32 -23.50 4.16
CA MET A 1166 1.96 -24.69 3.39
C MET A 1166 2.99 -24.93 2.28
N GLU A 1167 3.81 -25.96 2.46
CA GLU A 1167 4.91 -26.28 1.55
C GLU A 1167 4.44 -26.56 0.11
N GLU A 1168 3.20 -27.03 -0.09
CA GLU A 1168 2.68 -27.35 -1.43
C GLU A 1168 2.46 -26.12 -2.32
N LEU A 1169 2.33 -24.92 -1.75
CA LEU A 1169 1.86 -23.73 -2.44
C LEU A 1169 3.02 -22.86 -2.95
N GLN A 1170 3.01 -22.54 -4.24
CA GLN A 1170 3.94 -21.59 -4.85
C GLN A 1170 3.41 -20.17 -4.76
N ASP A 1171 2.12 -19.97 -5.04
CA ASP A 1171 1.46 -18.66 -5.09
C ASP A 1171 -0.07 -18.83 -5.06
N TYR A 1172 -0.80 -17.73 -5.02
CA TYR A 1172 -2.26 -17.68 -4.99
C TYR A 1172 -2.77 -16.22 -5.11
N LEU A 1173 -4.09 -16.01 -5.31
CA LEU A 1173 -4.71 -14.67 -5.31
C LEU A 1173 -6.19 -14.74 -4.94
N CYS A 1174 -6.71 -13.87 -4.04
CA CYS A 1174 -8.09 -13.92 -3.51
C CYS A 1174 -8.93 -12.70 -3.91
N VAL A 1175 -10.18 -12.89 -4.35
CA VAL A 1175 -11.13 -11.83 -4.78
C VAL A 1175 -12.53 -12.06 -4.21
N GLY A 1176 -13.51 -11.22 -4.58
CA GLY A 1176 -14.93 -11.47 -4.31
C GLY A 1176 -15.67 -12.02 -5.54
N GLN A 1177 -16.80 -12.69 -5.33
CA GLN A 1177 -17.86 -12.78 -6.35
C GLN A 1177 -19.21 -12.50 -5.73
N ASP A 1178 -19.94 -11.66 -6.44
CA ASP A 1178 -21.29 -11.22 -6.10
C ASP A 1178 -22.30 -12.19 -6.75
N GLY A 1179 -23.18 -12.77 -5.93
CA GLY A 1179 -24.30 -13.61 -6.36
C GLY A 1179 -25.48 -12.78 -6.83
N LYS A 1180 -26.44 -13.39 -7.50
CA LYS A 1180 -27.49 -12.63 -8.20
C LYS A 1180 -28.52 -12.00 -7.26
N ASP A 1181 -28.66 -12.55 -6.06
CA ASP A 1181 -29.55 -12.06 -5.01
C ASP A 1181 -28.79 -11.16 -4.00
N GLY A 1182 -27.63 -10.62 -4.39
CA GLY A 1182 -26.79 -9.73 -3.56
C GLY A 1182 -25.98 -10.43 -2.46
N ASP A 1183 -26.02 -11.76 -2.41
CA ASP A 1183 -25.09 -12.55 -1.59
C ASP A 1183 -23.65 -12.46 -2.12
N THR A 1184 -22.65 -12.78 -1.30
CA THR A 1184 -21.24 -12.52 -1.62
C THR A 1184 -20.32 -13.55 -0.96
N ARG A 1185 -19.19 -13.87 -1.60
CA ARG A 1185 -18.14 -14.73 -1.01
C ARG A 1185 -16.74 -14.43 -1.55
N ALA A 1186 -15.73 -15.05 -0.92
CA ALA A 1186 -14.32 -14.91 -1.26
C ALA A 1186 -13.83 -15.97 -2.30
N VAL A 1187 -12.70 -15.69 -2.97
CA VAL A 1187 -12.35 -16.23 -4.30
C VAL A 1187 -10.85 -16.37 -4.56
N LEU A 1188 -10.23 -17.49 -4.16
CA LEU A 1188 -8.81 -17.74 -4.34
C LEU A 1188 -8.41 -18.86 -5.30
N PHE A 1189 -7.42 -18.56 -6.11
CA PHE A 1189 -6.82 -19.52 -7.02
C PHE A 1189 -5.47 -19.90 -6.43
N VAL A 1190 -5.17 -21.20 -6.24
CA VAL A 1190 -3.85 -21.67 -5.77
C VAL A 1190 -2.96 -22.10 -6.91
N LYS A 1191 -1.71 -21.64 -6.93
CA LYS A 1191 -0.65 -22.15 -7.79
C LYS A 1191 0.25 -23.06 -6.97
N LEU A 1192 0.42 -24.31 -7.38
CA LEU A 1192 1.23 -25.29 -6.66
C LEU A 1192 2.71 -25.23 -7.03
N LYS A 1193 3.59 -25.69 -6.13
CA LYS A 1193 5.01 -25.93 -6.47
C LYS A 1193 5.15 -27.15 -7.37
N LYS A 1194 6.12 -27.09 -8.29
CA LYS A 1194 6.48 -28.20 -9.18
C LYS A 1194 6.75 -29.49 -8.39
N GLY A 1195 5.97 -30.53 -8.66
CA GLY A 1195 6.04 -31.83 -7.98
C GLY A 1195 4.82 -32.15 -7.12
N TYR A 1196 4.03 -31.15 -6.75
CA TYR A 1196 2.71 -31.33 -6.12
C TYR A 1196 1.59 -31.31 -7.16
N SER A 1197 0.41 -31.81 -6.79
CA SER A 1197 -0.79 -31.89 -7.64
C SER A 1197 -2.02 -31.48 -6.84
N PHE A 1198 -2.99 -30.83 -7.48
CA PHE A 1198 -4.18 -30.34 -6.79
C PHE A 1198 -5.20 -31.46 -6.52
N THR A 1199 -5.00 -32.17 -5.41
CA THR A 1199 -5.87 -33.25 -4.96
C THR A 1199 -6.99 -32.76 -4.04
N PRO A 1200 -8.10 -33.52 -3.88
CA PRO A 1200 -9.11 -33.23 -2.88
C PRO A 1200 -8.54 -33.09 -1.46
N GLN A 1201 -7.54 -33.91 -1.12
CA GLN A 1201 -6.85 -33.87 0.17
C GLN A 1201 -6.03 -32.59 0.37
N LEU A 1202 -5.42 -32.04 -0.69
CA LEU A 1202 -4.73 -30.75 -0.61
C LEU A 1202 -5.73 -29.59 -0.48
N ARG A 1203 -6.85 -29.63 -1.22
CA ARG A 1203 -7.98 -28.71 -1.04
C ARG A 1203 -8.50 -28.73 0.42
N GLU A 1204 -8.69 -29.91 0.98
CA GLU A 1204 -9.12 -30.08 2.38
C GLU A 1204 -8.06 -29.56 3.37
N LYS A 1205 -6.77 -29.83 3.14
CA LYS A 1205 -5.66 -29.28 3.95
C LYS A 1205 -5.63 -27.74 3.94
N ILE A 1206 -5.88 -27.11 2.78
CA ILE A 1206 -5.98 -25.65 2.64
C ILE A 1206 -7.16 -25.12 3.46
N ALA A 1207 -8.36 -25.68 3.28
CA ALA A 1207 -9.56 -25.31 4.02
C ALA A 1207 -9.37 -25.43 5.55
N ASN A 1208 -8.85 -26.56 6.01
CA ASN A 1208 -8.63 -26.84 7.42
C ASN A 1208 -7.52 -25.94 8.03
N THR A 1209 -6.53 -25.53 7.22
CA THR A 1209 -5.53 -24.54 7.65
C THR A 1209 -6.18 -23.17 7.84
N ILE A 1210 -6.99 -22.70 6.89
CA ILE A 1210 -7.71 -21.42 7.00
C ILE A 1210 -8.63 -21.41 8.22
N ASN A 1211 -9.40 -22.49 8.42
CA ASN A 1211 -10.32 -22.62 9.55
C ASN A 1211 -9.61 -22.47 10.90
N ARG A 1212 -8.44 -23.11 11.05
CA ARG A 1212 -7.65 -23.10 12.28
C ARG A 1212 -6.97 -21.76 12.57
N GLU A 1213 -6.55 -21.01 11.54
CA GLU A 1213 -5.91 -19.71 11.75
C GLU A 1213 -6.92 -18.56 11.88
N LEU A 1214 -8.11 -18.69 11.30
CA LEU A 1214 -9.14 -17.64 11.25
C LEU A 1214 -10.46 -18.13 11.86
N TRP A 1215 -11.38 -18.65 11.05
CA TRP A 1215 -12.74 -19.07 11.43
C TRP A 1215 -13.46 -19.75 10.24
N GLU A 1216 -14.56 -20.48 10.47
CA GLU A 1216 -15.27 -21.21 9.40
C GLU A 1216 -15.84 -20.30 8.30
N ASP A 1217 -16.41 -19.14 8.65
CA ASP A 1217 -16.94 -18.20 7.65
C ASP A 1217 -15.85 -17.49 6.83
N TYR A 1218 -14.59 -17.56 7.29
CA TYR A 1218 -13.40 -17.08 6.56
C TYR A 1218 -12.84 -18.16 5.63
N VAL A 1219 -13.22 -19.43 5.79
CA VAL A 1219 -12.90 -20.53 4.85
C VAL A 1219 -13.73 -20.34 3.58
N PRO A 1220 -13.14 -19.99 2.43
CA PRO A 1220 -13.96 -19.71 1.27
C PRO A 1220 -14.40 -20.99 0.53
N GLN A 1221 -15.51 -20.91 -0.19
CA GLN A 1221 -16.40 -22.05 -0.49
C GLN A 1221 -15.95 -23.02 -1.62
N VAL A 1222 -14.97 -22.68 -2.47
CA VAL A 1222 -14.45 -23.52 -3.57
C VAL A 1222 -12.93 -23.34 -3.74
N ILE A 1223 -12.11 -24.28 -3.29
CA ILE A 1223 -10.67 -24.23 -3.59
C ILE A 1223 -10.42 -24.82 -4.97
N VAL A 1224 -9.73 -24.04 -5.82
CA VAL A 1224 -9.34 -24.38 -7.20
C VAL A 1224 -7.89 -23.99 -7.45
N GLU A 1225 -7.21 -24.82 -8.23
CA GLU A 1225 -5.90 -24.50 -8.79
C GLU A 1225 -5.98 -23.33 -9.78
N ALA A 1226 -4.86 -22.67 -10.06
CA ALA A 1226 -4.63 -21.93 -11.29
C ALA A 1226 -3.17 -22.13 -11.75
N PRO A 1227 -2.94 -22.19 -13.08
CA PRO A 1227 -1.60 -22.40 -13.64
C PRO A 1227 -0.67 -21.21 -13.39
N ASP A 1228 -1.23 -20.01 -13.23
CA ASP A 1228 -0.48 -18.82 -12.81
C ASP A 1228 -1.37 -17.78 -12.15
N ILE A 1229 -0.74 -16.86 -11.42
CA ILE A 1229 -1.40 -15.76 -10.71
C ILE A 1229 -1.12 -14.44 -11.44
N PRO A 1230 -2.14 -13.62 -11.77
CA PRO A 1230 -1.93 -12.38 -12.49
C PRO A 1230 -1.35 -11.30 -11.58
N TYR A 1231 -0.09 -10.97 -11.83
CA TYR A 1231 0.59 -9.81 -11.31
C TYR A 1231 0.60 -8.67 -12.31
N ASN A 1232 0.62 -7.44 -11.82
CA ASN A 1232 1.09 -6.32 -12.63
C ASN A 1232 2.61 -6.34 -12.81
N LEU A 1233 3.09 -5.49 -13.71
CA LEU A 1233 4.52 -5.36 -14.04
C LEU A 1233 5.40 -5.08 -12.81
N ASN A 1234 4.83 -4.53 -11.73
CA ASN A 1234 5.48 -4.16 -10.48
C ASN A 1234 5.35 -5.23 -9.37
N ASN A 1235 4.97 -6.47 -9.69
CA ASN A 1235 4.72 -7.56 -8.72
C ASN A 1235 3.58 -7.32 -7.70
N LYS A 1236 2.64 -6.39 -7.95
CA LYS A 1236 1.37 -6.38 -7.18
C LYS A 1236 0.42 -7.42 -7.77
N ARG A 1237 -0.25 -8.19 -6.91
CA ARG A 1237 -1.41 -9.03 -7.29
C ARG A 1237 -2.54 -8.14 -7.87
N MET A 1238 -3.42 -8.76 -8.65
CA MET A 1238 -4.44 -8.05 -9.43
C MET A 1238 -5.86 -8.53 -9.10
N GLU A 1239 -6.20 -8.40 -7.82
CA GLU A 1239 -7.47 -8.80 -7.22
C GLU A 1239 -8.66 -8.14 -7.92
N SER A 1240 -8.68 -6.82 -8.10
CA SER A 1240 -9.75 -6.09 -8.83
C SER A 1240 -9.94 -6.60 -10.27
N LEU A 1241 -8.85 -6.98 -10.94
CA LEU A 1241 -8.92 -7.50 -12.30
C LEU A 1241 -9.56 -8.90 -12.32
N VAL A 1242 -9.10 -9.80 -11.45
CA VAL A 1242 -9.66 -11.15 -11.36
C VAL A 1242 -11.11 -11.08 -10.87
N ARG A 1243 -11.46 -10.23 -9.90
CA ARG A 1243 -12.85 -9.95 -9.49
C ARG A 1243 -13.72 -9.58 -10.69
N ARG A 1244 -13.23 -8.66 -11.53
CA ARG A 1244 -13.94 -8.21 -12.73
C ARG A 1244 -14.07 -9.32 -13.79
N ILE A 1245 -13.06 -10.17 -13.95
CA ILE A 1245 -13.13 -11.34 -14.86
C ILE A 1245 -14.19 -12.33 -14.34
N VAL A 1246 -14.11 -12.68 -13.06
CA VAL A 1246 -15.00 -13.60 -12.34
C VAL A 1246 -16.46 -13.12 -12.34
N ALA A 1247 -16.70 -11.82 -12.24
CA ALA A 1247 -18.04 -11.23 -12.28
C ALA A 1247 -18.62 -11.10 -13.70
N THR A 1248 -17.79 -10.83 -14.72
CA THR A 1248 -18.25 -10.60 -16.10
C THR A 1248 -18.11 -11.80 -17.04
N ASN A 1249 -17.41 -12.85 -16.60
CA ASN A 1249 -16.88 -13.98 -17.39
C ASN A 1249 -16.21 -13.54 -18.70
N LYS A 1250 -15.46 -12.43 -18.65
CA LYS A 1250 -14.73 -11.84 -19.78
C LYS A 1250 -13.41 -11.26 -19.30
N VAL A 1251 -12.33 -11.51 -20.03
CA VAL A 1251 -11.06 -10.78 -19.85
C VAL A 1251 -11.28 -9.31 -20.27
N PRO A 1252 -11.18 -8.33 -19.35
CA PRO A 1252 -11.31 -6.93 -19.72
C PRO A 1252 -9.97 -6.43 -20.29
N ASP A 1253 -10.07 -5.47 -21.20
CA ASP A 1253 -8.93 -4.96 -21.95
C ASP A 1253 -7.93 -4.25 -21.01
N THR A 1254 -6.80 -4.90 -20.71
CA THR A 1254 -5.84 -4.50 -19.66
C THR A 1254 -4.40 -4.70 -20.12
N MET A 1255 -3.51 -3.78 -19.70
CA MET A 1255 -2.26 -3.50 -20.41
C MET A 1255 -0.99 -3.73 -19.56
N ASN A 1256 -1.16 -3.88 -18.24
CA ASN A 1256 -0.06 -3.87 -17.27
C ASN A 1256 -0.04 -5.20 -16.48
N ILE A 1257 0.00 -6.36 -17.15
CA ILE A 1257 -0.06 -7.70 -16.53
C ILE A 1257 1.13 -8.54 -17.02
N LYS A 1258 1.83 -9.24 -16.12
CA LYS A 1258 3.02 -10.05 -16.46
C LYS A 1258 2.70 -11.29 -17.27
N ASN A 1259 1.59 -11.94 -16.96
CA ASN A 1259 1.06 -13.08 -17.71
C ASN A 1259 -0.39 -12.78 -18.12
N PRO A 1260 -0.64 -12.08 -19.24
CA PRO A 1260 -2.00 -11.79 -19.71
C PRO A 1260 -2.77 -13.05 -20.10
N ASP A 1261 -2.08 -14.13 -20.48
CA ASP A 1261 -2.72 -15.40 -20.86
C ASP A 1261 -3.35 -16.12 -19.68
N CYS A 1262 -2.78 -16.01 -18.46
CA CYS A 1262 -3.42 -16.60 -17.28
C CYS A 1262 -4.80 -15.97 -17.00
N LEU A 1263 -5.05 -14.71 -17.40
CA LEU A 1263 -6.37 -14.07 -17.26
C LEU A 1263 -7.49 -14.87 -17.93
N LYS A 1264 -7.19 -15.63 -18.99
CA LYS A 1264 -8.13 -16.50 -19.70
C LYS A 1264 -8.58 -17.69 -18.84
N TYR A 1265 -7.74 -18.15 -17.90
CA TYR A 1265 -8.06 -19.24 -16.98
C TYR A 1265 -9.17 -18.86 -16.00
N PHE A 1266 -9.22 -17.60 -15.58
CA PHE A 1266 -10.27 -17.08 -14.69
C PHE A 1266 -11.63 -16.88 -15.40
N CYS A 1267 -11.72 -17.18 -16.71
CA CYS A 1267 -12.98 -17.35 -17.42
C CYS A 1267 -13.35 -18.83 -17.53
N ASN A 1268 -14.65 -19.10 -17.71
CA ASN A 1268 -15.21 -20.39 -18.14
C ASN A 1268 -15.03 -21.62 -17.22
N ILE A 1269 -14.29 -21.54 -16.10
CA ILE A 1269 -14.25 -22.65 -15.12
C ILE A 1269 -15.68 -22.90 -14.59
N PRO A 1270 -16.20 -24.15 -14.59
CA PRO A 1270 -17.59 -24.45 -14.21
C PRO A 1270 -17.96 -23.96 -12.80
N GLU A 1271 -17.02 -24.09 -11.86
CA GLU A 1271 -17.13 -23.65 -10.47
C GLU A 1271 -16.97 -22.13 -10.30
N LEU A 1272 -16.94 -21.34 -11.39
CA LEU A 1272 -17.13 -19.89 -11.35
C LEU A 1272 -18.52 -19.48 -11.86
N ILE A 1273 -19.35 -20.45 -12.28
CA ILE A 1273 -20.34 -20.23 -13.36
C ILE A 1273 -21.79 -20.72 -13.08
N ASN A 1274 -22.12 -21.27 -11.90
CA ASN A 1274 -23.49 -21.76 -11.54
C ASN A 1274 -24.14 -21.34 -10.14
N TYR A 1275 -23.78 -20.20 -9.48
CA TYR A 1275 -24.44 -19.61 -8.26
C TYR A 1275 -25.92 -19.43 -8.49
N LYS A 1276 -26.72 -19.34 -7.41
CA LYS A 1276 -27.98 -18.57 -7.36
C LYS A 1276 -27.84 -17.17 -8.00
#